data_AF-A0A482SXY7-F1
#
_entry.id   AF-A0A482SXY7-F1
#
_cell.length_a   1.000
_cell.length_b   1.000
_cell.length_c   1.000
_cell.angle_alpha   90.00
_cell.angle_beta   90.00
_cell.angle_gamma   90.00
#
_symmetry.space_group_name_H-M   'P 1'
#
loop_
_entity.id
_entity.type
_entity.pdbx_description
1 polymer ?
#
loop_
_entity_poly.entity_id
_entity_poly.type
_entity_poly.pdbx_seq_one_letter_code
_entity_poly.pdbx_strand_id
1 'polypeptide(L)'
;MAYSDDFSTFDSETWTLHNSAIYNSTGEFVRLTQDLRGEEGHLEYDDGCSKSFRAEWGFSANNNGSGGHRCNFYANLVDDSSANDNKELTDGFSVHWILNHDKIEIRKTVDGSTNTLASTSYTTGDATLVVESDQLDNEIRVFVDGSLKLKATNVSFDTGHSVLGWSGSHGFDNGTKDIDNVSIETIAQARNLTATVTGDDIDLSWNGMSDTFTILRAESLGSTTANYTKIESGVTSTSYTDDEVTDGERYYYRIKDEETGNLSNEDDVTVPIPKPAIGRVTVSSRQLNIPWDYTGDVDALSGIDVNYRKSDDTEWMTDATLSPTATSHSITGLLDGEQYDVHVVYKSDHGSASDTVLLATTPIPTPTKPTVSNAGSSSADVTWDSKHNAGETRVEVRPTSASSWTVVETVSPDTESTTLTNLNNGEEYEVRVVAANDAKAASSITTPFTTTLPDEDQPVLGNGDEDQVTVNRETSPTNYGDVRVQIRETGESSWDSTATGFDEQILAYDTLSTVFDGRKDGEEYEIRARTETEYATGAWTTPVSIQMNLPTPSGFTVDSVTQTQIDLSWTDKTDNENGFRIFRAEKRNGSYSNEQLVAEPAPNTESASISALPGTGYRLRLETYTEDTKASSEPIETTTQPSTVDSNQRPAQGWHVEVDHPEGQTLTPTVIDDPKPRPKLNGLPKVEIPIPKNEKWLDDAFERAPIRVWKDGKRLPVERLINRSQTPEATRLVARGGEDLLKHVEKSVSEQEADDFVRDLLNEETSLTVNVDDPQADVSSDTMMLDADTGSEWQGVLRDYPFASDVPLRVENGRLETTKTAVLRQGVNPDDQLWAPDILESDEFVGGTASRYQASGQIHEWNITLDHDIPGGSAQLAVRISESNESVGPEVTFSVDGTQIRPVGPENLGNGFQFPDVRFLTLDISGGLAAGTHTIKAEVTTGSDSGYIYIDTIGVFDTRYSDGYGDRLTSPGGKVTTLNAYPDMSAETVDVPSIRQVIAGELQSSWDNTQNEQAVAISNDQGKSWVSASNTETVSGQFASGSGQIRARFSLSSYDDGDGILERNAGQSVDLFDLFSDLNDTPLLNSQSFDGEIREILNDIAEFGNFIWEVRWDQSTESLAVVFTRPGQREASGDVNLVDYDYNIDDEAITEKAVVNGTQGQGEYALPSWDGDEALATTQTIPAATSDRLAKSAAMTLVQETSTPLETATVEIEQYPAGWNLVEMVSLADLPETAGAMKIYSVEEKDGVISLRLGNRDRIEEVVSRIQRQLEVVSSI
;
A
#
# COMPACT_ATOMS: atom_id res chain seq x y z
N MET A 1 78.08 18.55 -1.61
CA MET A 1 79.44 18.33 -2.15
C MET A 1 79.83 19.60 -2.90
N ALA A 2 80.95 20.28 -2.71
CA ALA A 2 82.15 20.15 -1.88
C ALA A 2 82.78 21.58 -1.88
N TYR A 3 83.25 22.12 -0.75
CA TYR A 3 84.62 22.07 -0.24
C TYR A 3 85.72 22.45 -1.25
N SER A 4 86.44 23.51 -0.86
CA SER A 4 87.88 23.80 -0.99
C SER A 4 88.54 23.83 -2.36
N ASP A 5 89.31 24.88 -2.63
CA ASP A 5 90.76 24.94 -2.38
C ASP A 5 91.38 26.13 -3.13
N ASP A 6 91.95 27.06 -2.36
CA ASP A 6 93.39 27.19 -2.16
C ASP A 6 94.37 27.35 -3.36
N PHE A 7 95.51 27.98 -3.02
CA PHE A 7 96.80 28.08 -3.73
C PHE A 7 97.06 29.23 -4.72
N SER A 8 98.01 30.13 -4.39
CA SER A 8 99.46 29.82 -4.36
C SER A 8 100.34 31.08 -4.15
N THR A 9 101.07 31.15 -3.02
CA THR A 9 102.55 31.04 -2.85
C THR A 9 103.42 32.26 -3.21
N PHE A 10 104.18 32.81 -2.25
CA PHE A 10 105.63 32.59 -2.11
C PHE A 10 106.23 33.28 -0.85
N ASP A 11 106.96 32.48 -0.05
CA ASP A 11 108.18 32.69 0.78
C ASP A 11 108.54 34.05 1.41
N SER A 12 109.30 34.15 2.51
CA SER A 12 109.72 33.31 3.65
C SER A 12 110.71 34.19 4.45
N GLU A 13 110.71 34.08 5.78
CA GLU A 13 111.80 34.43 6.73
C GLU A 13 111.91 35.84 7.38
N THR A 14 111.47 35.86 8.67
CA THR A 14 112.16 36.39 9.88
C THR A 14 112.09 37.89 10.32
N TRP A 15 111.12 38.16 11.21
CA TRP A 15 111.02 39.04 12.41
C TRP A 15 112.12 40.06 12.80
N THR A 16 111.77 41.36 12.98
CA THR A 16 111.56 42.07 14.29
C THR A 16 111.20 43.58 14.18
N LEU A 17 110.25 43.99 15.05
CA LEU A 17 109.77 45.30 15.60
C LEU A 17 110.60 46.59 15.38
N HIS A 18 110.10 47.84 15.44
CA HIS A 18 108.80 48.54 15.54
C HIS A 18 109.11 50.03 15.24
N ASN A 19 108.27 50.75 14.46
CA ASN A 19 107.92 52.14 14.76
C ASN A 19 106.68 52.56 13.96
N SER A 20 105.65 52.99 14.67
CA SER A 20 104.28 53.16 14.21
C SER A 20 104.05 54.58 13.66
N ALA A 21 103.54 54.67 12.43
CA ALA A 21 102.80 55.84 11.92
C ALA A 21 101.35 55.37 11.67
N ILE A 22 100.35 56.09 12.16
CA ILE A 22 98.93 55.76 11.97
C ILE A 22 98.39 56.60 10.81
N TYR A 23 97.83 55.93 9.81
CA TYR A 23 97.08 56.48 8.68
C TYR A 23 95.58 56.21 8.89
N ASN A 24 94.70 57.01 8.28
CA ASN A 24 93.26 56.68 8.21
C ASN A 24 92.98 55.65 7.09
N SER A 25 91.72 55.23 6.94
CA SER A 25 91.28 54.18 6.01
C SER A 25 91.42 54.51 4.51
N THR A 26 91.86 55.72 4.14
CA THR A 26 92.15 56.13 2.76
C THR A 26 93.63 56.47 2.50
N GLY A 27 94.51 56.31 3.51
CA GLY A 27 95.95 56.42 3.33
C GLY A 27 96.50 57.85 3.32
N GLU A 28 95.74 58.84 3.78
CA GLU A 28 96.21 60.23 3.89
C GLU A 28 96.74 60.57 5.31
N PHE A 29 97.71 61.49 5.34
CA PHE A 29 98.37 61.99 6.55
C PHE A 29 97.48 63.01 7.27
N VAL A 30 96.98 62.69 8.47
CA VAL A 30 96.22 63.64 9.31
C VAL A 30 97.18 64.40 10.24
N ARG A 31 97.24 65.71 10.08
CA ARG A 31 98.11 66.62 10.84
C ARG A 31 97.39 67.09 12.11
N LEU A 32 97.88 66.70 13.28
CA LEU A 32 97.45 67.29 14.56
C LEU A 32 98.11 68.66 14.75
N THR A 33 97.31 69.70 14.95
CA THR A 33 97.80 71.04 15.36
C THR A 33 97.47 71.22 16.84
N GLN A 34 98.52 71.33 17.66
CA GLN A 34 98.43 71.49 19.11
C GLN A 34 98.52 72.98 19.45
N ASP A 35 97.49 73.53 20.11
CA ASP A 35 97.55 74.85 20.75
C ASP A 35 97.29 74.64 22.24
N LEU A 36 98.36 74.66 23.05
CA LEU A 36 98.32 74.49 24.50
C LEU A 36 98.53 75.85 25.15
N ARG A 37 97.49 76.42 25.77
CA ARG A 37 97.65 77.43 26.82
C ARG A 37 97.36 76.77 28.16
N GLY A 38 98.41 76.46 28.90
CA GLY A 38 98.32 76.15 30.32
C GLY A 38 98.28 77.44 31.13
N GLU A 39 97.24 77.64 31.92
CA GLU A 39 97.23 78.65 32.98
C GLU A 39 97.64 77.95 34.30
N GLU A 40 98.75 78.39 34.88
CA GLU A 40 99.12 78.05 36.26
C GLU A 40 98.20 78.82 37.20
N GLY A 41 97.31 78.11 37.92
CA GLY A 41 96.45 78.70 38.94
C GLY A 41 97.20 78.87 40.26
N HIS A 42 97.27 80.11 40.76
CA HIS A 42 97.88 80.48 42.04
C HIS A 42 96.77 80.84 43.03
N LEU A 43 96.68 80.16 44.18
CA LEU A 43 95.77 80.51 45.28
C LEU A 43 96.60 80.97 46.49
N GLU A 44 96.54 82.26 46.81
CA GLU A 44 97.03 82.82 48.08
C GLU A 44 95.92 82.79 49.13
N TYR A 45 96.21 82.25 50.31
CA TYR A 45 95.37 82.38 51.51
C TYR A 45 95.93 83.50 52.41
N ASP A 46 95.06 84.21 53.13
CA ASP A 46 95.36 85.40 53.96
C ASP A 46 96.35 85.13 55.14
N ASP A 47 96.75 83.89 55.36
CA ASP A 47 97.66 83.41 56.39
C ASP A 47 99.04 82.93 55.87
N GLY A 48 99.37 83.20 54.60
CA GLY A 48 100.75 83.16 54.10
C GLY A 48 101.32 81.77 53.78
N CYS A 49 100.48 80.76 53.53
CA CYS A 49 100.88 79.49 52.91
C CYS A 49 100.39 79.41 51.46
N SER A 50 101.30 79.26 50.49
CA SER A 50 101.01 79.00 49.08
C SER A 50 101.14 77.50 48.77
N LYS A 51 100.13 76.88 48.16
CA LYS A 51 100.24 75.55 47.53
C LYS A 51 100.04 75.68 46.02
N SER A 52 100.88 74.99 45.26
CA SER A 52 100.87 74.93 43.79
C SER A 52 100.54 73.51 43.31
N PHE A 53 99.63 73.40 42.34
CA PHE A 53 99.22 72.13 41.73
C PHE A 53 99.65 72.08 40.26
N ARG A 54 100.09 70.91 39.78
CA ARG A 54 100.42 70.69 38.36
C ARG A 54 99.56 69.54 37.80
N ALA A 55 98.93 69.75 36.65
CA ALA A 55 98.30 68.66 35.89
C ALA A 55 99.35 67.97 35.02
N GLU A 56 99.58 66.67 35.24
CA GLU A 56 100.41 65.84 34.35
C GLU A 56 99.53 65.01 33.41
N TRP A 57 99.86 65.02 32.12
CA TRP A 57 99.17 64.28 31.06
C TRP A 57 100.07 63.15 30.54
N GLY A 58 99.56 61.91 30.50
CA GLY A 58 100.32 60.73 30.06
C GLY A 58 99.55 59.88 29.04
N PHE A 59 100.29 59.17 28.18
CA PHE A 59 99.76 58.21 27.20
C PHE A 59 100.23 56.80 27.54
N SER A 60 99.32 55.82 27.65
CA SER A 60 99.70 54.40 27.69
C SER A 60 98.90 53.57 26.69
N ALA A 61 99.60 52.66 26.02
CA ALA A 61 99.02 51.67 25.11
C ALA A 61 99.34 50.28 25.66
N ASN A 62 98.32 49.51 26.03
CA ASN A 62 98.48 48.11 26.42
C ASN A 62 98.00 47.19 25.29
N ASN A 63 98.92 46.40 24.75
CA ASN A 63 98.64 45.32 23.79
C ASN A 63 98.38 44.02 24.56
N ASN A 64 97.11 43.64 24.75
CA ASN A 64 96.74 42.27 25.11
C ASN A 64 96.04 41.63 23.90
N GLY A 65 96.57 40.48 23.44
CA GLY A 65 96.34 39.90 22.11
C GLY A 65 94.95 39.32 21.82
N SER A 66 93.91 40.14 21.88
CA SER A 66 92.59 39.86 21.30
C SER A 66 91.97 41.14 20.76
N GLY A 67 92.23 41.44 19.48
CA GLY A 67 91.31 42.20 18.61
C GLY A 67 90.84 43.60 19.01
N GLY A 68 91.60 44.38 19.81
CA GLY A 68 91.27 45.79 20.03
C GLY A 68 92.39 46.59 20.70
N HIS A 69 92.93 47.60 19.99
CA HIS A 69 93.90 48.54 20.54
C HIS A 69 93.22 49.45 21.58
N ARG A 70 93.60 49.38 22.87
CA ARG A 70 93.12 50.32 23.90
C ARG A 70 94.13 51.47 24.05
N CYS A 71 93.71 52.68 23.72
CA CYS A 71 94.44 53.91 24.03
C CYS A 71 93.78 54.57 25.25
N ASN A 72 94.53 54.76 26.34
CA ASN A 72 94.03 55.44 27.54
C ASN A 72 94.66 56.83 27.62
N PHE A 73 93.82 57.87 27.73
CA PHE A 73 94.21 59.21 28.20
C PHE A 73 93.84 59.33 29.67
N TYR A 74 94.75 59.84 30.50
CA TYR A 74 94.47 60.16 31.90
C TYR A 74 95.14 61.50 32.29
N ALA A 75 94.54 62.18 33.26
CA ALA A 75 95.06 63.39 33.89
C ALA A 75 95.13 63.16 35.41
N ASN A 76 96.32 63.31 36.00
CA ASN A 76 96.50 63.21 37.45
C ASN A 76 96.75 64.62 38.04
N LEU A 77 96.06 64.95 39.13
CA LEU A 77 96.36 66.12 39.96
C LEU A 77 97.40 65.70 41.01
N VAL A 78 98.60 66.27 40.95
CA VAL A 78 99.68 65.99 41.92
C VAL A 78 99.88 67.21 42.82
N ASP A 79 99.86 67.02 44.14
CA ASP A 79 100.23 68.04 45.14
C ASP A 79 101.77 68.06 45.29
N ASP A 80 102.41 69.20 44.99
CA ASP A 80 103.88 69.37 45.01
C ASP A 80 104.40 69.89 46.36
N SER A 81 103.77 69.49 47.47
CA SER A 81 104.10 69.97 48.82
C SER A 81 104.54 68.89 49.81
N SER A 82 105.35 67.91 49.39
CA SER A 82 106.37 67.28 50.25
C SER A 82 107.34 66.39 49.48
N ALA A 83 108.62 66.78 49.46
CA ALA A 83 109.70 65.88 49.11
C ALA A 83 109.81 64.74 50.16
N ASN A 84 109.93 63.50 49.66
CA ASN A 84 110.15 62.24 50.39
C ASN A 84 108.97 61.68 51.19
N ASP A 85 108.06 60.99 50.52
CA ASP A 85 107.62 59.64 50.91
C ASP A 85 106.88 58.97 49.74
N ASN A 86 107.31 57.77 49.34
CA ASN A 86 106.62 56.91 48.37
C ASN A 86 105.31 56.38 48.97
N LYS A 87 104.28 57.22 49.03
CA LYS A 87 102.91 56.77 49.21
C LYS A 87 102.16 56.98 47.89
N GLU A 88 101.86 55.87 47.22
CA GLU A 88 100.83 55.85 46.17
C GLU A 88 99.55 56.47 46.77
N LEU A 89 99.08 57.55 46.18
CA LEU A 89 97.75 58.08 46.48
C LEU A 89 96.75 57.07 45.89
N THR A 90 96.18 56.25 46.77
CA THR A 90 95.24 55.16 46.43
C THR A 90 93.83 55.65 46.10
N ASP A 91 93.57 56.96 46.21
CA ASP A 91 92.25 57.56 46.00
C ASP A 91 92.31 58.70 44.98
N GLY A 92 91.49 58.63 43.93
CA GLY A 92 91.46 59.64 42.86
C GLY A 92 90.33 59.46 41.85
N PHE A 93 89.95 60.55 41.17
CA PHE A 93 89.01 60.53 40.06
C PHE A 93 89.77 60.49 38.73
N SER A 94 89.39 59.58 37.85
CA SER A 94 89.95 59.49 36.49
C SER A 94 88.83 59.46 35.46
N VAL A 95 89.02 60.21 34.37
CA VAL A 95 88.14 60.17 33.20
C VAL A 95 88.79 59.27 32.16
N HIS A 96 88.12 58.19 31.79
CA HIS A 96 88.59 57.25 30.79
C HIS A 96 87.81 57.40 29.48
N TRP A 97 88.55 57.52 28.38
CA TRP A 97 88.01 57.48 27.04
C TRP A 97 88.35 56.13 26.39
N ILE A 98 87.35 55.36 25.98
CA ILE A 98 87.54 54.01 25.42
C ILE A 98 87.13 54.02 23.95
N LEU A 99 88.12 54.16 23.06
CA LEU A 99 87.95 54.35 21.62
C LEU A 99 87.28 53.17 20.87
N ASN A 100 87.41 51.92 21.31
CA ASN A 100 86.82 50.76 20.61
C ASN A 100 85.42 50.36 21.09
N HIS A 101 84.87 51.04 22.11
CA HIS A 101 83.56 50.72 22.68
C HIS A 101 82.61 51.91 22.63
N ASP A 102 82.96 52.98 21.91
CA ASP A 102 82.09 54.13 21.73
C ASP A 102 81.64 54.69 23.10
N LYS A 103 82.53 54.74 24.10
CA LYS A 103 82.18 55.03 25.52
C LYS A 103 83.14 56.00 26.23
N ILE A 104 82.58 56.87 27.07
CA ILE A 104 83.29 57.73 28.04
C ILE A 104 82.86 57.34 29.45
N GLU A 105 83.82 57.18 30.36
CA GLU A 105 83.58 56.78 31.76
C GLU A 105 84.25 57.73 32.75
N ILE A 106 83.54 58.06 33.84
CA ILE A 106 84.12 58.70 35.03
C ILE A 106 84.27 57.61 36.08
N ARG A 107 85.49 57.40 36.56
CA ARG A 107 85.81 56.37 37.54
C ARG A 107 86.38 57.01 38.80
N LYS A 108 86.06 56.40 39.95
CA LYS A 108 86.67 56.71 41.25
C LYS A 108 87.42 55.48 41.71
N THR A 109 88.68 55.66 42.04
CA THR A 109 89.46 54.66 42.76
C THR A 109 89.43 55.06 44.23
N VAL A 110 89.03 54.14 45.10
CA VAL A 110 89.11 54.28 46.56
C VAL A 110 89.72 52.99 47.11
N ASP A 111 90.76 53.09 47.95
CA ASP A 111 91.47 51.95 48.55
C ASP A 111 91.88 50.88 47.52
N GLY A 112 92.35 51.32 46.34
CA GLY A 112 92.80 50.43 45.26
C GLY A 112 91.68 49.74 44.47
N SER A 113 90.41 49.93 44.83
CA SER A 113 89.25 49.43 44.08
C SER A 113 88.70 50.52 43.16
N THR A 114 88.62 50.25 41.85
CA THR A 114 88.13 51.22 40.85
C THR A 114 86.68 50.94 40.50
N ASN A 115 85.79 51.88 40.82
CA ASN A 115 84.38 51.82 40.46
C ASN A 115 84.07 52.85 39.37
N THR A 116 83.28 52.46 38.38
CA THR A 116 82.73 53.41 37.40
C THR A 116 81.57 54.14 38.06
N LEU A 117 81.71 55.46 38.19
CA LEU A 117 80.69 56.32 38.79
C LEU A 117 79.64 56.74 37.76
N ALA A 118 80.06 56.97 36.51
CA ALA A 118 79.16 57.30 35.41
C ALA A 118 79.77 56.83 34.09
N SER A 119 78.93 56.49 33.12
CA SER A 119 79.37 56.19 31.77
C SER A 119 78.34 56.56 30.72
N THR A 120 78.78 57.03 29.55
CA THR A 120 77.92 57.34 28.40
C THR A 120 78.55 56.84 27.11
N SER A 121 77.73 56.57 26.09
CA SER A 121 78.18 56.13 24.77
C SER A 121 78.09 57.26 23.72
N TYR A 122 78.96 57.23 22.70
CA TYR A 122 79.06 58.20 21.60
C TYR A 122 79.38 57.48 20.27
N THR A 123 78.88 57.96 19.13
CA THR A 123 79.09 57.31 17.82
C THR A 123 80.34 57.83 17.12
N THR A 124 81.09 56.96 16.44
CA THR A 124 82.41 57.27 15.86
C THR A 124 82.35 58.21 14.66
N GLY A 125 82.94 59.39 14.82
CA GLY A 125 83.23 60.46 13.85
C GLY A 125 84.16 61.46 14.52
N ASP A 126 84.79 62.39 13.78
CA ASP A 126 85.75 63.36 14.33
C ASP A 126 85.14 64.22 15.46
N ALA A 127 85.20 63.73 16.69
CA ALA A 127 84.50 64.32 17.83
C ALA A 127 85.42 65.26 18.63
N THR A 128 84.93 66.46 18.95
CA THR A 128 85.62 67.42 19.83
C THR A 128 85.11 67.23 21.27
N LEU A 129 85.99 66.83 22.18
CA LEU A 129 85.70 66.70 23.61
C LEU A 129 86.10 67.97 24.35
N VAL A 130 85.17 68.56 25.10
CA VAL A 130 85.45 69.65 26.04
C VAL A 130 85.01 69.22 27.43
N VAL A 131 85.97 69.19 28.38
CA VAL A 131 85.70 68.96 29.80
C VAL A 131 85.88 70.30 30.50
N GLU A 132 84.77 70.84 31.03
CA GLU A 132 84.79 72.05 31.84
C GLU A 132 84.66 71.65 33.30
N SER A 133 85.55 72.17 34.15
CA SER A 133 85.40 72.14 35.60
C SER A 133 85.23 73.56 36.11
N ASP A 134 84.11 73.80 36.80
CA ASP A 134 83.90 75.07 37.51
C ASP A 134 84.07 74.81 39.01
N GLN A 135 85.12 75.40 39.58
CA GLN A 135 85.49 75.20 40.99
C GLN A 135 84.57 75.97 41.95
N LEU A 136 83.76 76.92 41.49
CA LEU A 136 82.85 77.68 42.35
C LEU A 136 81.47 77.01 42.51
N ASP A 137 81.07 76.16 41.56
CA ASP A 137 79.74 75.53 41.50
C ASP A 137 79.75 74.01 41.78
N ASN A 138 80.91 73.43 42.17
CA ASN A 138 81.09 71.99 42.42
C ASN A 138 80.56 71.11 41.27
N GLU A 139 80.92 71.45 40.03
CA GLU A 139 80.34 70.86 38.83
C GLU A 139 81.40 70.38 37.80
N ILE A 140 81.17 69.19 37.22
CA ILE A 140 81.90 68.67 36.05
C ILE A 140 80.92 68.52 34.88
N ARG A 141 81.22 69.18 33.74
CA ARG A 141 80.47 69.07 32.49
C ARG A 141 81.32 68.42 31.40
N VAL A 142 80.76 67.46 30.67
CA VAL A 142 81.40 66.82 29.52
C VAL A 142 80.57 67.09 28.28
N PHE A 143 81.17 67.79 27.32
CA PHE A 143 80.58 68.09 26.02
C PHE A 143 81.23 67.23 24.93
N VAL A 144 80.41 66.68 24.04
CA VAL A 144 80.87 65.99 22.81
C VAL A 144 80.23 66.73 21.64
N ASP A 145 81.06 67.26 20.74
CA ASP A 145 80.65 68.06 19.57
C ASP A 145 79.72 69.23 19.92
N GLY A 146 80.09 69.95 20.99
CA GLY A 146 79.36 71.13 21.48
C GLY A 146 78.06 70.81 22.23
N SER A 147 77.67 69.54 22.37
CA SER A 147 76.48 69.11 23.12
C SER A 147 76.84 68.52 24.48
N LEU A 148 76.18 68.97 25.56
CA LEU A 148 76.40 68.45 26.91
C LEU A 148 75.93 66.99 27.00
N LYS A 149 76.85 66.06 27.29
CA LYS A 149 76.56 64.62 27.38
C LYS A 149 76.54 64.09 28.81
N LEU A 150 77.29 64.70 29.72
CA LEU A 150 77.30 64.37 31.15
C LEU A 150 77.47 65.64 31.96
N LYS A 151 76.69 65.78 33.04
CA LYS A 151 76.83 66.83 34.06
C LYS A 151 76.79 66.15 35.43
N ALA A 152 77.80 66.41 36.26
CA ALA A 152 77.87 65.94 37.63
C ALA A 152 77.98 67.15 38.56
N THR A 153 77.00 67.35 39.42
CA THR A 153 76.93 68.44 40.42
C THR A 153 77.21 67.90 41.82
N ASN A 154 77.55 68.78 42.78
CA ASN A 154 77.97 68.44 44.14
C ASN A 154 79.28 67.64 44.24
N VAL A 155 80.20 67.85 43.29
CA VAL A 155 81.57 67.33 43.39
C VAL A 155 82.35 68.17 44.40
N SER A 156 82.24 67.83 45.69
CA SER A 156 83.01 68.47 46.76
C SER A 156 84.38 67.81 46.90
N PHE A 157 85.46 68.60 46.81
CA PHE A 157 86.79 68.21 47.27
C PHE A 157 86.97 68.74 48.70
N ASP A 158 86.69 67.92 49.70
CA ASP A 158 86.81 68.38 51.09
C ASP A 158 88.29 68.39 51.55
N THR A 159 88.93 69.56 51.48
CA THR A 159 90.02 69.91 52.42
C THR A 159 89.40 70.72 53.55
N GLY A 160 88.82 70.02 54.52
CA GLY A 160 88.00 70.66 55.54
C GLY A 160 88.73 71.71 56.36
N HIS A 161 88.04 72.82 56.63
CA HIS A 161 87.89 73.41 57.96
C HIS A 161 86.90 74.59 57.92
N SER A 162 85.77 74.47 58.64
CA SER A 162 84.96 75.62 59.05
C SER A 162 85.00 75.80 60.58
N VAL A 163 85.79 76.79 60.98
CA VAL A 163 85.65 77.74 62.11
C VAL A 163 84.21 78.34 62.11
N LEU A 164 83.45 78.65 63.18
CA LEU A 164 83.56 78.68 64.64
C LEU A 164 82.12 78.81 65.20
N GLY A 165 81.85 78.14 66.31
CA GLY A 165 80.85 78.53 67.31
C GLY A 165 81.47 78.31 68.68
N TRP A 166 81.90 79.37 69.34
CA TRP A 166 82.73 79.34 70.56
C TRP A 166 81.88 79.07 71.82
N SER A 167 82.13 77.96 72.53
CA SER A 167 82.21 77.96 74.01
C SER A 167 82.84 76.65 74.52
N GLY A 168 84.07 76.73 75.06
CA GLY A 168 84.58 75.80 76.07
C GLY A 168 85.17 74.46 75.60
N SER A 169 86.46 74.27 75.90
CA SER A 169 87.18 73.00 76.17
C SER A 169 87.08 71.82 75.17
N HIS A 170 88.24 71.49 74.59
CA HIS A 170 88.81 70.15 74.36
C HIS A 170 87.91 69.01 73.83
N GLY A 171 88.30 68.47 72.67
CA GLY A 171 88.01 67.08 72.30
C GLY A 171 87.71 66.90 70.83
N PHE A 172 88.68 66.35 70.09
CA PHE A 172 88.46 65.73 68.78
C PHE A 172 87.51 64.54 68.94
N ASP A 173 86.56 64.39 68.03
CA ASP A 173 85.94 63.09 67.78
C ASP A 173 85.98 62.75 66.29
N ASN A 174 86.35 61.50 66.05
CA ASN A 174 86.75 60.91 64.79
C ASN A 174 85.52 60.21 64.20
N GLY A 175 84.85 60.85 63.24
CA GLY A 175 83.68 60.28 62.56
C GLY A 175 83.86 60.34 61.06
N THR A 176 84.27 59.22 60.47
CA THR A 176 84.23 58.94 59.03
C THR A 176 82.83 59.28 58.51
N LYS A 177 82.73 60.22 57.57
CA LYS A 177 81.49 60.51 56.87
C LYS A 177 81.66 60.11 55.41
N ASP A 178 81.08 58.95 55.07
CA ASP A 178 81.00 58.43 53.70
C ASP A 178 80.47 59.49 52.73
N ILE A 179 81.21 59.68 51.63
CA ILE A 179 80.73 60.43 50.46
C ILE A 179 80.00 59.43 49.56
N ASP A 180 78.77 59.08 49.92
CA ASP A 180 77.95 58.08 49.21
C ASP A 180 76.77 58.68 48.42
N ASN A 181 76.61 60.00 48.39
CA ASN A 181 75.52 60.65 47.63
C ASN A 181 76.06 61.49 46.47
N VAL A 182 76.36 60.82 45.34
CA VAL A 182 76.37 61.46 44.02
C VAL A 182 74.94 61.37 43.47
N SER A 183 74.21 62.48 43.49
CA SER A 183 72.93 62.59 42.78
C SER A 183 73.22 62.84 41.30
N ILE A 184 72.94 61.84 40.46
CA ILE A 184 73.08 61.92 39.00
C ILE A 184 71.74 62.40 38.44
N GLU A 185 71.66 63.67 38.02
CA GLU A 185 70.57 64.16 37.16
C GLU A 185 71.07 64.19 35.70
N THR A 186 70.68 63.18 34.93
CA THR A 186 70.36 63.35 33.50
C THR A 186 68.85 63.57 33.48
N ILE A 187 68.22 64.53 32.76
CA ILE A 187 67.90 64.51 31.31
C ILE A 187 67.35 65.89 30.89
N ALA A 188 67.90 66.53 29.84
CA ALA A 188 67.32 67.74 29.20
C ALA A 188 66.58 67.41 27.89
N GLN A 189 65.99 66.22 27.78
CA GLN A 189 65.28 65.78 26.59
C GLN A 189 64.18 64.81 26.99
N ALA A 190 62.97 65.01 26.46
CA ALA A 190 61.90 64.03 26.58
C ALA A 190 62.34 62.68 25.99
N ARG A 191 62.29 61.58 26.75
CA ARG A 191 62.70 60.24 26.29
C ARG A 191 61.93 59.12 26.99
N ASN A 192 61.91 57.94 26.37
CA ASN A 192 61.07 56.80 26.75
C ASN A 192 59.59 57.20 26.77
N LEU A 193 59.15 57.88 25.72
CA LEU A 193 57.72 58.07 25.49
C LEU A 193 57.06 56.70 25.39
N THR A 194 55.99 56.53 26.14
CA THR A 194 55.05 55.43 26.04
C THR A 194 53.65 55.99 25.82
N ALA A 195 52.97 55.54 24.78
CA ALA A 195 51.57 55.82 24.50
C ALA A 195 50.74 54.59 24.87
N THR A 196 49.76 54.77 25.76
CA THR A 196 48.90 53.69 26.25
C THR A 196 47.45 54.13 26.22
N VAL A 197 46.56 53.24 25.78
CA VAL A 197 45.12 53.51 25.81
C VAL A 197 44.59 53.35 27.23
N THR A 198 43.82 54.35 27.68
CA THR A 198 43.11 54.32 28.97
C THR A 198 41.65 54.73 28.75
N GLY A 199 40.75 53.75 28.63
CA GLY A 199 39.37 54.02 28.24
C GLY A 199 39.29 54.37 26.75
N ASP A 200 38.74 55.55 26.44
CA ASP A 200 38.59 56.07 25.08
C ASP A 200 39.71 57.09 24.72
N ASP A 201 40.62 57.37 25.67
CA ASP A 201 41.70 58.34 25.53
C ASP A 201 43.09 57.67 25.41
N ILE A 202 44.07 58.43 24.93
CA ILE A 202 45.48 58.00 24.89
C ILE A 202 46.29 58.72 25.97
N ASP A 203 46.77 57.97 26.95
CA ASP A 203 47.71 58.44 27.95
C ASP A 203 49.16 58.32 27.46
N LEU A 204 49.82 59.46 27.36
CA LEU A 204 51.24 59.59 27.07
C LEU A 204 52.01 59.78 28.36
N SER A 205 53.08 59.02 28.55
CA SER A 205 54.04 59.22 29.63
C SER A 205 55.46 59.22 29.07
N TRP A 206 56.31 60.11 29.57
CA TRP A 206 57.71 60.17 29.19
C TRP A 206 58.56 60.59 30.40
N ASN A 207 59.88 60.51 30.25
CA ASN A 207 60.81 61.11 31.20
C ASN A 207 61.33 62.42 30.63
N GLY A 208 61.34 63.50 31.42
CA GLY A 208 61.91 64.80 31.04
C GLY A 208 61.95 65.74 32.24
N MET A 209 62.82 66.75 32.24
CA MET A 209 62.95 67.73 33.34
C MET A 209 62.74 69.19 32.89
N SER A 210 62.44 69.42 31.62
CA SER A 210 62.20 70.76 31.09
C SER A 210 60.90 71.34 31.63
N ASP A 211 60.84 72.66 31.80
CA ASP A 211 59.69 73.36 32.38
C ASP A 211 58.42 73.14 31.56
N THR A 212 58.56 72.96 30.24
CA THR A 212 57.43 72.80 29.30
C THR A 212 57.76 71.86 28.14
N PHE A 213 56.74 71.12 27.70
CA PHE A 213 56.78 70.22 26.56
C PHE A 213 55.67 70.57 25.54
N THR A 214 55.95 70.34 24.26
CA THR A 214 54.98 70.33 23.16
C THR A 214 54.67 68.89 22.78
N ILE A 215 53.39 68.53 22.72
CA ILE A 215 52.93 67.20 22.31
C ILE A 215 52.62 67.22 20.81
N LEU A 216 53.19 66.25 20.09
CA LEU A 216 53.06 66.11 18.65
C LEU A 216 52.39 64.78 18.31
N ARG A 217 51.36 64.81 17.45
CA ARG A 217 50.63 63.64 16.93
C ARG A 217 50.70 63.56 15.40
N ALA A 218 50.78 62.35 14.85
CA ALA A 218 50.67 62.07 13.41
C ALA A 218 49.88 60.76 13.19
N GLU A 219 49.39 60.55 11.97
CA GLU A 219 48.62 59.35 11.56
C GLU A 219 49.47 58.39 10.70
N SER A 220 50.78 58.63 10.56
CA SER A 220 51.67 57.74 9.80
C SER A 220 53.09 57.64 10.35
N LEU A 221 53.63 56.41 10.33
CA LEU A 221 54.96 56.05 10.80
C LEU A 221 56.08 56.79 10.05
N GLY A 222 57.08 57.27 10.78
CA GLY A 222 58.27 57.88 10.18
C GLY A 222 58.05 59.29 9.62
N SER A 223 56.95 59.93 10.01
CA SER A 223 56.65 61.34 9.75
C SER A 223 57.80 62.26 10.21
N THR A 224 58.11 63.32 9.45
CA THR A 224 59.09 64.33 9.90
C THR A 224 58.42 65.31 10.88
N THR A 225 59.18 66.07 11.66
CA THR A 225 58.62 67.04 12.64
C THR A 225 57.64 68.06 12.05
N ALA A 226 57.70 68.31 10.74
CA ALA A 226 56.77 69.18 10.02
C ALA A 226 55.43 68.51 9.65
N ASN A 227 55.38 67.17 9.66
CA ASN A 227 54.18 66.37 9.39
C ASN A 227 53.35 66.11 10.64
N TYR A 228 53.95 66.26 11.82
CA TYR A 228 53.23 66.15 13.08
C TYR A 228 52.35 67.37 13.32
N THR A 229 51.09 67.11 13.66
CA THR A 229 50.18 68.11 14.20
C THR A 229 50.55 68.33 15.67
N LYS A 230 50.70 69.60 16.03
CA LYS A 230 50.84 69.98 17.44
C LYS A 230 49.47 69.93 18.10
N ILE A 231 49.32 69.05 19.08
CA ILE A 231 48.06 68.90 19.83
C ILE A 231 48.04 69.77 21.09
N GLU A 232 49.19 69.95 21.77
CA GLU A 232 49.29 70.85 22.94
C GLU A 232 50.71 71.42 23.10
N SER A 233 50.86 72.56 23.79
CA SER A 233 52.15 73.15 24.21
C SER A 233 52.14 73.67 25.62
N GLY A 234 53.34 73.90 26.17
CA GLY A 234 53.45 74.42 27.53
C GLY A 234 53.09 73.39 28.58
N VAL A 235 53.07 72.08 28.24
CA VAL A 235 52.73 71.01 29.18
C VAL A 235 53.85 70.92 30.21
N THR A 236 53.55 71.22 31.47
CA THR A 236 54.54 71.26 32.56
C THR A 236 54.70 69.92 33.28
N SER A 237 53.85 68.93 32.98
CA SER A 237 53.94 67.56 33.48
C SER A 237 54.69 66.66 32.50
N THR A 238 55.17 65.51 32.97
CA THR A 238 55.77 64.46 32.13
C THR A 238 54.77 63.38 31.72
N SER A 239 53.51 63.80 31.61
CA SER A 239 52.39 63.00 31.14
C SER A 239 51.36 63.92 30.48
N TYR A 240 50.62 63.39 29.52
CA TYR A 240 49.55 64.08 28.83
C TYR A 240 48.51 63.06 28.38
N THR A 241 47.23 63.41 28.46
CA THR A 241 46.14 62.57 27.95
C THR A 241 45.58 63.27 26.72
N ASP A 242 45.57 62.56 25.59
CA ASP A 242 44.94 62.99 24.35
C ASP A 242 43.53 62.39 24.30
N ASP A 243 42.53 63.25 24.48
CA ASP A 243 41.09 62.94 24.47
C ASP A 243 40.40 63.30 23.12
N GLU A 244 41.15 63.83 22.15
CA GLU A 244 40.68 64.15 20.80
C GLU A 244 41.14 63.09 19.78
N VAL A 245 40.89 61.82 20.09
CA VAL A 245 41.34 60.66 19.32
C VAL A 245 40.13 59.90 18.74
N THR A 246 40.32 59.25 17.59
CA THR A 246 39.27 58.54 16.88
C THR A 246 39.41 57.03 17.05
N ASP A 247 38.29 56.34 17.34
CA ASP A 247 38.22 54.89 17.49
C ASP A 247 38.80 54.14 16.27
N GLY A 248 39.62 53.12 16.50
CA GLY A 248 40.19 52.31 15.42
C GLY A 248 41.30 52.99 14.62
N GLU A 249 41.65 54.24 14.92
CA GLU A 249 42.75 54.94 14.26
C GLU A 249 44.09 54.74 14.99
N ARG A 250 45.18 54.75 14.24
CA ARG A 250 46.53 54.58 14.78
C ARG A 250 47.28 55.89 14.80
N TYR A 251 47.59 56.37 16.00
CA TYR A 251 48.33 57.60 16.19
C TYR A 251 49.78 57.33 16.58
N TYR A 252 50.65 58.18 16.06
CA TYR A 252 52.08 58.21 16.34
C TYR A 252 52.37 59.48 17.14
N TYR A 253 53.04 59.35 18.28
CA TYR A 253 53.31 60.47 19.17
C TYR A 253 54.81 60.74 19.30
N ARG A 254 55.15 62.01 19.46
CA ARG A 254 56.47 62.47 19.87
C ARG A 254 56.33 63.64 20.83
N ILE A 255 57.21 63.73 21.80
CA ILE A 255 57.27 64.86 22.72
C ILE A 255 58.43 65.74 22.30
N LYS A 256 58.14 67.01 22.03
CA LYS A 256 59.16 68.02 21.79
C LYS A 256 59.42 68.79 23.07
N ASP A 257 60.66 68.76 23.50
CA ASP A 257 61.16 69.57 24.59
C ASP A 257 61.23 71.05 24.15
N GLU A 258 60.56 71.98 24.85
CA GLU A 258 60.48 73.38 24.39
C GLU A 258 61.77 74.16 24.67
N GLU A 259 62.54 73.76 25.69
CA GLU A 259 63.81 74.41 26.05
C GLU A 259 64.93 74.01 25.08
N THR A 260 65.01 72.72 24.73
CA THR A 260 66.09 72.20 23.86
C THR A 260 65.68 71.99 22.41
N GLY A 261 64.39 71.93 22.11
CA GLY A 261 63.84 71.66 20.78
C GLY A 261 63.94 70.19 20.34
N ASN A 262 64.49 69.31 21.17
CA ASN A 262 64.72 67.90 20.87
C ASN A 262 63.43 67.07 20.96
N LEU A 263 63.34 66.00 20.16
CA LEU A 263 62.22 65.07 20.16
C LEU A 263 62.52 63.82 20.99
N SER A 264 61.48 63.22 21.57
CA SER A 264 61.52 61.87 22.11
C SER A 264 61.62 60.79 21.02
N ASN A 265 61.73 59.53 21.45
CA ASN A 265 61.35 58.42 20.58
C ASN A 265 59.90 58.59 20.11
N GLU A 266 59.62 58.08 18.93
CA GLU A 266 58.26 57.87 18.46
C GLU A 266 57.69 56.66 19.20
N ASP A 267 56.44 56.77 19.63
CA ASP A 267 55.67 55.63 20.08
C ASP A 267 54.29 55.69 19.42
N ASP A 268 53.70 54.54 19.14
CA ASP A 268 52.44 54.45 18.42
C ASP A 268 51.44 53.58 19.17
N VAL A 269 50.17 53.94 19.04
CA VAL A 269 49.08 53.20 19.66
C VAL A 269 47.82 53.32 18.80
N THR A 270 47.07 52.23 18.72
CA THR A 270 45.77 52.19 18.05
C THR A 270 44.66 52.33 19.09
N VAL A 271 43.75 53.27 18.90
CA VAL A 271 42.56 53.39 19.75
C VAL A 271 41.68 52.16 19.49
N PRO A 272 41.27 51.38 20.51
CA PRO A 272 40.44 50.22 20.31
C PRO A 272 39.05 50.64 19.83
N ILE A 273 38.49 49.90 18.87
CA ILE A 273 37.10 50.11 18.43
C ILE A 273 36.15 49.60 19.52
N PRO A 274 35.11 50.35 19.92
CA PRO A 274 34.05 49.85 20.80
C PRO A 274 33.42 48.58 20.22
N LYS A 275 33.31 47.52 21.02
CA LYS A 275 32.70 46.27 20.56
C LYS A 275 31.23 46.47 20.16
N PRO A 276 30.74 45.82 19.09
CA PRO A 276 29.33 45.87 18.73
C PRO A 276 28.45 45.42 19.89
N ALA A 277 27.42 46.21 20.20
CA ALA A 277 26.38 45.85 21.16
C ALA A 277 25.20 45.27 20.40
N ILE A 278 25.08 43.94 20.39
CA ILE A 278 23.98 43.27 19.69
C ILE A 278 22.67 43.45 20.49
N GLY A 279 21.65 43.95 19.79
CA GLY A 279 20.30 44.09 20.33
C GLY A 279 19.53 42.77 20.35
N ARG A 280 18.22 42.83 20.60
CA ARG A 280 17.37 41.64 20.59
C ARG A 280 17.24 41.10 19.16
N VAL A 281 17.80 39.94 18.90
CA VAL A 281 17.62 39.21 17.63
C VAL A 281 16.19 38.74 17.49
N THR A 282 15.62 38.98 16.31
CA THR A 282 14.30 38.46 15.93
C THR A 282 14.50 37.30 14.97
N VAL A 283 13.87 36.17 15.28
CA VAL A 283 13.95 34.93 14.51
C VAL A 283 12.66 34.69 13.73
N SER A 284 12.80 34.33 12.46
CA SER A 284 11.72 33.88 11.58
C SER A 284 12.18 32.66 10.77
N SER A 285 11.27 32.01 10.03
CA SER A 285 11.67 30.86 9.21
C SER A 285 12.80 31.26 8.27
N ARG A 286 13.88 30.48 8.31
CA ARG A 286 15.10 30.64 7.49
C ARG A 286 15.79 32.00 7.57
N GLN A 287 15.51 32.79 8.62
CA GLN A 287 16.05 34.15 8.73
C GLN A 287 16.33 34.56 10.18
N LEU A 288 17.49 35.19 10.37
CA LEU A 288 17.88 35.86 11.60
C LEU A 288 18.09 37.33 11.31
N ASN A 289 17.36 38.20 11.99
CA ASN A 289 17.56 39.64 11.89
C ASN A 289 18.30 40.15 13.12
N ILE A 290 19.52 40.63 12.88
CA ILE A 290 20.53 40.98 13.88
C ILE A 290 20.65 42.50 13.95
N PRO A 291 20.08 43.16 14.97
CA PRO A 291 20.32 44.57 15.21
C PRO A 291 21.59 44.77 16.05
N TRP A 292 22.31 45.86 15.82
CA TRP A 292 23.43 46.28 16.65
C TRP A 292 23.48 47.80 16.79
N ASP A 293 24.05 48.23 17.91
CA ASP A 293 24.37 49.62 18.17
C ASP A 293 25.88 49.83 18.15
N TYR A 294 26.31 50.97 17.59
CA TYR A 294 27.68 51.46 17.69
C TYR A 294 27.69 52.80 18.43
N THR A 295 28.50 52.88 19.47
CA THR A 295 28.59 54.05 20.35
C THR A 295 29.80 54.95 20.06
N GLY A 296 30.66 54.56 19.11
CA GLY A 296 31.84 55.29 18.67
C GLY A 296 31.62 56.16 17.43
N ASP A 297 32.70 56.71 16.88
CA ASP A 297 32.65 57.53 15.65
C ASP A 297 32.54 56.63 14.39
N VAL A 298 31.39 56.66 13.71
CA VAL A 298 31.08 55.82 12.55
C VAL A 298 31.98 56.09 11.35
N ASP A 299 32.51 57.31 11.24
CA ASP A 299 33.36 57.72 10.12
C ASP A 299 34.76 57.08 10.21
N ALA A 300 35.11 56.50 11.36
CA ALA A 300 36.36 55.79 11.61
C ALA A 300 36.36 54.32 11.17
N LEU A 301 35.18 53.76 10.90
CA LEU A 301 35.06 52.38 10.45
C LEU A 301 35.22 52.31 8.93
N SER A 302 35.94 51.31 8.45
CA SER A 302 36.07 50.99 7.02
C SER A 302 35.02 49.97 6.55
N GLY A 303 34.36 49.26 7.49
CA GLY A 303 33.24 48.37 7.17
C GLY A 303 32.75 47.53 8.36
N ILE A 304 31.64 46.82 8.16
CA ILE A 304 31.05 45.91 9.14
C ILE A 304 30.89 44.53 8.48
N ASP A 305 31.53 43.50 9.02
CA ASP A 305 31.26 42.11 8.60
C ASP A 305 30.22 41.47 9.50
N VAL A 306 29.25 40.79 8.90
CA VAL A 306 28.32 39.90 9.60
C VAL A 306 28.67 38.47 9.25
N ASN A 307 29.14 37.73 10.25
CA ASN A 307 29.56 36.35 10.11
C ASN A 307 28.58 35.42 10.84
N TYR A 308 28.40 34.22 10.30
CA TYR A 308 27.59 33.17 10.90
C TYR A 308 28.17 31.79 10.61
N ARG A 309 27.78 30.82 11.42
CA ARG A 309 28.01 29.39 11.17
C ARG A 309 26.99 28.57 11.92
N LYS A 310 26.79 27.31 11.53
CA LYS A 310 26.08 26.38 12.41
C LYS A 310 26.89 26.19 13.69
N SER A 311 26.23 26.06 14.83
CA SER A 311 26.91 25.99 16.13
C SER A 311 27.77 24.74 16.32
N ASP A 312 27.53 23.68 15.55
CA ASP A 312 28.33 22.46 15.50
C ASP A 312 29.48 22.52 14.48
N ASP A 313 29.54 23.58 13.67
CA ASP A 313 30.58 23.81 12.68
C ASP A 313 31.76 24.61 13.26
N THR A 314 32.92 24.47 12.64
CA THR A 314 34.16 25.10 13.07
C THR A 314 34.51 26.34 12.25
N GLU A 315 34.09 26.41 10.99
CA GLU A 315 34.40 27.52 10.08
C GLU A 315 33.32 28.62 10.13
N TRP A 316 33.75 29.87 10.03
CA TRP A 316 32.86 31.03 9.97
C TRP A 316 32.63 31.45 8.52
N MET A 317 31.37 31.70 8.16
CA MET A 317 30.97 32.25 6.86
C MET A 317 30.66 33.73 7.00
N THR A 318 31.14 34.55 6.06
CA THR A 318 30.73 35.96 5.96
C THR A 318 29.47 36.06 5.10
N ASP A 319 28.36 36.45 5.72
CA ASP A 319 27.09 36.66 5.02
C ASP A 319 27.11 37.98 4.24
N ALA A 320 27.65 39.04 4.86
CA ALA A 320 27.76 40.34 4.23
C ALA A 320 28.90 41.19 4.82
N THR A 321 29.48 42.04 3.97
CA THR A 321 30.29 43.21 4.38
C THR A 321 29.49 44.47 4.05
N LEU A 322 29.16 45.23 5.09
CA LEU A 322 28.22 46.34 5.06
C LEU A 322 28.93 47.69 5.26
N SER A 323 28.22 48.75 4.88
CA SER A 323 28.62 50.13 5.16
C SER A 323 28.77 50.37 6.67
N PRO A 324 29.74 51.20 7.11
CA PRO A 324 29.87 51.70 8.49
C PRO A 324 28.60 52.22 9.15
N THR A 325 27.64 52.71 8.36
CA THR A 325 26.37 53.29 8.84
C THR A 325 25.26 52.27 9.05
N ALA A 326 25.48 50.98 8.79
CA ALA A 326 24.47 49.95 8.98
C ALA A 326 24.26 49.66 10.48
N THR A 327 23.00 49.49 10.88
CA THR A 327 22.61 49.22 12.29
C THR A 327 21.92 47.86 12.46
N SER A 328 21.74 47.12 11.37
CA SER A 328 21.14 45.79 11.40
C SER A 328 21.40 45.04 10.10
N HIS A 329 21.35 43.71 10.16
CA HIS A 329 21.35 42.87 8.97
C HIS A 329 20.50 41.62 9.14
N SER A 330 19.98 41.13 8.02
CA SER A 330 19.18 39.91 7.96
C SER A 330 19.95 38.82 7.23
N ILE A 331 20.36 37.80 7.98
CA ILE A 331 20.91 36.57 7.42
C ILE A 331 19.73 35.72 6.95
N THR A 332 19.71 35.32 5.67
CA THR A 332 18.60 34.57 5.05
C THR A 332 19.08 33.25 4.46
N GLY A 333 18.16 32.36 4.08
CA GLY A 333 18.51 31.06 3.48
C GLY A 333 19.02 30.03 4.49
N LEU A 334 18.77 30.25 5.78
CA LEU A 334 19.17 29.35 6.86
C LEU A 334 18.32 28.07 6.86
N LEU A 335 18.87 26.99 7.42
CA LEU A 335 18.11 25.77 7.69
C LEU A 335 17.11 25.97 8.83
N ASP A 336 15.92 25.40 8.69
CA ASP A 336 14.84 25.41 9.67
C ASP A 336 15.20 24.53 10.89
N GLY A 337 14.88 25.01 12.11
CA GLY A 337 15.15 24.30 13.36
C GLY A 337 16.62 24.21 13.79
N GLU A 338 17.55 24.84 13.07
CA GLU A 338 19.00 24.73 13.26
C GLU A 338 19.55 25.86 14.16
N GLN A 339 20.59 25.57 14.94
CA GLN A 339 21.26 26.57 15.79
C GLN A 339 22.47 27.19 15.09
N TYR A 340 22.54 28.51 15.13
CA TYR A 340 23.62 29.28 14.53
C TYR A 340 24.35 30.13 15.57
N ASP A 341 25.67 30.15 15.43
CA ASP A 341 26.55 31.15 16.03
C ASP A 341 26.60 32.36 15.10
N VAL A 342 26.33 33.55 15.62
CA VAL A 342 26.39 34.81 14.88
C VAL A 342 27.40 35.75 15.53
N HIS A 343 28.13 36.48 14.69
CA HIS A 343 29.18 37.39 15.12
C HIS A 343 29.25 38.60 14.18
N VAL A 344 29.27 39.81 14.74
CA VAL A 344 29.43 41.07 14.03
C VAL A 344 30.82 41.63 14.30
N VAL A 345 31.53 42.03 13.25
CA VAL A 345 32.89 42.58 13.35
C VAL A 345 32.89 43.99 12.75
N TYR A 346 33.22 44.98 13.58
CA TYR A 346 33.57 46.32 13.10
C TYR A 346 35.03 46.33 12.66
N LYS A 347 35.31 46.93 11.51
CA LYS A 347 36.65 47.08 10.94
C LYS A 347 37.00 48.54 10.77
N SER A 348 38.27 48.86 11.01
CA SER A 348 38.93 50.08 10.54
C SER A 348 40.13 49.70 9.67
N ASP A 349 40.84 50.69 9.13
CA ASP A 349 42.06 50.46 8.37
C ASP A 349 43.23 49.94 9.25
N HIS A 350 43.11 50.07 10.57
CA HIS A 350 44.19 49.77 11.53
C HIS A 350 43.81 48.74 12.61
N GLY A 351 42.57 48.24 12.63
CA GLY A 351 42.13 47.26 13.61
C GLY A 351 40.72 46.71 13.37
N SER A 352 40.29 45.79 14.24
CA SER A 352 38.93 45.25 14.24
C SER A 352 38.47 44.96 15.65
N ALA A 353 37.20 45.21 15.95
CA ALA A 353 36.56 44.79 17.19
C ALA A 353 35.30 44.01 16.89
N SER A 354 34.99 43.10 17.80
CA SER A 354 34.11 41.99 17.52
C SER A 354 33.27 41.72 18.78
N ASP A 355 32.01 41.34 18.58
CA ASP A 355 31.06 41.15 19.67
C ASP A 355 31.29 39.81 20.41
N THR A 356 30.39 39.48 21.34
CA THR A 356 30.35 38.13 21.93
C THR A 356 29.45 37.26 21.07
N VAL A 357 29.93 36.09 20.65
CA VAL A 357 29.17 35.14 19.82
C VAL A 357 27.75 34.94 20.37
N LEU A 358 26.77 35.22 19.52
CA LEU A 358 25.36 35.07 19.84
C LEU A 358 24.83 33.74 19.30
N LEU A 359 24.06 33.03 20.12
CA LEU A 359 23.35 31.83 19.72
C LEU A 359 21.91 32.17 19.32
N ALA A 360 21.51 31.79 18.11
CA ALA A 360 20.13 31.90 17.65
C ALA A 360 19.69 30.63 16.93
N THR A 361 18.49 30.14 17.23
CA THR A 361 17.94 28.93 16.60
C THR A 361 16.75 29.32 15.74
N THR A 362 16.78 28.97 14.46
CA THR A 362 15.63 29.18 13.57
C THR A 362 14.45 28.32 14.04
N PRO A 363 13.20 28.77 13.87
CA PRO A 363 12.03 27.92 14.12
C PRO A 363 11.93 26.84 13.03
N ILE A 364 11.32 25.71 13.36
CA ILE A 364 10.86 24.73 12.37
C ILE A 364 9.39 25.08 12.00
N PRO A 365 9.07 25.27 10.71
CA PRO A 365 7.70 25.51 10.28
C PRO A 365 6.76 24.41 10.81
N THR A 366 5.66 24.81 11.44
CA THR A 366 4.67 23.84 11.94
C THR A 366 3.81 23.36 10.78
N PRO A 367 3.66 22.04 10.57
CA PRO A 367 2.71 21.53 9.59
C PRO A 367 1.29 22.02 9.85
N THR A 368 0.62 22.48 8.80
CA THR A 368 -0.75 23.03 8.89
C THR A 368 -1.73 22.24 8.05
N LYS A 369 -3.02 22.29 8.43
CA LYS A 369 -4.13 21.64 7.71
C LYS A 369 -3.89 20.16 7.35
N PRO A 370 -3.57 19.26 8.29
CA PRO A 370 -3.65 17.84 8.00
C PRO A 370 -5.11 17.51 7.65
N THR A 371 -5.37 17.09 6.40
CA THR A 371 -6.68 16.63 5.94
C THR A 371 -6.60 15.16 5.60
N VAL A 372 -7.67 14.45 5.93
CA VAL A 372 -7.78 13.01 5.67
C VAL A 372 -8.81 12.81 4.56
N SER A 373 -8.44 12.03 3.55
CA SER A 373 -9.30 11.63 2.42
C SER A 373 -9.17 10.14 2.18
N ASN A 374 -10.08 9.57 1.38
CA ASN A 374 -10.05 8.16 0.97
C ASN A 374 -9.84 7.18 2.15
N ALA A 375 -10.48 7.44 3.28
CA ALA A 375 -10.43 6.53 4.42
C ALA A 375 -11.13 5.23 4.03
N GLY A 376 -10.33 4.19 3.76
CA GLY A 376 -10.77 2.83 3.51
C GLY A 376 -10.81 2.04 4.80
N SER A 377 -10.84 0.71 4.70
CA SER A 377 -10.93 -0.16 5.87
C SER A 377 -9.61 -0.22 6.64
N SER A 378 -8.47 -0.29 5.94
CA SER A 378 -7.15 -0.40 6.56
C SER A 378 -6.17 0.70 6.12
N SER A 379 -6.67 1.74 5.45
CA SER A 379 -5.86 2.84 4.93
C SER A 379 -6.60 4.18 4.98
N ALA A 380 -5.83 5.27 4.92
CA ALA A 380 -6.36 6.61 4.72
C ALA A 380 -5.28 7.53 4.14
N ASP A 381 -5.65 8.42 3.23
CA ASP A 381 -4.72 9.41 2.68
C ASP A 381 -4.69 10.66 3.57
N VAL A 382 -3.49 11.15 3.85
CA VAL A 382 -3.27 12.34 4.68
C VAL A 382 -2.48 13.35 3.86
N THR A 383 -2.99 14.58 3.77
CA THR A 383 -2.31 15.70 3.12
C THR A 383 -2.14 16.85 4.10
N TRP A 384 -1.06 17.62 4.00
CA TRP A 384 -0.77 18.77 4.87
C TRP A 384 -0.02 19.87 4.13
N ASP A 385 -0.10 21.10 4.64
CA ASP A 385 0.63 22.26 4.15
C ASP A 385 1.82 22.53 5.07
N SER A 386 3.03 22.14 4.65
CA SER A 386 4.30 22.60 5.24
C SER A 386 5.50 21.96 4.55
N LYS A 387 6.48 22.80 4.20
CA LYS A 387 7.81 22.38 3.76
C LYS A 387 8.87 23.02 4.63
N HIS A 388 9.73 22.20 5.24
CA HIS A 388 10.93 22.65 5.93
C HIS A 388 12.16 22.16 5.14
N ASN A 389 13.31 22.83 5.31
CA ASN A 389 14.52 22.52 4.52
C ASN A 389 15.58 21.71 5.29
N ALA A 390 15.24 21.15 6.46
CA ALA A 390 16.14 20.35 7.27
C ALA A 390 15.39 19.38 8.18
N GLY A 391 15.94 18.18 8.39
CA GLY A 391 15.33 17.15 9.22
C GLY A 391 14.40 16.23 8.43
N GLU A 392 13.28 15.85 9.02
CA GLU A 392 12.29 14.90 8.47
C GLU A 392 10.85 15.32 8.80
N THR A 393 9.88 14.78 8.08
CA THR A 393 8.45 14.87 8.42
C THR A 393 7.96 13.50 8.88
N ARG A 394 7.41 13.41 10.08
CA ARG A 394 6.77 12.20 10.60
C ARG A 394 5.26 12.36 10.54
N VAL A 395 4.57 11.36 9.98
CA VAL A 395 3.11 11.27 10.08
C VAL A 395 2.79 10.29 11.19
N GLU A 396 2.15 10.82 12.23
CA GLU A 396 1.84 10.09 13.44
C GLU A 396 0.34 9.88 13.54
N VAL A 397 -0.06 8.64 13.82
CA VAL A 397 -1.45 8.26 14.06
C VAL A 397 -1.59 7.65 15.44
N ARG A 398 -2.76 7.79 16.05
CA ARG A 398 -3.15 7.00 17.21
C ARG A 398 -4.65 6.75 17.20
N PRO A 399 -5.11 5.61 17.72
CA PRO A 399 -6.52 5.47 18.11
C PRO A 399 -6.92 6.61 19.06
N THR A 400 -8.14 7.15 18.96
CA THR A 400 -8.61 8.23 19.85
C THR A 400 -8.62 7.82 21.33
N SER A 401 -8.77 6.53 21.59
CA SER A 401 -8.67 5.90 22.91
C SER A 401 -7.23 5.78 23.45
N ALA A 402 -6.22 5.87 22.58
CA ALA A 402 -4.83 5.67 22.92
C ALA A 402 -4.14 6.96 23.38
N SER A 403 -3.22 6.84 24.35
CA SER A 403 -2.45 7.99 24.85
C SER A 403 -1.13 8.22 24.08
N SER A 404 -0.59 7.18 23.45
CA SER A 404 0.66 7.21 22.70
C SER A 404 0.43 7.36 21.20
N TRP A 405 1.33 8.12 20.55
CA TRP A 405 1.38 8.27 19.10
C TRP A 405 2.29 7.19 18.49
N THR A 406 1.89 6.69 17.32
CA THR A 406 2.69 5.78 16.50
C THR A 406 3.12 6.53 15.25
N VAL A 407 4.43 6.52 14.95
CA VAL A 407 4.93 6.99 13.66
C VAL A 407 4.60 5.93 12.63
N VAL A 408 3.71 6.26 11.70
CA VAL A 408 3.30 5.34 10.63
C VAL A 408 4.25 5.46 9.45
N GLU A 409 4.66 6.68 9.15
CA GLU A 409 5.50 7.00 8.01
C GLU A 409 6.44 8.16 8.35
N THR A 410 7.66 8.10 7.82
CA THR A 410 8.61 9.22 7.82
C THR A 410 8.92 9.58 6.38
N VAL A 411 8.52 10.78 5.97
CA VAL A 411 8.70 11.29 4.62
C VAL A 411 9.73 12.43 4.58
N SER A 412 10.17 12.76 3.38
CA SER A 412 11.10 13.85 3.13
C SER A 412 10.50 15.21 3.56
N PRO A 413 11.33 16.19 3.97
CA PRO A 413 10.87 17.53 4.37
C PRO A 413 10.05 18.32 3.34
N ASP A 414 10.10 17.94 2.07
CA ASP A 414 9.37 18.54 0.95
C ASP A 414 8.10 17.79 0.55
N THR A 415 7.82 16.64 1.19
CA THR A 415 6.61 15.86 1.00
C THR A 415 5.43 16.44 1.81
N GLU A 416 4.26 16.54 1.17
CA GLU A 416 3.04 17.13 1.73
C GLU A 416 1.84 16.17 1.73
N SER A 417 2.07 14.90 1.41
CA SER A 417 1.05 13.86 1.42
C SER A 417 1.63 12.48 1.68
N THR A 418 0.87 11.61 2.32
CA THR A 418 1.18 10.18 2.42
C THR A 418 -0.09 9.36 2.59
N THR A 419 0.00 8.05 2.39
CA THR A 419 -1.09 7.10 2.67
C THR A 419 -0.74 6.30 3.92
N LEU A 420 -1.61 6.37 4.93
CA LEU A 420 -1.56 5.49 6.09
C LEU A 420 -2.01 4.09 5.68
N THR A 421 -1.33 3.06 6.16
CA THR A 421 -1.69 1.65 5.92
C THR A 421 -1.68 0.87 7.24
N ASN A 422 -2.17 -0.37 7.22
CA ASN A 422 -2.24 -1.26 8.38
C ASN A 422 -3.06 -0.67 9.54
N LEU A 423 -4.12 0.08 9.22
CA LEU A 423 -5.07 0.59 10.20
C LEU A 423 -6.09 -0.50 10.57
N ASN A 424 -6.63 -0.40 11.79
CA ASN A 424 -7.74 -1.22 12.24
C ASN A 424 -9.02 -0.79 11.53
N ASN A 425 -9.84 -1.75 11.10
CA ASN A 425 -11.12 -1.50 10.46
C ASN A 425 -12.14 -0.95 11.46
N GLY A 426 -12.94 0.03 11.04
CA GLY A 426 -13.95 0.68 11.88
C GLY A 426 -13.43 1.39 13.14
N GLU A 427 -12.13 1.67 13.25
CA GLU A 427 -11.54 2.33 14.42
C GLU A 427 -11.41 3.84 14.18
N GLU A 428 -11.68 4.64 15.22
CA GLU A 428 -11.47 6.09 15.15
C GLU A 428 -10.02 6.44 15.53
N TYR A 429 -9.36 7.16 14.63
CA TYR A 429 -7.97 7.59 14.75
C TYR A 429 -7.88 9.11 14.80
N GLU A 430 -6.88 9.62 15.51
CA GLU A 430 -6.36 10.97 15.31
C GLU A 430 -5.05 10.88 14.53
N VAL A 431 -4.89 11.75 13.53
CA VAL A 431 -3.61 11.95 12.83
C VAL A 431 -3.02 13.32 13.15
N ARG A 432 -1.69 13.39 13.23
CA ARG A 432 -0.94 14.63 13.21
C ARG A 432 0.33 14.47 12.37
N VAL A 433 0.82 15.59 11.86
CA VAL A 433 2.07 15.67 11.09
C VAL A 433 3.09 16.45 11.92
N VAL A 434 4.29 15.90 12.04
CA VAL A 434 5.36 16.46 12.87
C VAL A 434 6.58 16.74 11.99
N ALA A 435 6.91 18.01 11.80
CA ALA A 435 8.20 18.39 11.24
C ALA A 435 9.24 18.36 12.37
N ALA A 436 10.33 17.62 12.20
CA ALA A 436 11.34 17.44 13.23
C ALA A 436 12.76 17.42 12.65
N ASN A 437 13.73 17.78 13.48
CA ASN A 437 15.15 17.51 13.30
C ASN A 437 15.74 17.02 14.64
N ASP A 438 17.05 16.79 14.70
CA ASP A 438 17.72 16.27 15.91
C ASP A 438 17.56 17.16 17.16
N ALA A 439 17.26 18.46 16.97
CA ALA A 439 17.20 19.44 18.06
C ALA A 439 15.77 19.85 18.44
N LYS A 440 14.81 19.84 17.49
CA LYS A 440 13.47 20.41 17.65
C LYS A 440 12.42 19.66 16.84
N ALA A 441 11.17 19.77 17.30
CA ALA A 441 9.99 19.29 16.58
C ALA A 441 8.84 20.29 16.70
N ALA A 442 8.02 20.40 15.65
CA ALA A 442 6.74 21.10 15.65
C ALA A 442 5.65 20.20 15.07
N SER A 443 4.58 20.01 15.83
CA SER A 443 3.44 19.17 15.45
C SER A 443 2.26 20.01 14.99
N SER A 444 1.56 19.54 13.97
CA SER A 444 0.28 20.09 13.54
C SER A 444 -0.80 19.96 14.61
N ILE A 445 -1.95 20.59 14.36
CA ILE A 445 -3.21 20.20 15.03
C ILE A 445 -3.55 18.74 14.70
N THR A 446 -4.34 18.11 15.56
CA THR A 446 -4.84 16.75 15.32
C THR A 446 -6.10 16.77 14.46
N THR A 447 -6.24 15.81 13.55
CA THR A 447 -7.43 15.64 12.72
C THR A 447 -7.99 14.24 12.95
N PRO A 448 -9.25 14.10 13.43
CA PRO A 448 -9.87 12.80 13.62
C PRO A 448 -10.41 12.23 12.30
N PHE A 449 -10.40 10.91 12.15
CA PHE A 449 -11.07 10.18 11.09
C PHE A 449 -11.41 8.76 11.55
N THR A 450 -12.38 8.12 10.90
CA THR A 450 -12.76 6.73 11.17
C THR A 450 -12.54 5.92 9.91
N THR A 451 -11.87 4.78 10.01
CA THR A 451 -11.75 3.83 8.91
C THR A 451 -13.11 3.19 8.62
N THR A 452 -13.34 2.74 7.39
CA THR A 452 -14.56 1.99 7.08
C THR A 452 -14.53 0.61 7.75
N LEU A 453 -15.69 0.07 8.07
CA LEU A 453 -15.84 -1.29 8.60
C LEU A 453 -16.42 -2.18 7.50
N PRO A 454 -15.72 -3.23 7.03
CA PRO A 454 -16.28 -4.22 6.10
C PRO A 454 -17.49 -4.95 6.71
N ASP A 455 -18.48 -5.26 5.88
CA ASP A 455 -19.61 -6.09 6.28
C ASP A 455 -19.18 -7.56 6.49
N GLU A 456 -19.96 -8.30 7.28
CA GLU A 456 -19.68 -9.71 7.55
C GLU A 456 -20.05 -10.59 6.34
N ASP A 457 -19.28 -11.64 6.10
CA ASP A 457 -19.59 -12.65 5.08
C ASP A 457 -20.80 -13.49 5.51
N GLN A 458 -21.53 -14.04 4.54
CA GLN A 458 -22.70 -14.88 4.82
C GLN A 458 -22.27 -16.17 5.54
N PRO A 459 -22.72 -16.45 6.79
CA PRO A 459 -22.30 -17.65 7.50
C PRO A 459 -22.87 -18.93 6.88
N VAL A 460 -22.07 -20.00 6.96
CA VAL A 460 -22.45 -21.37 6.67
C VAL A 460 -22.87 -22.06 7.96
N LEU A 461 -24.03 -22.71 7.95
CA LEU A 461 -24.60 -23.36 9.13
C LEU A 461 -24.43 -24.87 9.07
N GLY A 462 -24.32 -25.51 10.24
CA GLY A 462 -24.32 -26.97 10.35
C GLY A 462 -24.94 -27.45 11.66
N ASN A 463 -25.59 -28.62 11.61
CA ASN A 463 -26.05 -29.32 12.80
C ASN A 463 -24.81 -29.92 13.49
N GLY A 464 -24.44 -29.36 14.65
CA GLY A 464 -23.27 -29.75 15.43
C GLY A 464 -23.50 -31.06 16.18
N ASP A 465 -23.13 -31.09 17.47
CA ASP A 465 -23.61 -32.14 18.38
C ASP A 465 -25.13 -31.97 18.63
N GLU A 466 -25.73 -32.88 19.40
CA GLU A 466 -27.14 -32.80 19.83
C GLU A 466 -27.44 -31.40 20.42
N ASP A 467 -28.60 -30.83 20.06
CA ASP A 467 -29.03 -29.48 20.44
C ASP A 467 -28.12 -28.31 20.01
N GLN A 468 -27.23 -28.49 19.02
CA GLN A 468 -26.27 -27.47 18.60
C GLN A 468 -26.40 -27.00 17.15
N VAL A 469 -26.42 -25.68 16.97
CA VAL A 469 -26.17 -25.03 15.67
C VAL A 469 -24.73 -24.54 15.64
N THR A 470 -23.94 -25.08 14.73
CA THR A 470 -22.62 -24.56 14.40
C THR A 470 -22.75 -23.47 13.35
N VAL A 471 -22.15 -22.32 13.62
CA VAL A 471 -22.05 -21.19 12.68
C VAL A 471 -20.59 -21.08 12.26
N ASN A 472 -20.32 -21.20 10.98
CA ASN A 472 -19.00 -21.02 10.38
C ASN A 472 -19.01 -19.78 9.48
N ARG A 473 -18.06 -18.88 9.70
CA ARG A 473 -17.94 -17.61 8.98
C ARG A 473 -17.05 -17.71 7.73
N GLU A 474 -16.37 -18.84 7.53
CA GLU A 474 -15.41 -19.14 6.45
C GLU A 474 -14.16 -18.24 6.46
N THR A 475 -14.34 -16.92 6.46
CA THR A 475 -13.30 -15.88 6.40
C THR A 475 -13.50 -14.83 7.49
N SER A 476 -12.45 -14.02 7.71
CA SER A 476 -12.52 -12.85 8.61
C SER A 476 -12.39 -11.60 7.74
N PRO A 477 -13.50 -10.94 7.37
CA PRO A 477 -13.48 -9.78 6.47
C PRO A 477 -12.97 -8.50 7.14
N THR A 478 -12.93 -8.48 8.48
CA THR A 478 -12.41 -7.37 9.29
C THR A 478 -11.16 -7.78 10.08
N ASN A 479 -10.26 -6.84 10.38
CA ASN A 479 -9.06 -7.07 11.20
C ASN A 479 -9.17 -6.54 12.64
N TYR A 480 -10.32 -5.98 13.02
CA TYR A 480 -10.57 -5.36 14.32
C TYR A 480 -12.07 -5.35 14.63
N GLY A 481 -12.39 -5.22 15.92
CA GLY A 481 -13.74 -5.19 16.43
C GLY A 481 -14.28 -6.57 16.78
N ASP A 482 -15.59 -6.58 16.96
CA ASP A 482 -16.37 -7.74 17.32
C ASP A 482 -17.29 -8.14 16.17
N VAL A 483 -17.77 -9.38 16.21
CA VAL A 483 -18.76 -9.90 15.28
C VAL A 483 -19.95 -10.35 16.10
N ARG A 484 -21.08 -9.68 15.90
CA ARG A 484 -22.32 -10.04 16.56
C ARG A 484 -23.07 -11.05 15.71
N VAL A 485 -23.27 -12.23 16.25
CA VAL A 485 -24.07 -13.30 15.65
C VAL A 485 -25.33 -13.45 16.48
N GLN A 486 -26.48 -13.46 15.81
CA GLN A 486 -27.78 -13.66 16.43
C GLN A 486 -28.46 -14.86 15.80
N ILE A 487 -29.16 -15.62 16.63
CA ILE A 487 -30.02 -16.74 16.24
C ILE A 487 -31.40 -16.54 16.83
N ARG A 488 -32.45 -17.04 16.16
CA ARG A 488 -33.83 -17.12 16.66
C ARG A 488 -34.58 -18.23 15.91
N GLU A 489 -35.73 -18.67 16.44
CA GLU A 489 -36.62 -19.57 15.68
C GLU A 489 -37.18 -18.85 14.43
N THR A 490 -37.33 -19.59 13.32
CA THR A 490 -37.82 -19.05 12.06
C THR A 490 -39.24 -18.47 12.21
N GLY A 491 -39.54 -17.39 11.49
CA GLY A 491 -40.88 -16.77 11.47
C GLY A 491 -41.14 -15.75 12.59
N GLU A 492 -40.23 -15.62 13.55
CA GLU A 492 -40.27 -14.56 14.54
C GLU A 492 -40.15 -13.16 13.89
N SER A 493 -40.72 -12.15 14.53
CA SER A 493 -40.76 -10.78 13.97
C SER A 493 -39.68 -9.84 14.52
N SER A 494 -39.01 -10.22 15.60
CA SER A 494 -37.95 -9.45 16.27
C SER A 494 -36.64 -10.24 16.36
N TRP A 495 -35.54 -9.51 16.51
CA TRP A 495 -34.18 -10.05 16.71
C TRP A 495 -33.63 -9.54 18.05
N ASP A 496 -34.40 -9.77 19.10
CA ASP A 496 -34.07 -9.44 20.48
C ASP A 496 -34.62 -10.52 21.40
N SER A 497 -34.38 -10.39 22.71
CA SER A 497 -34.77 -11.37 23.72
C SER A 497 -36.29 -11.59 23.87
N THR A 498 -37.13 -10.94 23.06
CA THR A 498 -38.57 -11.21 23.00
C THR A 498 -38.95 -12.31 22.01
N ALA A 499 -38.08 -12.61 21.04
CA ALA A 499 -38.28 -13.68 20.07
C ALA A 499 -37.98 -15.06 20.67
N THR A 500 -38.73 -16.07 20.25
CA THR A 500 -38.51 -17.45 20.70
C THR A 500 -37.20 -17.98 20.12
N GLY A 501 -36.46 -18.76 20.92
CA GLY A 501 -35.16 -19.28 20.55
C GLY A 501 -34.05 -18.23 20.38
N PHE A 502 -34.30 -16.97 20.76
CA PHE A 502 -33.31 -15.91 20.62
C PHE A 502 -32.08 -16.18 21.48
N ASP A 503 -30.92 -16.11 20.85
CA ASP A 503 -29.63 -16.08 21.52
C ASP A 503 -28.67 -15.21 20.73
N GLU A 504 -27.64 -14.70 21.40
CA GLU A 504 -26.64 -13.88 20.75
C GLU A 504 -25.24 -14.17 21.29
N GLN A 505 -24.28 -14.08 20.39
CA GLN A 505 -22.88 -14.18 20.74
C GLN A 505 -22.11 -13.04 20.08
N ILE A 506 -21.18 -12.49 20.86
CA ILE A 506 -20.24 -11.48 20.41
C ILE A 506 -18.89 -12.16 20.37
N LEU A 507 -18.38 -12.31 19.15
CA LEU A 507 -17.13 -13.00 18.85
C LEU A 507 -16.03 -11.98 18.58
N ALA A 508 -14.78 -12.33 18.86
CA ALA A 508 -13.66 -11.56 18.33
C ALA A 508 -13.63 -11.70 16.80
N TYR A 509 -13.17 -10.66 16.09
CA TYR A 509 -13.16 -10.64 14.62
C TYR A 509 -12.52 -11.89 13.96
N ASP A 510 -11.51 -12.48 14.59
CA ASP A 510 -10.73 -13.63 14.10
C ASP A 510 -11.30 -15.00 14.54
N THR A 511 -12.41 -15.01 15.28
CA THR A 511 -13.10 -16.24 15.66
C THR A 511 -14.04 -16.67 14.54
N LEU A 512 -13.59 -17.62 13.71
CA LEU A 512 -14.29 -18.06 12.49
C LEU A 512 -15.46 -19.02 12.73
N SER A 513 -15.58 -19.60 13.91
CA SER A 513 -16.68 -20.52 14.20
C SER A 513 -17.17 -20.36 15.62
N THR A 514 -18.47 -20.53 15.80
CA THR A 514 -19.11 -20.60 17.11
C THR A 514 -20.27 -21.59 17.09
N VAL A 515 -20.78 -21.93 18.27
CA VAL A 515 -21.89 -22.85 18.46
C VAL A 515 -22.94 -22.22 19.35
N PHE A 516 -24.21 -22.30 18.94
CA PHE A 516 -25.35 -22.06 19.81
C PHE A 516 -25.83 -23.40 20.35
N ASP A 517 -25.78 -23.56 21.67
CA ASP A 517 -26.13 -24.78 22.40
C ASP A 517 -27.56 -24.70 22.96
N GLY A 518 -28.16 -25.83 23.29
CA GLY A 518 -29.52 -25.94 23.81
C GLY A 518 -30.58 -25.43 22.82
N ARG A 519 -30.36 -25.64 21.52
CA ARG A 519 -31.39 -25.48 20.49
C ARG A 519 -32.30 -26.69 20.54
N LYS A 520 -33.60 -26.45 20.48
CA LYS A 520 -34.56 -27.55 20.57
C LYS A 520 -34.46 -28.43 19.33
N ASP A 521 -34.61 -29.73 19.53
CA ASP A 521 -34.59 -30.68 18.44
C ASP A 521 -35.68 -30.38 17.40
N GLY A 522 -35.34 -30.51 16.13
CA GLY A 522 -36.31 -30.44 15.02
C GLY A 522 -36.93 -29.08 14.69
N GLU A 523 -36.67 -28.03 15.47
CA GLU A 523 -37.09 -26.66 15.16
C GLU A 523 -36.20 -26.03 14.07
N GLU A 524 -36.74 -25.09 13.30
CA GLU A 524 -35.95 -24.29 12.35
C GLU A 524 -35.49 -22.97 12.98
N TYR A 525 -34.21 -22.63 12.78
CA TYR A 525 -33.61 -21.40 13.28
C TYR A 525 -33.05 -20.53 12.15
N GLU A 526 -33.23 -19.22 12.25
CA GLU A 526 -32.59 -18.22 11.40
C GLU A 526 -31.40 -17.59 12.12
N ILE A 527 -30.28 -17.43 11.40
CA ILE A 527 -29.05 -16.82 11.89
C ILE A 527 -28.68 -15.64 11.00
N ARG A 528 -28.21 -14.55 11.63
CA ARG A 528 -27.58 -13.42 10.94
C ARG A 528 -26.37 -12.92 11.71
N ALA A 529 -25.43 -12.30 11.01
CA ALA A 529 -24.21 -11.77 11.59
C ALA A 529 -23.94 -10.34 11.10
N ARG A 530 -23.16 -9.58 11.86
CA ARG A 530 -22.57 -8.30 11.43
C ARG A 530 -21.31 -7.99 12.20
N THR A 531 -20.45 -7.17 11.60
CA THR A 531 -19.28 -6.59 12.26
C THR A 531 -19.66 -5.34 13.08
N GLU A 532 -19.02 -5.16 14.24
CA GLU A 532 -19.24 -4.02 15.13
C GLU A 532 -17.92 -3.53 15.73
N THR A 533 -17.77 -2.22 15.81
CA THR A 533 -16.77 -1.56 16.66
C THR A 533 -17.47 -0.53 17.56
N GLU A 534 -16.72 0.15 18.42
CA GLU A 534 -17.26 1.29 19.17
C GLU A 534 -17.68 2.47 18.27
N TYR A 535 -17.12 2.56 17.05
CA TYR A 535 -17.24 3.73 16.17
C TYR A 535 -18.01 3.46 14.86
N ALA A 536 -18.14 2.19 14.45
CA ALA A 536 -18.77 1.78 13.21
C ALA A 536 -19.58 0.48 13.40
N THR A 537 -20.58 0.29 12.53
CA THR A 537 -21.42 -0.92 12.54
C THR A 537 -21.69 -1.34 11.11
N GLY A 538 -21.35 -2.59 10.78
CA GLY A 538 -21.63 -3.19 9.49
C GLY A 538 -23.12 -3.51 9.31
N ALA A 539 -23.49 -3.78 8.06
CA ALA A 539 -24.80 -4.31 7.72
C ALA A 539 -24.98 -5.71 8.30
N TRP A 540 -26.24 -6.05 8.60
CA TRP A 540 -26.60 -7.43 8.87
C TRP A 540 -26.54 -8.24 7.58
N THR A 541 -25.99 -9.45 7.65
CA THR A 541 -26.18 -10.45 6.59
C THR A 541 -27.66 -10.75 6.41
N THR A 542 -28.03 -11.24 5.22
CA THR A 542 -29.35 -11.81 5.02
C THR A 542 -29.52 -13.03 5.94
N PRO A 543 -30.65 -13.20 6.66
CA PRO A 543 -30.84 -14.38 7.51
C PRO A 543 -30.72 -15.67 6.71
N VAL A 544 -29.98 -16.65 7.23
CA VAL A 544 -29.91 -18.02 6.69
C VAL A 544 -30.54 -18.96 7.70
N SER A 545 -31.34 -19.90 7.24
CA SER A 545 -32.04 -20.86 8.10
C SER A 545 -31.36 -22.23 8.13
N ILE A 546 -31.53 -22.94 9.24
CA ILE A 546 -31.15 -24.34 9.41
C ILE A 546 -32.20 -25.06 10.26
N GLN A 547 -32.61 -26.25 9.82
CA GLN A 547 -33.48 -27.13 10.59
C GLN A 547 -32.64 -28.05 11.48
N MET A 548 -32.92 -28.03 12.78
CA MET A 548 -32.25 -28.89 13.75
C MET A 548 -32.55 -30.36 13.49
N ASN A 549 -31.57 -31.22 13.75
CA ASN A 549 -31.80 -32.66 13.72
C ASN A 549 -32.77 -33.04 14.85
N LEU A 550 -33.73 -33.92 14.57
CA LEU A 550 -34.61 -34.51 15.58
C LEU A 550 -34.11 -35.95 15.87
N PRO A 551 -33.64 -36.26 17.09
CA PRO A 551 -33.11 -37.58 17.41
C PRO A 551 -34.22 -38.63 17.37
N THR A 552 -33.92 -39.77 16.75
CA THR A 552 -34.85 -40.90 16.69
C THR A 552 -35.00 -41.56 18.06
N PRO A 553 -36.22 -41.97 18.48
CA PRO A 553 -36.41 -42.73 19.71
C PRO A 553 -35.58 -44.02 19.69
N SER A 554 -34.98 -44.37 20.83
CA SER A 554 -34.06 -45.50 20.93
C SER A 554 -34.69 -46.68 21.66
N GLY A 555 -34.18 -47.90 21.46
CA GLY A 555 -34.65 -49.07 22.20
C GLY A 555 -36.12 -49.43 21.96
N PHE A 556 -36.67 -49.10 20.80
CA PHE A 556 -38.06 -49.46 20.44
C PHE A 556 -38.21 -50.98 20.38
N THR A 557 -39.00 -51.54 21.29
CA THR A 557 -39.17 -52.99 21.46
C THR A 557 -40.60 -53.41 21.77
N VAL A 558 -40.87 -54.71 21.59
CA VAL A 558 -42.13 -55.34 21.98
C VAL A 558 -41.95 -56.04 23.32
N ASP A 559 -42.64 -55.57 24.35
CA ASP A 559 -42.58 -56.15 25.70
C ASP A 559 -43.43 -57.41 25.82
N SER A 560 -44.63 -57.37 25.22
CA SER A 560 -45.68 -58.36 25.44
C SER A 560 -46.65 -58.42 24.26
N VAL A 561 -47.10 -59.63 23.91
CA VAL A 561 -48.15 -59.84 22.89
C VAL A 561 -49.23 -60.79 23.41
N THR A 562 -50.48 -60.36 23.29
CA THR A 562 -51.67 -61.17 23.57
C THR A 562 -52.39 -61.53 22.26
N GLN A 563 -53.61 -62.06 22.39
CA GLN A 563 -54.47 -62.33 21.25
C GLN A 563 -54.99 -61.03 20.60
N THR A 564 -55.14 -59.93 21.35
CA THR A 564 -55.77 -58.71 20.83
C THR A 564 -55.02 -57.41 21.14
N GLN A 565 -53.81 -57.50 21.67
CA GLN A 565 -53.05 -56.34 22.16
C GLN A 565 -51.55 -56.60 22.07
N ILE A 566 -50.79 -55.56 21.73
CA ILE A 566 -49.32 -55.51 21.72
C ILE A 566 -48.89 -54.38 22.66
N ASP A 567 -48.01 -54.68 23.60
CA ASP A 567 -47.41 -53.71 24.50
C ASP A 567 -45.99 -53.37 24.02
N LEU A 568 -45.70 -52.08 23.92
CA LEU A 568 -44.49 -51.51 23.34
C LEU A 568 -43.78 -50.64 24.37
N SER A 569 -42.44 -50.63 24.30
CA SER A 569 -41.58 -49.73 25.07
C SER A 569 -40.49 -49.14 24.20
N TRP A 570 -40.04 -47.94 24.55
CA TRP A 570 -38.90 -47.24 23.94
C TRP A 570 -38.27 -46.31 24.97
N THR A 571 -37.12 -45.74 24.62
CA THR A 571 -36.48 -44.67 25.39
C THR A 571 -36.60 -43.38 24.59
N ASP A 572 -37.19 -42.39 25.24
CA ASP A 572 -37.30 -41.06 24.69
C ASP A 572 -35.91 -40.41 24.55
N LYS A 573 -35.73 -39.71 23.44
CA LYS A 573 -34.49 -39.03 23.09
C LYS A 573 -34.68 -37.56 22.76
N THR A 574 -35.92 -37.14 22.55
CA THR A 574 -36.28 -35.74 22.25
C THR A 574 -36.72 -35.08 23.54
N ASP A 575 -36.54 -33.76 23.65
CA ASP A 575 -36.95 -33.00 24.84
C ASP A 575 -38.14 -32.05 24.60
N ASN A 576 -38.50 -31.83 23.34
CA ASN A 576 -39.52 -30.88 22.88
C ASN A 576 -40.56 -31.47 21.91
N GLU A 577 -40.68 -32.79 21.79
CA GLU A 577 -41.61 -33.41 20.84
C GLU A 577 -43.07 -33.04 21.12
N ASN A 578 -43.89 -32.86 20.07
CA ASN A 578 -45.34 -32.73 20.21
C ASN A 578 -46.01 -34.07 20.57
N GLY A 579 -45.31 -35.17 20.36
CA GLY A 579 -45.67 -36.50 20.81
C GLY A 579 -45.04 -37.57 19.95
N PHE A 580 -45.57 -38.79 20.07
CA PHE A 580 -45.17 -39.92 19.24
C PHE A 580 -46.31 -40.36 18.34
N ARG A 581 -45.97 -41.01 17.23
CA ARG A 581 -46.89 -41.71 16.35
C ARG A 581 -46.44 -43.15 16.20
N ILE A 582 -47.31 -44.07 16.56
CA ILE A 582 -47.05 -45.50 16.36
C ILE A 582 -47.74 -45.91 15.08
N PHE A 583 -46.92 -46.29 14.11
CA PHE A 583 -47.36 -46.85 12.87
C PHE A 583 -47.34 -48.37 12.94
N ARG A 584 -48.38 -48.98 12.41
CA ARG A 584 -48.53 -50.42 12.31
C ARG A 584 -48.88 -50.81 10.89
N ALA A 585 -48.07 -51.67 10.31
CA ALA A 585 -48.39 -52.39 9.10
C ALA A 585 -48.72 -53.86 9.44
N GLU A 586 -49.85 -54.36 8.95
CA GLU A 586 -50.29 -55.73 9.19
C GLU A 586 -49.70 -56.66 8.12
N LYS A 587 -49.12 -57.77 8.55
CA LYS A 587 -48.60 -58.81 7.66
C LYS A 587 -49.76 -59.61 7.10
N ARG A 588 -50.05 -59.44 5.81
CA ARG A 588 -51.05 -60.19 5.08
C ARG A 588 -50.37 -60.91 3.91
N ASN A 589 -50.53 -62.23 3.84
CA ASN A 589 -49.96 -63.07 2.78
C ASN A 589 -48.43 -62.96 2.58
N GLY A 590 -47.68 -62.69 3.65
CA GLY A 590 -46.21 -62.63 3.61
C GLY A 590 -45.62 -61.23 3.43
N SER A 591 -46.42 -60.27 2.96
CA SER A 591 -46.06 -58.85 2.82
C SER A 591 -46.75 -58.00 3.90
N TYR A 592 -46.20 -56.82 4.17
CA TYR A 592 -46.78 -55.87 5.12
C TYR A 592 -47.68 -54.87 4.39
N SER A 593 -48.85 -54.57 4.95
CA SER A 593 -49.76 -53.52 4.45
C SER A 593 -49.11 -52.14 4.54
N ASN A 594 -49.77 -51.10 4.01
CA ASN A 594 -49.39 -49.73 4.37
C ASN A 594 -49.39 -49.54 5.89
N GLU A 595 -48.48 -48.71 6.35
CA GLU A 595 -48.43 -48.27 7.73
C GLU A 595 -49.69 -47.48 8.06
N GLN A 596 -50.34 -47.85 9.15
CA GLN A 596 -51.49 -47.15 9.69
C GLN A 596 -51.09 -46.53 11.02
N LEU A 597 -51.41 -45.27 11.21
CA LEU A 597 -51.29 -44.65 12.52
C LEU A 597 -52.29 -45.30 13.47
N VAL A 598 -51.80 -45.95 14.53
CA VAL A 598 -52.64 -46.73 15.47
C VAL A 598 -52.66 -46.17 16.88
N ALA A 599 -51.70 -45.31 17.22
CA ALA A 599 -51.68 -44.56 18.46
C ALA A 599 -50.88 -43.28 18.31
N GLU A 600 -51.28 -42.26 19.05
CA GLU A 600 -50.53 -41.01 19.23
C GLU A 600 -50.23 -40.83 20.72
N PRO A 601 -49.19 -41.50 21.25
CA PRO A 601 -48.75 -41.24 22.61
C PRO A 601 -48.41 -39.76 22.82
N ALA A 602 -48.76 -39.22 23.98
CA ALA A 602 -48.43 -37.86 24.37
C ALA A 602 -46.90 -37.68 24.48
N PRO A 603 -46.38 -36.44 24.52
CA PRO A 603 -44.97 -36.17 24.81
C PRO A 603 -44.47 -36.90 26.06
N ASN A 604 -43.18 -37.23 26.10
CA ASN A 604 -42.48 -37.88 27.22
C ASN A 604 -43.05 -39.26 27.58
N THR A 605 -43.74 -39.90 26.63
CA THR A 605 -44.27 -41.26 26.80
C THR A 605 -43.23 -42.27 26.32
N GLU A 606 -42.91 -43.26 27.15
CA GLU A 606 -41.92 -44.33 26.84
C GLU A 606 -42.56 -45.71 26.64
N SER A 607 -43.88 -45.80 26.68
CA SER A 607 -44.60 -47.07 26.45
C SER A 607 -46.03 -46.84 25.95
N ALA A 608 -46.53 -47.79 25.17
CA ALA A 608 -47.92 -47.77 24.72
C ALA A 608 -48.45 -49.18 24.47
N SER A 609 -49.77 -49.32 24.59
CA SER A 609 -50.49 -50.52 24.22
C SER A 609 -51.35 -50.25 23.00
N ILE A 610 -51.16 -51.02 21.94
CA ILE A 610 -51.97 -50.94 20.73
C ILE A 610 -52.87 -52.16 20.61
N SER A 611 -54.11 -51.94 20.16
CA SER A 611 -55.01 -53.04 19.80
C SER A 611 -54.46 -53.79 18.60
N ALA A 612 -54.73 -55.09 18.49
CA ALA A 612 -54.27 -55.90 17.39
C ALA A 612 -55.28 -57.02 17.08
N LEU A 613 -55.33 -57.47 15.83
CA LEU A 613 -56.05 -58.67 15.44
C LEU A 613 -55.28 -59.92 15.88
N PRO A 614 -55.97 -60.99 16.30
CA PRO A 614 -55.34 -62.25 16.65
C PRO A 614 -54.59 -62.93 15.50
N GLY A 615 -53.48 -63.61 15.80
CA GLY A 615 -52.75 -64.47 14.87
C GLY A 615 -52.10 -63.74 13.69
N THR A 616 -51.96 -62.42 13.80
CA THR A 616 -51.58 -61.54 12.70
C THR A 616 -50.15 -61.06 12.94
N GLY A 617 -49.31 -61.11 11.90
CA GLY A 617 -47.98 -60.50 11.95
C GLY A 617 -48.08 -58.98 11.83
N TYR A 618 -47.20 -58.24 12.46
CA TYR A 618 -47.14 -56.78 12.37
C TYR A 618 -45.72 -56.30 12.20
N ARG A 619 -45.55 -55.23 11.43
CA ARG A 619 -44.36 -54.39 11.42
C ARG A 619 -44.77 -53.08 12.07
N LEU A 620 -44.00 -52.66 13.04
CA LEU A 620 -44.27 -51.50 13.87
C LEU A 620 -43.12 -50.52 13.70
N ARG A 621 -43.44 -49.25 13.54
CA ARG A 621 -42.48 -48.16 13.49
C ARG A 621 -42.95 -47.08 14.45
N LEU A 622 -42.01 -46.53 15.19
CA LEU A 622 -42.25 -45.41 16.09
C LEU A 622 -41.71 -44.15 15.42
N GLU A 623 -42.49 -43.09 15.42
CA GLU A 623 -42.08 -41.77 14.93
C GLU A 623 -42.22 -40.77 16.08
N THR A 624 -41.16 -40.03 16.37
CA THR A 624 -41.24 -38.79 17.15
C THR A 624 -41.42 -37.62 16.18
N TYR A 625 -42.17 -36.59 16.57
CA TYR A 625 -42.45 -35.45 15.69
C TYR A 625 -42.58 -34.13 16.46
N THR A 626 -42.17 -33.06 15.81
CA THR A 626 -42.44 -31.66 16.16
C THR A 626 -43.44 -31.06 15.14
N GLU A 627 -43.69 -29.76 15.21
CA GLU A 627 -44.49 -29.06 14.19
C GLU A 627 -43.77 -28.96 12.84
N ASP A 628 -42.43 -28.95 12.87
CA ASP A 628 -41.58 -28.71 11.70
C ASP A 628 -40.90 -29.97 11.14
N THR A 629 -40.67 -31.01 11.95
CA THR A 629 -40.00 -32.23 11.48
C THR A 629 -40.43 -33.51 12.20
N LYS A 630 -39.93 -34.65 11.72
CA LYS A 630 -40.21 -35.98 12.28
C LYS A 630 -39.02 -36.92 12.13
N ALA A 631 -38.84 -37.81 13.09
CA ALA A 631 -37.76 -38.80 13.10
C ALA A 631 -38.31 -40.18 13.44
N SER A 632 -37.88 -41.19 12.68
CA SER A 632 -38.44 -42.55 12.72
C SER A 632 -37.46 -43.58 13.27
N SER A 633 -37.95 -44.48 14.12
CA SER A 633 -37.21 -45.68 14.51
C SER A 633 -37.07 -46.64 13.32
N GLU A 634 -36.08 -47.52 13.39
CA GLU A 634 -36.10 -48.74 12.57
C GLU A 634 -37.36 -49.57 12.89
N PRO A 635 -37.98 -50.23 11.90
CA PRO A 635 -39.19 -51.00 12.12
C PRO A 635 -38.90 -52.33 12.83
N ILE A 636 -39.75 -52.70 13.79
CA ILE A 636 -39.70 -53.99 14.49
C ILE A 636 -40.86 -54.88 14.07
N GLU A 637 -40.65 -56.19 14.04
CA GLU A 637 -41.68 -57.16 13.64
C GLU A 637 -42.13 -58.03 14.82
N THR A 638 -43.43 -58.31 14.92
CA THR A 638 -44.01 -59.22 15.92
C THR A 638 -45.23 -59.96 15.37
N THR A 639 -45.76 -60.95 16.11
CA THR A 639 -46.97 -61.69 15.71
C THR A 639 -47.84 -61.97 16.93
N THR A 640 -49.11 -61.57 16.87
CA THR A 640 -50.07 -61.79 17.97
C THR A 640 -50.51 -63.24 18.08
N GLN A 641 -51.00 -63.62 19.26
CA GLN A 641 -51.49 -64.98 19.48
C GLN A 641 -52.78 -65.22 18.65
N PRO A 642 -52.97 -66.40 18.00
CA PRO A 642 -54.12 -66.67 17.15
C PRO A 642 -55.47 -66.71 17.89
N SER A 643 -56.54 -66.25 17.23
CA SER A 643 -57.92 -66.42 17.72
C SER A 643 -58.36 -67.86 17.56
N THR A 644 -59.19 -68.35 18.46
CA THR A 644 -59.81 -69.68 18.32
C THR A 644 -61.00 -69.69 17.35
N VAL A 645 -61.28 -68.58 16.63
CA VAL A 645 -62.39 -68.40 15.69
C VAL A 645 -61.97 -67.48 14.51
N ASP A 646 -62.19 -67.92 13.26
CA ASP A 646 -61.76 -67.30 11.98
C ASP A 646 -62.93 -66.57 11.28
N SER A 647 -62.74 -65.35 10.75
CA SER A 647 -63.81 -64.52 10.15
C SER A 647 -63.53 -63.89 8.77
N ASN A 648 -62.52 -64.32 8.01
CA ASN A 648 -62.16 -63.67 6.74
C ASN A 648 -62.17 -64.60 5.50
N GLN A 649 -63.29 -65.24 5.20
CA GLN A 649 -63.47 -65.91 3.90
C GLN A 649 -64.29 -65.05 2.93
N ARG A 650 -63.60 -64.31 2.05
CA ARG A 650 -64.19 -63.72 0.83
C ARG A 650 -64.49 -64.83 -0.19
N PRO A 651 -65.46 -64.67 -1.09
CA PRO A 651 -65.71 -65.65 -2.14
C PRO A 651 -64.47 -65.80 -3.02
N ALA A 652 -63.97 -67.04 -3.15
CA ALA A 652 -62.83 -67.33 -4.02
C ALA A 652 -63.16 -67.23 -5.53
N GLN A 653 -64.44 -67.02 -5.89
CA GLN A 653 -64.93 -66.99 -7.27
C GLN A 653 -66.09 -66.00 -7.44
N GLY A 654 -66.10 -65.27 -8.57
CA GLY A 654 -67.15 -64.35 -8.98
C GLY A 654 -66.95 -62.89 -8.55
N TRP A 655 -67.95 -62.05 -8.87
CA TRP A 655 -67.97 -60.64 -8.51
C TRP A 655 -68.48 -60.42 -7.09
N HIS A 656 -67.80 -59.57 -6.34
CA HIS A 656 -68.19 -59.13 -5.00
C HIS A 656 -68.11 -57.61 -4.93
N VAL A 657 -69.14 -56.97 -4.37
CA VAL A 657 -69.23 -55.50 -4.29
C VAL A 657 -69.66 -55.14 -2.88
N GLU A 658 -68.99 -54.15 -2.29
CA GLU A 658 -69.34 -53.53 -1.00
C GLU A 658 -69.54 -52.04 -1.21
N VAL A 659 -70.66 -51.50 -0.74
CA VAL A 659 -70.96 -50.06 -0.75
C VAL A 659 -71.27 -49.62 0.68
N ASP A 660 -70.54 -48.64 1.17
CA ASP A 660 -70.75 -48.12 2.52
C ASP A 660 -71.83 -47.05 2.53
N HIS A 661 -72.83 -47.22 3.40
CA HIS A 661 -73.84 -46.22 3.66
C HIS A 661 -73.33 -45.23 4.73
N PRO A 662 -73.68 -43.93 4.67
CA PRO A 662 -73.24 -42.93 5.65
C PRO A 662 -73.60 -43.26 7.11
N GLU A 663 -74.63 -44.08 7.33
CA GLU A 663 -75.04 -44.54 8.66
C GLU A 663 -74.20 -45.73 9.20
N GLY A 664 -73.08 -46.06 8.55
CA GLY A 664 -72.12 -47.07 9.01
C GLY A 664 -72.44 -48.51 8.61
N GLN A 665 -73.46 -48.73 7.77
CA GLN A 665 -73.78 -50.06 7.24
C GLN A 665 -73.08 -50.30 5.90
N THR A 666 -72.28 -51.37 5.80
CA THR A 666 -71.78 -51.87 4.51
C THR A 666 -72.84 -52.75 3.85
N LEU A 667 -73.18 -52.42 2.60
CA LEU A 667 -74.14 -53.16 1.78
C LEU A 667 -73.42 -53.98 0.71
N THR A 668 -73.85 -55.23 0.51
CA THR A 668 -73.33 -56.14 -0.52
C THR A 668 -74.39 -56.40 -1.59
N PRO A 669 -74.52 -55.56 -2.62
CA PRO A 669 -75.47 -55.80 -3.70
C PRO A 669 -75.14 -57.08 -4.46
N THR A 670 -76.17 -57.84 -4.83
CA THR A 670 -76.02 -58.92 -5.81
C THR A 670 -75.74 -58.32 -7.18
N VAL A 671 -74.71 -58.82 -7.86
CA VAL A 671 -74.37 -58.47 -9.24
C VAL A 671 -75.18 -59.37 -10.18
N ILE A 672 -75.89 -58.81 -11.16
CA ILE A 672 -76.83 -59.57 -12.02
C ILE A 672 -76.34 -59.78 -13.46
N ASP A 673 -75.29 -59.07 -13.86
CA ASP A 673 -74.61 -59.19 -15.14
C ASP A 673 -73.14 -58.79 -14.93
N ASP A 674 -72.24 -59.11 -15.85
CA ASP A 674 -70.81 -58.83 -15.68
C ASP A 674 -70.55 -57.31 -15.60
N PRO A 675 -69.99 -56.79 -14.48
CA PRO A 675 -69.44 -55.45 -14.41
C PRO A 675 -68.41 -55.21 -15.51
N LYS A 676 -68.35 -53.97 -15.99
CA LYS A 676 -67.48 -53.53 -17.09
C LYS A 676 -66.42 -52.57 -16.58
N PRO A 677 -65.20 -53.05 -16.25
CA PRO A 677 -64.06 -52.19 -15.96
C PRO A 677 -63.67 -51.40 -17.21
N ARG A 678 -63.33 -50.12 -17.03
CA ARG A 678 -62.84 -49.22 -18.07
C ARG A 678 -61.53 -48.60 -17.57
N PRO A 679 -60.39 -49.30 -17.74
CA PRO A 679 -59.09 -48.79 -17.35
C PRO A 679 -58.68 -47.68 -18.34
N LYS A 680 -57.80 -46.77 -17.92
CA LYS A 680 -57.35 -45.66 -18.76
C LYS A 680 -55.93 -45.27 -18.38
N LEU A 681 -55.02 -45.23 -19.34
CA LEU A 681 -53.72 -44.55 -19.18
C LEU A 681 -53.93 -43.04 -19.21
N ASN A 682 -53.15 -42.33 -18.41
CA ASN A 682 -53.23 -40.87 -18.29
C ASN A 682 -54.67 -40.42 -17.92
N GLY A 683 -55.30 -41.19 -17.03
CA GLY A 683 -56.70 -41.00 -16.66
C GLY A 683 -57.18 -41.90 -15.52
N LEU A 684 -58.43 -41.67 -15.12
CA LEU A 684 -59.01 -42.32 -13.94
C LEU A 684 -59.77 -43.61 -14.29
N PRO A 685 -59.52 -44.73 -13.59
CA PRO A 685 -60.21 -45.99 -13.82
C PRO A 685 -61.68 -45.91 -13.41
N LYS A 686 -62.56 -46.56 -14.16
CA LYS A 686 -63.99 -46.66 -13.86
C LYS A 686 -64.49 -48.09 -13.93
N VAL A 687 -65.57 -48.41 -13.23
CA VAL A 687 -66.30 -49.67 -13.42
C VAL A 687 -67.79 -49.43 -13.39
N GLU A 688 -68.51 -50.06 -14.31
CA GLU A 688 -69.96 -50.05 -14.38
C GLU A 688 -70.52 -51.38 -13.88
N ILE A 689 -71.36 -51.33 -12.84
CA ILE A 689 -71.81 -52.49 -12.06
C ILE A 689 -73.34 -52.60 -12.17
N PRO A 690 -73.87 -53.62 -12.86
CA PRO A 690 -75.31 -53.84 -12.96
C PRO A 690 -75.82 -54.66 -11.77
N ILE A 691 -76.80 -54.12 -11.06
CA ILE A 691 -77.43 -54.72 -9.88
C ILE A 691 -78.96 -54.75 -10.04
N PRO A 692 -79.70 -55.59 -9.27
CA PRO A 692 -81.15 -55.65 -9.34
C PRO A 692 -81.78 -54.26 -9.21
N LYS A 693 -82.84 -54.03 -9.97
CA LYS A 693 -83.61 -52.78 -9.90
C LYS A 693 -84.06 -52.52 -8.46
N ASN A 694 -83.58 -51.43 -7.86
CA ASN A 694 -83.95 -51.03 -6.51
C ASN A 694 -83.75 -49.52 -6.36
N GLU A 695 -84.83 -48.80 -6.05
CA GLU A 695 -84.84 -47.32 -5.94
C GLU A 695 -83.96 -46.81 -4.79
N LYS A 696 -83.64 -47.64 -3.79
CA LYS A 696 -82.78 -47.24 -2.65
C LYS A 696 -81.42 -46.69 -3.09
N TRP A 697 -80.89 -47.17 -4.21
CA TRP A 697 -79.58 -46.73 -4.71
C TRP A 697 -79.63 -45.38 -5.41
N LEU A 698 -80.82 -44.85 -5.69
CA LEU A 698 -81.00 -43.50 -6.23
C LEU A 698 -81.12 -42.44 -5.13
N ASP A 699 -81.08 -42.86 -3.86
CA ASP A 699 -81.06 -41.95 -2.71
C ASP A 699 -79.78 -41.09 -2.72
N ASP A 700 -79.92 -39.84 -2.30
CA ASP A 700 -78.82 -38.87 -2.19
C ASP A 700 -77.79 -39.32 -1.13
N ALA A 701 -78.18 -40.15 -0.17
CA ALA A 701 -77.25 -40.75 0.81
C ALA A 701 -76.14 -41.62 0.17
N PHE A 702 -76.33 -42.08 -1.07
CA PHE A 702 -75.30 -42.81 -1.83
C PHE A 702 -74.45 -41.92 -2.73
N GLU A 703 -74.63 -40.59 -2.68
CA GLU A 703 -73.78 -39.66 -3.40
C GLU A 703 -72.33 -39.74 -2.93
N ARG A 704 -71.42 -40.07 -3.85
CA ARG A 704 -69.98 -40.23 -3.57
C ARG A 704 -69.69 -41.24 -2.45
N ALA A 705 -70.60 -42.21 -2.24
CA ALA A 705 -70.43 -43.24 -1.23
C ALA A 705 -69.19 -44.11 -1.52
N PRO A 706 -68.44 -44.54 -0.48
CA PRO A 706 -67.34 -45.47 -0.65
C PRO A 706 -67.82 -46.79 -1.23
N ILE A 707 -67.12 -47.29 -2.25
CA ILE A 707 -67.42 -48.55 -2.93
C ILE A 707 -66.14 -49.34 -3.17
N ARG A 708 -66.24 -50.66 -2.98
CA ARG A 708 -65.14 -51.61 -3.18
C ARG A 708 -65.65 -52.75 -4.05
N VAL A 709 -64.85 -53.13 -5.05
CA VAL A 709 -65.24 -54.11 -6.06
C VAL A 709 -64.13 -55.15 -6.20
N TRP A 710 -64.50 -56.42 -6.15
CA TRP A 710 -63.59 -57.55 -6.37
C TRP A 710 -64.13 -58.45 -7.47
N LYS A 711 -63.20 -59.08 -8.21
CA LYS A 711 -63.47 -60.21 -9.09
C LYS A 711 -62.48 -61.32 -8.75
N ASP A 712 -62.99 -62.51 -8.45
CA ASP A 712 -62.17 -63.69 -8.14
C ASP A 712 -61.10 -63.43 -7.05
N GLY A 713 -61.50 -62.70 -6.01
CA GLY A 713 -60.63 -62.33 -4.88
C GLY A 713 -59.68 -61.14 -5.14
N LYS A 714 -59.53 -60.67 -6.37
CA LYS A 714 -58.70 -59.49 -6.71
C LYS A 714 -59.53 -58.21 -6.71
N ARG A 715 -59.06 -57.18 -6.00
CA ARG A 715 -59.72 -55.87 -5.90
C ARG A 715 -59.42 -55.01 -7.14
N LEU A 716 -60.44 -54.32 -7.64
CA LEU A 716 -60.33 -53.31 -8.70
C LEU A 716 -59.97 -51.92 -8.14
N PRO A 717 -59.30 -51.06 -8.94
CA PRO A 717 -58.87 -49.72 -8.53
C PRO A 717 -60.02 -48.70 -8.54
N VAL A 718 -61.06 -48.93 -7.75
CA VAL A 718 -62.17 -47.98 -7.58
C VAL A 718 -62.52 -47.80 -6.10
N GLU A 719 -62.99 -46.61 -5.74
CA GLU A 719 -63.22 -46.22 -4.35
C GLU A 719 -64.49 -45.40 -4.13
N ARG A 720 -65.00 -44.67 -5.13
CA ARG A 720 -66.16 -43.78 -4.99
C ARG A 720 -67.21 -43.99 -6.06
N LEU A 721 -68.49 -43.94 -5.68
CA LEU A 721 -69.61 -43.88 -6.63
C LEU A 721 -69.69 -42.50 -7.29
N ILE A 722 -69.72 -42.48 -8.62
CA ILE A 722 -69.79 -41.24 -9.42
C ILE A 722 -71.08 -41.12 -10.23
N ASN A 723 -71.78 -42.22 -10.52
CA ASN A 723 -73.07 -42.17 -11.19
C ASN A 723 -73.93 -43.36 -10.74
N ARG A 724 -75.24 -43.13 -10.61
CA ARG A 724 -76.24 -44.10 -10.19
C ARG A 724 -77.44 -43.90 -11.11
N SER A 725 -77.67 -44.83 -12.02
CA SER A 725 -78.77 -44.73 -13.00
C SER A 725 -79.63 -45.98 -12.98
N GLN A 726 -80.88 -45.86 -13.38
CA GLN A 726 -81.80 -46.99 -13.40
C GLN A 726 -82.40 -47.17 -14.80
N THR A 727 -82.37 -48.41 -15.27
CA THR A 727 -83.00 -48.86 -16.51
C THR A 727 -84.24 -49.68 -16.17
N PRO A 728 -85.10 -50.06 -17.14
CA PRO A 728 -86.22 -50.96 -16.88
C PRO A 728 -85.81 -52.31 -16.25
N GLU A 729 -84.57 -52.76 -16.48
CA GLU A 729 -84.08 -54.10 -16.16
C GLU A 729 -83.12 -54.13 -14.95
N ALA A 730 -82.39 -53.04 -14.69
CA ALA A 730 -81.33 -53.01 -13.68
C ALA A 730 -81.08 -51.59 -13.12
N THR A 731 -80.47 -51.51 -11.94
CA THR A 731 -79.77 -50.30 -11.48
C THR A 731 -78.30 -50.42 -11.87
N ARG A 732 -77.70 -49.37 -12.42
CA ARG A 732 -76.29 -49.29 -12.81
C ARG A 732 -75.55 -48.37 -11.85
N LEU A 733 -74.59 -48.91 -11.13
CA LEU A 733 -73.66 -48.16 -10.29
C LEU A 733 -72.36 -47.95 -11.07
N VAL A 734 -71.90 -46.71 -11.17
CA VAL A 734 -70.60 -46.40 -11.77
C VAL A 734 -69.67 -45.93 -10.67
N ALA A 735 -68.56 -46.64 -10.50
CA ALA A 735 -67.51 -46.29 -9.55
C ALA A 735 -66.26 -45.79 -10.27
N ARG A 736 -65.46 -44.97 -9.58
CA ARG A 736 -64.19 -44.40 -10.05
C ARG A 736 -63.11 -44.52 -8.98
N GLY A 737 -61.85 -44.67 -9.41
CA GLY A 737 -60.65 -44.59 -8.57
C GLY A 737 -59.86 -43.30 -8.77
N GLY A 738 -59.00 -42.95 -7.81
CA GLY A 738 -58.07 -41.82 -7.91
C GLY A 738 -58.75 -40.48 -7.65
N GLU A 739 -59.62 -40.41 -6.64
CA GLU A 739 -60.36 -39.20 -6.31
C GLU A 739 -59.43 -38.05 -5.86
N ASP A 740 -58.31 -38.37 -5.21
CA ASP A 740 -57.29 -37.39 -4.80
C ASP A 740 -56.68 -36.65 -6.01
N LEU A 741 -56.63 -37.29 -7.18
CA LEU A 741 -56.09 -36.67 -8.40
C LEU A 741 -57.01 -35.62 -9.03
N LEU A 742 -58.22 -35.44 -8.49
CA LEU A 742 -59.15 -34.37 -8.87
C LEU A 742 -59.05 -33.14 -7.97
N LYS A 743 -58.13 -33.17 -6.99
CA LYS A 743 -57.81 -32.00 -6.19
C LYS A 743 -57.16 -30.95 -7.09
N HIS A 744 -57.64 -29.71 -6.98
CA HIS A 744 -57.07 -28.55 -7.64
C HIS A 744 -55.89 -28.04 -6.83
N VAL A 745 -54.75 -27.79 -7.47
CA VAL A 745 -53.51 -27.32 -6.83
C VAL A 745 -52.84 -26.27 -7.71
N GLU A 746 -52.05 -25.41 -7.06
CA GLU A 746 -51.20 -24.41 -7.71
C GLU A 746 -49.76 -24.68 -7.26
N LYS A 747 -48.86 -24.97 -8.20
CA LYS A 747 -47.45 -25.29 -7.94
C LYS A 747 -46.57 -24.56 -8.94
N SER A 748 -45.43 -24.09 -8.50
CA SER A 748 -44.42 -23.46 -9.36
C SER A 748 -43.07 -24.11 -9.13
N VAL A 749 -42.31 -24.28 -10.20
CA VAL A 749 -40.99 -24.91 -10.18
C VAL A 749 -39.99 -24.00 -10.88
N SER A 750 -38.89 -23.69 -10.20
CA SER A 750 -37.78 -22.92 -10.79
C SER A 750 -36.89 -23.80 -11.64
N GLU A 751 -36.37 -24.91 -11.09
CA GLU A 751 -35.57 -25.90 -11.81
C GLU A 751 -35.63 -27.23 -11.04
N GLN A 752 -36.27 -28.25 -11.60
CA GLN A 752 -36.38 -29.59 -10.99
C GLN A 752 -36.61 -30.65 -12.07
N GLU A 753 -36.13 -31.87 -11.85
CA GLU A 753 -36.46 -33.00 -12.72
C GLU A 753 -37.96 -33.32 -12.65
N ALA A 754 -38.53 -33.69 -13.79
CA ALA A 754 -39.97 -33.86 -13.93
C ALA A 754 -40.54 -34.99 -13.05
N ASP A 755 -39.79 -36.09 -12.88
CA ASP A 755 -40.20 -37.21 -12.03
C ASP A 755 -40.09 -36.88 -10.55
N ASP A 756 -39.04 -36.15 -10.12
CA ASP A 756 -38.93 -35.62 -8.76
C ASP A 756 -40.13 -34.71 -8.43
N PHE A 757 -40.45 -33.77 -9.31
CA PHE A 757 -41.62 -32.90 -9.13
C PHE A 757 -42.93 -33.70 -9.04
N VAL A 758 -43.11 -34.74 -9.87
CA VAL A 758 -44.30 -35.60 -9.80
C VAL A 758 -44.32 -36.42 -8.51
N ARG A 759 -43.16 -36.89 -8.03
CA ARG A 759 -43.04 -37.65 -6.78
C ARG A 759 -43.42 -36.77 -5.59
N ASP A 760 -42.95 -35.53 -5.56
CA ASP A 760 -43.28 -34.55 -4.52
C ASP A 760 -44.75 -34.16 -4.57
N LEU A 761 -45.26 -33.81 -5.76
CA LEU A 761 -46.70 -33.53 -5.99
C LEU A 761 -47.58 -34.71 -5.51
N LEU A 762 -47.15 -35.92 -5.85
CA LEU A 762 -47.58 -37.24 -5.36
C LEU A 762 -47.82 -37.27 -3.86
N ASN A 763 -46.70 -37.14 -3.15
CA ASN A 763 -46.58 -37.39 -1.72
C ASN A 763 -47.21 -36.27 -0.89
N GLU A 764 -47.13 -35.03 -1.37
CA GLU A 764 -47.66 -33.86 -0.65
C GLU A 764 -49.19 -33.75 -0.77
N GLU A 765 -49.74 -34.00 -1.96
CA GLU A 765 -51.11 -33.60 -2.26
C GLU A 765 -52.12 -34.76 -2.26
N THR A 766 -51.65 -36.02 -2.24
CA THR A 766 -52.49 -37.22 -2.33
C THR A 766 -52.21 -38.22 -1.20
N SER A 767 -53.21 -39.05 -0.89
CA SER A 767 -53.07 -40.21 0.02
C SER A 767 -52.77 -41.52 -0.71
N LEU A 768 -52.54 -41.43 -2.02
CA LEU A 768 -52.27 -42.58 -2.88
C LEU A 768 -50.85 -43.07 -2.65
N THR A 769 -50.63 -44.38 -2.77
CA THR A 769 -49.25 -44.90 -2.79
C THR A 769 -48.55 -44.41 -4.04
N VAL A 770 -47.46 -43.67 -3.86
CA VAL A 770 -46.70 -43.05 -4.95
C VAL A 770 -45.65 -44.03 -5.46
N ASN A 771 -45.67 -44.28 -6.76
CA ASN A 771 -44.70 -45.14 -7.43
C ASN A 771 -44.23 -44.47 -8.72
N VAL A 772 -43.27 -43.57 -8.58
CA VAL A 772 -42.64 -42.84 -9.68
C VAL A 772 -41.29 -43.48 -9.94
N ASP A 773 -41.08 -43.97 -11.17
CA ASP A 773 -39.78 -44.48 -11.59
C ASP A 773 -38.88 -43.36 -12.05
N ASP A 774 -37.63 -43.39 -11.60
CA ASP A 774 -36.59 -42.51 -12.13
C ASP A 774 -36.43 -42.80 -13.63
N PRO A 775 -36.42 -41.77 -14.50
CA PRO A 775 -36.29 -41.95 -15.93
C PRO A 775 -34.95 -42.63 -16.26
N GLN A 776 -34.96 -43.57 -17.21
CA GLN A 776 -33.70 -44.07 -17.77
C GLN A 776 -33.06 -42.93 -18.55
N ALA A 777 -31.89 -42.51 -18.07
CA ALA A 777 -31.11 -41.41 -18.62
C ALA A 777 -30.23 -41.92 -19.77
N ASP A 778 -30.47 -41.39 -20.97
CA ASP A 778 -29.60 -41.53 -22.11
C ASP A 778 -28.70 -40.28 -22.21
N VAL A 779 -27.40 -40.47 -21.99
CA VAL A 779 -26.41 -39.40 -22.07
C VAL A 779 -25.77 -39.38 -23.45
N SER A 780 -25.88 -38.26 -24.14
CA SER A 780 -25.14 -37.96 -25.37
C SER A 780 -23.87 -37.19 -25.01
N SER A 781 -22.71 -37.85 -25.07
CA SER A 781 -21.42 -37.22 -24.75
C SER A 781 -20.83 -36.44 -25.94
N ASP A 782 -19.90 -35.53 -25.65
CA ASP A 782 -19.10 -34.78 -26.63
C ASP A 782 -19.94 -34.03 -27.68
N THR A 783 -21.08 -33.48 -27.25
CA THR A 783 -21.99 -32.76 -28.16
C THR A 783 -21.49 -31.34 -28.38
N MET A 784 -21.17 -30.97 -29.62
CA MET A 784 -20.73 -29.60 -29.96
C MET A 784 -21.84 -28.57 -29.74
N MET A 785 -21.61 -27.63 -28.83
CA MET A 785 -22.54 -26.58 -28.44
C MET A 785 -22.23 -25.24 -29.11
N LEU A 786 -20.94 -24.88 -29.20
CA LEU A 786 -20.51 -23.60 -29.75
C LEU A 786 -19.08 -23.69 -30.27
N ASP A 787 -18.80 -22.99 -31.36
CA ASP A 787 -17.48 -22.91 -31.96
C ASP A 787 -17.25 -21.51 -32.56
N ALA A 788 -15.98 -21.11 -32.67
CA ALA A 788 -15.58 -19.94 -33.44
C ALA A 788 -14.15 -20.09 -33.96
N ASP A 789 -13.94 -19.91 -35.27
CA ASP A 789 -12.63 -19.88 -35.91
C ASP A 789 -12.44 -18.69 -36.89
N THR A 790 -13.50 -17.91 -37.12
CA THR A 790 -13.48 -16.69 -37.91
C THR A 790 -13.88 -15.46 -37.11
N GLY A 791 -13.51 -14.27 -37.63
CA GLY A 791 -13.85 -13.01 -36.98
C GLY A 791 -15.37 -12.81 -36.86
N SER A 792 -16.16 -13.22 -37.85
CA SER A 792 -17.61 -13.11 -37.78
C SER A 792 -18.24 -14.06 -36.76
N GLU A 793 -17.66 -15.24 -36.53
CA GLU A 793 -18.14 -16.16 -35.50
C GLU A 793 -17.81 -15.64 -34.11
N TRP A 794 -16.57 -15.18 -33.87
CA TRP A 794 -16.19 -14.53 -32.61
C TRP A 794 -17.15 -13.40 -32.23
N GLN A 795 -17.54 -12.58 -33.20
CA GLN A 795 -18.49 -11.47 -33.00
C GLN A 795 -19.91 -11.95 -32.63
N GLY A 796 -20.32 -13.13 -33.11
CA GLY A 796 -21.64 -13.72 -32.83
C GLY A 796 -21.70 -14.53 -31.53
N VAL A 797 -20.55 -14.92 -30.96
CA VAL A 797 -20.49 -15.77 -29.76
C VAL A 797 -20.15 -15.02 -28.48
N LEU A 798 -19.54 -13.83 -28.56
CA LEU A 798 -19.14 -13.04 -27.39
C LEU A 798 -20.31 -12.22 -26.84
N ARG A 799 -20.54 -12.29 -25.52
CA ARG A 799 -21.69 -11.64 -24.86
C ARG A 799 -21.62 -10.11 -24.95
N ASP A 800 -20.44 -9.56 -24.71
CA ASP A 800 -20.23 -8.13 -24.55
C ASP A 800 -19.72 -7.48 -25.87
N TYR A 801 -19.93 -8.16 -27.02
CA TYR A 801 -19.53 -7.66 -28.34
C TYR A 801 -20.66 -6.86 -29.03
N PRO A 802 -20.36 -5.73 -29.73
CA PRO A 802 -19.06 -5.08 -29.84
C PRO A 802 -18.61 -4.52 -28.50
N PHE A 803 -17.34 -4.76 -28.15
CA PHE A 803 -16.75 -4.21 -26.93
C PHE A 803 -16.85 -2.68 -26.97
N ALA A 804 -17.06 -2.07 -25.79
CA ALA A 804 -17.01 -0.61 -25.67
C ALA A 804 -15.65 -0.11 -26.15
N SER A 805 -15.61 1.08 -26.76
CA SER A 805 -14.39 1.57 -27.43
C SER A 805 -13.22 1.80 -26.48
N ASP A 806 -13.47 1.83 -25.18
CA ASP A 806 -12.50 2.00 -24.10
C ASP A 806 -12.11 0.69 -23.40
N VAL A 807 -12.58 -0.47 -23.87
CA VAL A 807 -12.22 -1.79 -23.35
C VAL A 807 -11.02 -2.32 -24.14
N PRO A 808 -9.94 -2.80 -23.49
CA PRO A 808 -8.73 -3.24 -24.15
C PRO A 808 -8.82 -4.69 -24.69
N LEU A 809 -9.91 -5.01 -25.38
CA LEU A 809 -10.15 -6.27 -26.07
C LEU A 809 -10.63 -5.99 -27.49
N ARG A 810 -10.22 -6.83 -28.45
CA ARG A 810 -10.74 -6.76 -29.81
C ARG A 810 -10.85 -8.13 -30.45
N VAL A 811 -11.65 -8.18 -31.51
CA VAL A 811 -11.69 -9.30 -32.46
C VAL A 811 -11.13 -8.78 -33.78
N GLU A 812 -9.93 -9.22 -34.15
CA GLU A 812 -9.26 -8.83 -35.38
C GLU A 812 -8.60 -10.05 -36.01
N ASN A 813 -8.51 -10.11 -37.34
CA ASN A 813 -7.87 -11.23 -38.07
C ASN A 813 -8.37 -12.64 -37.71
N GLY A 814 -9.59 -12.76 -37.17
CA GLY A 814 -10.18 -14.05 -36.79
C GLY A 814 -9.86 -14.53 -35.38
N ARG A 815 -9.23 -13.71 -34.54
CA ARG A 815 -8.87 -14.06 -33.16
C ARG A 815 -9.39 -13.03 -32.17
N LEU A 816 -9.61 -13.48 -30.94
CA LEU A 816 -9.83 -12.62 -29.77
C LEU A 816 -8.46 -12.27 -29.16
N GLU A 817 -8.16 -10.99 -28.97
CA GLU A 817 -6.87 -10.57 -28.41
C GLU A 817 -6.98 -9.33 -27.52
N THR A 818 -6.02 -9.18 -26.59
CA THR A 818 -5.88 -7.97 -25.77
C THR A 818 -5.19 -6.85 -26.53
N THR A 819 -5.55 -5.61 -26.22
CA THR A 819 -4.93 -4.42 -26.82
C THR A 819 -3.98 -3.73 -25.84
N LYS A 820 -3.09 -2.86 -26.35
CA LYS A 820 -2.09 -2.18 -25.52
C LYS A 820 -2.72 -1.07 -24.68
N THR A 821 -2.54 -1.13 -23.35
CA THR A 821 -2.90 -0.07 -22.40
C THR A 821 -1.74 0.83 -22.03
N ALA A 822 -0.50 0.46 -22.36
CA ALA A 822 0.66 1.31 -22.24
C ALA A 822 1.52 1.22 -23.50
N VAL A 823 1.93 2.37 -24.04
CA VAL A 823 2.73 2.47 -25.26
C VAL A 823 3.92 3.38 -25.02
N LEU A 824 5.12 2.79 -24.94
CA LEU A 824 6.38 3.50 -24.83
C LEU A 824 7.10 3.66 -26.17
N ARG A 825 7.94 4.69 -26.22
CA ARG A 825 8.92 4.95 -27.27
C ARG A 825 10.26 5.24 -26.63
N GLN A 826 11.33 4.84 -27.29
CA GLN A 826 12.65 5.31 -26.93
C GLN A 826 12.73 6.83 -27.13
N GLY A 827 13.43 7.51 -26.25
CA GLY A 827 13.66 8.94 -26.30
C GLY A 827 14.54 9.34 -27.48
N VAL A 828 15.34 8.42 -28.03
CA VAL A 828 16.10 8.61 -29.27
C VAL A 828 15.24 8.36 -30.51
N ASN A 829 15.44 9.16 -31.56
CA ASN A 829 14.81 8.96 -32.87
C ASN A 829 15.91 8.80 -33.93
N PRO A 830 15.89 7.70 -34.71
CA PRO A 830 16.88 7.45 -35.75
C PRO A 830 16.77 8.37 -36.98
N ASP A 831 15.66 9.10 -37.16
CA ASP A 831 15.40 9.96 -38.31
C ASP A 831 15.72 11.43 -38.02
N ASP A 832 17.02 11.72 -38.02
CA ASP A 832 17.71 12.99 -37.76
C ASP A 832 17.06 14.22 -38.48
N GLN A 833 16.45 15.13 -37.71
CA GLN A 833 15.96 16.44 -38.17
C GLN A 833 16.93 17.54 -37.71
N LEU A 834 17.11 18.57 -38.54
CA LEU A 834 17.89 19.76 -38.19
C LEU A 834 17.34 20.38 -36.89
N TRP A 835 18.19 20.43 -35.85
CA TRP A 835 17.91 20.89 -34.46
C TRP A 835 17.38 19.83 -33.49
N ALA A 836 17.58 18.54 -33.80
CA ALA A 836 17.36 17.43 -32.86
C ALA A 836 18.27 17.51 -31.61
N PRO A 837 17.84 16.95 -30.46
CA PRO A 837 18.69 16.74 -29.29
C PRO A 837 19.88 15.80 -29.61
N ASP A 838 20.99 15.98 -28.90
CA ASP A 838 22.15 15.07 -29.03
C ASP A 838 21.86 13.71 -28.39
N ILE A 839 22.66 12.67 -28.64
CA ILE A 839 22.49 11.35 -28.01
C ILE A 839 23.51 11.17 -26.87
N LEU A 840 23.07 10.63 -25.73
CA LEU A 840 23.92 10.18 -24.64
C LEU A 840 23.88 8.65 -24.54
N GLU A 841 25.06 8.01 -24.52
CA GLU A 841 25.20 6.57 -24.32
C GLU A 841 25.52 6.27 -22.84
N SER A 842 24.69 5.43 -22.21
CA SER A 842 24.90 4.92 -20.84
C SER A 842 23.99 3.72 -20.61
N ASP A 843 24.48 2.73 -19.86
CA ASP A 843 23.74 1.54 -19.46
C ASP A 843 22.65 1.79 -18.39
N GLU A 844 22.53 3.03 -17.90
CA GLU A 844 21.40 3.49 -17.06
C GLU A 844 20.11 3.72 -17.88
N PHE A 845 20.21 3.77 -19.21
CA PHE A 845 19.11 4.06 -20.14
C PHE A 845 18.56 2.80 -20.82
N VAL A 846 17.28 2.83 -21.21
CA VAL A 846 16.62 1.73 -21.91
C VAL A 846 17.25 1.56 -23.30
N GLY A 847 17.81 0.38 -23.57
CA GLY A 847 18.58 0.13 -24.79
C GLY A 847 19.93 0.85 -24.83
N GLY A 848 20.37 1.48 -23.74
CA GLY A 848 21.70 2.08 -23.59
C GLY A 848 21.83 3.52 -24.08
N THR A 849 20.74 4.20 -24.47
CA THR A 849 20.79 5.53 -25.08
C THR A 849 19.63 6.43 -24.67
N ALA A 850 19.89 7.72 -24.45
CA ALA A 850 18.87 8.75 -24.21
C ALA A 850 19.10 10.00 -25.07
N SER A 851 18.04 10.78 -25.30
CA SER A 851 18.12 12.08 -25.98
C SER A 851 18.49 13.20 -25.02
N ARG A 852 19.48 14.01 -25.39
CA ARG A 852 20.08 15.11 -24.62
C ARG A 852 19.65 16.48 -25.14
N TYR A 853 18.94 17.22 -24.30
CA TYR A 853 18.40 18.56 -24.59
C TYR A 853 19.20 19.65 -23.87
N GLN A 854 19.41 20.80 -24.54
CA GLN A 854 20.14 21.96 -24.02
C GLN A 854 19.61 23.30 -24.55
N ALA A 855 19.51 23.46 -25.88
CA ALA A 855 19.30 24.76 -26.51
C ALA A 855 17.81 25.07 -26.72
N SER A 856 17.41 26.32 -26.48
CA SER A 856 16.04 26.78 -26.76
C SER A 856 15.69 26.53 -28.23
N GLY A 857 14.50 25.96 -28.46
CA GLY A 857 13.99 25.59 -29.78
C GLY A 857 14.35 24.19 -30.26
N GLN A 858 15.06 23.37 -29.48
CA GLN A 858 15.19 21.94 -29.78
C GLN A 858 13.84 21.24 -29.60
N ILE A 859 13.45 20.42 -30.58
CA ILE A 859 12.16 19.73 -30.62
C ILE A 859 12.38 18.26 -30.96
N HIS A 860 11.55 17.40 -30.35
CA HIS A 860 11.42 16.01 -30.71
C HIS A 860 9.95 15.58 -30.71
N GLU A 861 9.55 14.81 -31.71
CA GLU A 861 8.19 14.27 -31.83
C GLU A 861 8.21 12.74 -31.93
N TRP A 862 7.27 12.09 -31.23
CA TRP A 862 7.02 10.66 -31.28
C TRP A 862 5.56 10.40 -31.64
N ASN A 863 5.34 9.44 -32.54
CA ASN A 863 4.00 8.94 -32.80
C ASN A 863 3.75 7.66 -32.01
N ILE A 864 2.69 7.68 -31.20
CA ILE A 864 2.12 6.50 -30.56
C ILE A 864 0.80 6.16 -31.24
N THR A 865 0.39 4.90 -31.19
CA THR A 865 -0.92 4.48 -31.71
C THR A 865 -1.61 3.69 -30.62
N LEU A 866 -2.81 4.13 -30.28
CA LEU A 866 -3.69 3.49 -29.30
C LEU A 866 -4.72 2.66 -30.06
N ASP A 867 -5.00 1.48 -29.54
CA ASP A 867 -5.95 0.54 -30.13
C ASP A 867 -7.37 0.69 -29.54
N HIS A 868 -7.49 1.42 -28.43
CA HIS A 868 -8.75 1.72 -27.74
C HIS A 868 -8.74 3.16 -27.21
N ASP A 869 -9.92 3.67 -26.88
CA ASP A 869 -10.11 4.98 -26.26
C ASP A 869 -9.66 4.94 -24.79
N ILE A 870 -8.88 5.93 -24.37
CA ILE A 870 -8.57 6.18 -22.96
C ILE A 870 -9.44 7.34 -22.47
N PRO A 871 -10.37 7.12 -21.52
CA PRO A 871 -11.23 8.18 -20.98
C PRO A 871 -10.43 9.33 -20.33
N GLY A 872 -11.04 10.51 -20.28
CA GLY A 872 -10.45 11.67 -19.61
C GLY A 872 -10.23 11.42 -18.12
N GLY A 873 -9.04 11.77 -17.62
CA GLY A 873 -8.61 11.44 -16.26
C GLY A 873 -7.93 10.08 -16.11
N SER A 874 -7.95 9.24 -17.16
CA SER A 874 -7.26 7.95 -17.19
C SER A 874 -6.04 7.94 -18.12
N ALA A 875 -5.83 8.98 -18.92
CA ALA A 875 -4.67 9.13 -19.80
C ALA A 875 -3.54 9.89 -19.09
N GLN A 876 -2.37 9.27 -19.00
CA GLN A 876 -1.15 9.92 -18.48
C GLN A 876 0.01 9.76 -19.44
N LEU A 877 0.84 10.80 -19.53
CA LEU A 877 2.12 10.77 -20.22
C LEU A 877 3.21 10.35 -19.22
N ALA A 878 3.90 9.25 -19.49
CA ALA A 878 5.06 8.79 -18.72
C ALA A 878 6.35 9.16 -19.46
N VAL A 879 7.28 9.81 -18.76
CA VAL A 879 8.59 10.20 -19.30
C VAL A 879 9.69 9.71 -18.35
N ARG A 880 10.54 8.80 -18.81
CA ARG A 880 11.76 8.43 -18.08
C ARG A 880 12.83 9.47 -18.37
N ILE A 881 13.23 10.24 -17.36
CA ILE A 881 14.04 11.46 -17.52
C ILE A 881 15.23 11.47 -16.54
N SER A 882 16.28 12.24 -16.84
CA SER A 882 17.44 12.52 -15.96
C SER A 882 17.99 13.94 -16.26
N GLU A 883 18.84 14.49 -15.40
CA GLU A 883 19.45 15.83 -15.55
C GLU A 883 20.98 15.77 -15.38
N SER A 884 21.74 16.67 -15.99
CA SER A 884 23.20 16.72 -15.86
C SER A 884 23.69 17.12 -14.45
N ASN A 885 24.88 16.63 -14.09
CA ASN A 885 25.48 16.73 -12.76
C ASN A 885 26.04 18.13 -12.41
N GLU A 886 26.39 18.93 -13.42
CA GLU A 886 27.29 20.08 -13.24
C GLU A 886 26.60 21.45 -13.41
N SER A 887 25.33 21.49 -13.82
CA SER A 887 24.61 22.74 -14.12
C SER A 887 23.10 22.55 -14.22
N VAL A 888 22.36 23.63 -14.00
CA VAL A 888 20.90 23.73 -14.14
C VAL A 888 20.51 23.43 -15.60
N GLY A 889 19.75 22.37 -15.84
CA GLY A 889 19.28 21.94 -17.15
C GLY A 889 18.26 22.89 -17.78
N PRO A 890 17.95 22.72 -19.08
CA PRO A 890 16.92 23.50 -19.75
C PRO A 890 15.51 23.17 -19.25
N GLU A 891 14.51 23.95 -19.67
CA GLU A 891 13.09 23.63 -19.47
C GLU A 891 12.50 23.01 -20.74
N VAL A 892 11.90 21.82 -20.61
CA VAL A 892 11.25 21.06 -21.68
C VAL A 892 9.74 21.05 -21.46
N THR A 893 8.98 21.54 -22.43
CA THR A 893 7.52 21.46 -22.44
C THR A 893 7.06 20.26 -23.24
N PHE A 894 6.21 19.43 -22.63
CA PHE A 894 5.55 18.31 -23.29
C PHE A 894 4.17 18.68 -23.81
N SER A 895 3.81 18.14 -24.97
CA SER A 895 2.46 18.25 -25.52
C SER A 895 2.02 16.95 -26.19
N VAL A 896 0.72 16.69 -26.19
CA VAL A 896 0.08 15.57 -26.90
C VAL A 896 -0.95 16.17 -27.85
N ASP A 897 -0.84 15.86 -29.14
CA ASP A 897 -1.61 16.44 -30.24
C ASP A 897 -1.64 17.97 -30.24
N GLY A 898 -0.50 18.58 -29.88
CA GLY A 898 -0.34 20.02 -29.76
C GLY A 898 -0.97 20.66 -28.52
N THR A 899 -1.63 19.89 -27.65
CA THR A 899 -2.10 20.35 -26.34
C THR A 899 -0.96 20.28 -25.34
N GLN A 900 -0.52 21.43 -24.83
CA GLN A 900 0.56 21.50 -23.83
C GLN A 900 0.09 20.94 -22.48
N ILE A 901 0.94 20.13 -21.86
CA ILE A 901 0.69 19.55 -20.53
C ILE A 901 1.29 20.46 -19.46
N ARG A 902 2.62 20.42 -19.29
CA ARG A 902 3.36 21.29 -18.37
C ARG A 902 4.84 21.37 -18.75
N PRO A 903 5.52 22.51 -18.54
CA PRO A 903 6.99 22.56 -18.56
C PRO A 903 7.60 21.69 -17.45
N VAL A 904 8.72 21.06 -17.78
CA VAL A 904 9.54 20.23 -16.90
C VAL A 904 10.97 20.77 -16.98
N GLY A 905 11.49 21.18 -15.84
CA GLY A 905 12.82 21.77 -15.72
C GLY A 905 13.36 21.53 -14.30
N PRO A 906 14.57 22.00 -14.00
CA PRO A 906 15.26 21.74 -12.73
C PRO A 906 14.42 22.04 -11.49
N GLU A 907 13.64 23.12 -11.52
CA GLU A 907 12.73 23.50 -10.42
C GLU A 907 11.56 22.52 -10.20
N ASN A 908 11.18 21.76 -11.22
CA ASN A 908 10.14 20.72 -11.16
C ASN A 908 10.71 19.33 -10.85
N LEU A 909 12.03 19.15 -10.93
CA LEU A 909 12.72 17.87 -10.76
C LEU A 909 13.26 17.67 -9.32
N GLY A 910 13.21 18.70 -8.47
CA GLY A 910 13.64 18.60 -7.07
C GLY A 910 15.15 18.60 -6.86
N ASN A 911 15.61 19.05 -5.70
CA ASN A 911 17.04 19.19 -5.40
C ASN A 911 17.71 17.82 -5.28
N GLY A 912 18.83 17.62 -6.00
CA GLY A 912 19.63 16.40 -5.95
C GLY A 912 19.32 15.38 -7.04
N PHE A 913 18.35 15.62 -7.91
CA PHE A 913 18.10 14.78 -9.08
C PHE A 913 19.13 15.04 -10.18
N GLN A 914 20.19 14.24 -10.20
CA GLN A 914 21.31 14.40 -11.13
C GLN A 914 21.76 13.04 -11.65
N PHE A 915 22.20 12.99 -12.91
CA PHE A 915 22.72 11.79 -13.54
C PHE A 915 23.82 11.18 -12.66
N PRO A 916 23.77 9.87 -12.34
CA PRO A 916 23.03 8.82 -13.04
C PRO A 916 21.58 8.59 -12.58
N ASP A 917 21.00 9.42 -11.70
CA ASP A 917 19.63 9.23 -11.25
C ASP A 917 18.64 9.40 -12.41
N VAL A 918 17.83 8.36 -12.65
CA VAL A 918 16.78 8.33 -13.66
C VAL A 918 15.46 7.98 -12.98
N ARG A 919 14.37 8.66 -13.35
CA ARG A 919 13.02 8.35 -12.86
C ARG A 919 11.95 8.57 -13.91
N PHE A 920 10.80 7.95 -13.71
CA PHE A 920 9.58 8.24 -14.41
C PHE A 920 8.90 9.47 -13.83
N LEU A 921 8.62 10.41 -14.71
CA LEU A 921 7.72 11.51 -14.47
C LEU A 921 6.39 11.19 -15.16
N THR A 922 5.32 11.08 -14.40
CA THR A 922 3.95 10.97 -14.93
C THR A 922 3.32 12.36 -14.97
N LEU A 923 2.71 12.68 -16.10
CA LEU A 923 2.08 13.97 -16.37
C LEU A 923 0.65 13.74 -16.84
N ASP A 924 -0.31 14.36 -16.16
CA ASP A 924 -1.73 14.22 -16.47
C ASP A 924 -2.06 14.81 -17.85
N ILE A 925 -2.78 14.05 -18.66
CA ILE A 925 -3.36 14.54 -19.91
C ILE A 925 -4.77 15.01 -19.57
N SER A 926 -5.05 16.30 -19.75
CA SER A 926 -6.30 16.93 -19.29
C SER A 926 -7.58 16.45 -20.00
N GLY A 927 -7.46 15.57 -21.00
CA GLY A 927 -8.56 15.00 -21.78
C GLY A 927 -8.31 13.53 -22.11
N GLY A 928 -9.35 12.85 -22.60
CA GLY A 928 -9.20 11.48 -23.10
C GLY A 928 -8.45 11.43 -24.42
N LEU A 929 -7.92 10.27 -24.76
CA LEU A 929 -7.26 9.99 -26.03
C LEU A 929 -8.08 8.94 -26.77
N ALA A 930 -8.49 9.22 -27.99
CA ALA A 930 -9.25 8.27 -28.79
C ALA A 930 -8.34 7.15 -29.32
N ALA A 931 -8.89 6.03 -29.76
CA ALA A 931 -8.13 5.07 -30.56
C ALA A 931 -7.58 5.77 -31.82
N GLY A 932 -6.32 5.49 -32.16
CA GLY A 932 -5.63 6.08 -33.30
C GLY A 932 -4.23 6.61 -32.97
N THR A 933 -3.65 7.33 -33.93
CA THR A 933 -2.30 7.87 -33.81
C THR A 933 -2.30 9.22 -33.10
N HIS A 934 -1.50 9.34 -32.05
CA HIS A 934 -1.25 10.58 -31.32
C HIS A 934 0.21 10.99 -31.44
N THR A 935 0.45 12.29 -31.51
CA THR A 935 1.81 12.85 -31.56
C THR A 935 2.17 13.44 -30.20
N ILE A 936 3.17 12.84 -29.56
CA ILE A 936 3.82 13.38 -28.37
C ILE A 936 4.97 14.28 -28.83
N LYS A 937 5.06 15.49 -28.30
CA LYS A 937 6.15 16.42 -28.62
C LYS A 937 6.82 16.92 -27.34
N ALA A 938 8.15 16.89 -27.33
CA ALA A 938 9.00 17.56 -26.36
C ALA A 938 9.67 18.78 -27.01
N GLU A 939 9.58 19.95 -26.39
CA GLU A 939 10.18 21.20 -26.89
C GLU A 939 10.94 21.93 -25.79
N VAL A 940 12.19 22.31 -26.05
CA VAL A 940 12.96 23.15 -25.13
C VAL A 940 12.48 24.59 -25.23
N THR A 941 11.70 25.03 -24.25
CA THR A 941 11.17 26.40 -24.17
C THR A 941 12.23 27.37 -23.67
N THR A 942 13.01 26.95 -22.66
CA THR A 942 14.08 27.76 -22.07
C THR A 942 15.39 26.97 -22.13
N GLY A 943 16.39 27.48 -22.84
CA GLY A 943 17.68 26.82 -22.98
C GLY A 943 18.58 26.97 -21.74
N SER A 944 19.63 26.16 -21.66
CA SER A 944 20.68 26.25 -20.64
C SER A 944 22.05 26.48 -21.27
N ASP A 945 22.87 27.31 -20.61
CA ASP A 945 24.23 27.62 -21.06
C ASP A 945 25.21 26.46 -20.83
N SER A 946 24.92 25.54 -19.89
CA SER A 946 25.84 24.47 -19.49
C SER A 946 25.20 23.18 -18.96
N GLY A 947 23.90 23.15 -18.66
CA GLY A 947 23.19 21.96 -18.18
C GLY A 947 22.37 21.25 -19.26
N TYR A 948 22.00 19.99 -19.00
CA TYR A 948 21.27 19.13 -19.93
C TYR A 948 20.12 18.38 -19.24
N ILE A 949 19.06 18.12 -20.00
CA ILE A 949 18.02 17.14 -19.65
C ILE A 949 18.15 15.93 -20.59
N TYR A 950 18.07 14.73 -20.03
CA TYR A 950 18.10 13.46 -20.75
C TYR A 950 16.71 12.83 -20.73
N ILE A 951 16.11 12.58 -21.89
CA ILE A 951 14.86 11.81 -22.03
C ILE A 951 15.22 10.43 -22.55
N ASP A 952 14.99 9.41 -21.73
CA ASP A 952 15.30 8.02 -22.02
C ASP A 952 14.15 7.30 -22.73
N THR A 953 12.95 7.37 -22.17
CA THR A 953 11.74 6.84 -22.80
C THR A 953 10.56 7.76 -22.56
N ILE A 954 9.57 7.69 -23.45
CA ILE A 954 8.36 8.51 -23.36
C ILE A 954 7.17 7.75 -23.94
N GLY A 955 6.00 7.89 -23.34
CA GLY A 955 4.82 7.18 -23.80
C GLY A 955 3.57 7.52 -23.03
N VAL A 956 2.44 6.94 -23.45
CA VAL A 956 1.13 7.14 -22.82
C VAL A 956 0.66 5.83 -22.23
N PHE A 957 -0.08 5.91 -21.13
CA PHE A 957 -0.74 4.76 -20.55
C PHE A 957 -2.13 5.09 -19.99
N ASP A 958 -2.94 4.04 -19.93
CA ASP A 958 -4.27 3.99 -19.34
C ASP A 958 -4.17 3.54 -17.88
N THR A 959 -4.41 4.47 -16.96
CA THR A 959 -4.28 4.24 -15.52
C THR A 959 -5.32 3.28 -14.96
N ARG A 960 -6.37 2.93 -15.72
CA ARG A 960 -7.35 1.92 -15.31
C ARG A 960 -6.77 0.50 -15.26
N TYR A 961 -5.67 0.28 -15.98
CA TYR A 961 -5.13 -1.03 -16.27
C TYR A 961 -3.63 -1.17 -16.00
N SER A 962 -3.03 -0.16 -15.39
CA SER A 962 -1.59 -0.11 -15.13
C SER A 962 -1.31 0.58 -13.81
N ASP A 963 -0.54 -0.09 -12.95
CA ASP A 963 -0.12 0.42 -11.64
C ASP A 963 1.06 1.42 -11.73
N GLY A 964 1.44 1.84 -12.95
CA GLY A 964 2.51 2.79 -13.21
C GLY A 964 3.81 2.17 -13.73
N TYR A 965 4.89 2.97 -13.73
CA TYR A 965 6.20 2.58 -14.26
C TYR A 965 7.24 2.53 -13.14
N GLY A 966 8.02 1.46 -13.09
CA GLY A 966 9.17 1.35 -12.19
C GLY A 966 10.42 2.01 -12.77
N ASP A 967 11.18 2.73 -11.96
CA ASP A 967 12.36 3.48 -12.43
C ASP A 967 13.58 2.61 -12.80
N ARG A 968 13.52 1.32 -12.49
CA ARG A 968 14.65 0.38 -12.63
C ARG A 968 14.61 -0.37 -13.95
N LEU A 969 15.78 -0.78 -14.43
CA LEU A 969 15.93 -1.67 -15.58
C LEU A 969 16.10 -3.13 -15.14
N THR A 970 15.65 -4.07 -15.97
CA THR A 970 15.83 -5.52 -15.72
C THR A 970 17.31 -5.94 -15.73
N SER A 971 18.13 -5.18 -16.44
CA SER A 971 19.58 -5.29 -16.53
C SER A 971 20.13 -3.93 -17.01
N PRO A 972 21.44 -3.64 -16.86
CA PRO A 972 22.04 -2.47 -17.50
C PRO A 972 21.74 -2.46 -19.01
N GLY A 973 21.18 -1.36 -19.53
CA GLY A 973 20.70 -1.24 -20.91
C GLY A 973 19.42 -2.02 -21.24
N GLY A 974 18.79 -2.65 -20.25
CA GLY A 974 17.63 -3.53 -20.40
C GLY A 974 16.28 -2.80 -20.46
N LYS A 975 15.19 -3.56 -20.27
CA LYS A 975 13.81 -3.04 -20.28
C LYS A 975 13.39 -2.52 -18.92
N VAL A 976 12.35 -1.70 -18.89
CA VAL A 976 11.77 -1.12 -17.67
C VAL A 976 11.15 -2.22 -16.81
N THR A 977 11.56 -2.32 -15.55
CA THR A 977 10.92 -3.24 -14.59
C THR A 977 9.50 -2.78 -14.31
N THR A 978 8.55 -3.72 -14.17
CA THR A 978 7.12 -3.50 -13.80
C THR A 978 6.18 -2.96 -14.88
N LEU A 979 6.66 -2.62 -16.08
CA LEU A 979 5.74 -2.21 -17.15
C LEU A 979 5.04 -3.40 -17.80
N ASN A 980 3.73 -3.50 -17.60
CA ASN A 980 2.85 -4.39 -18.36
C ASN A 980 2.04 -3.59 -19.39
N ALA A 981 2.28 -3.83 -20.67
CA ALA A 981 1.60 -3.11 -21.76
C ALA A 981 0.23 -3.72 -22.13
N TYR A 982 -0.02 -4.96 -21.71
CA TYR A 982 -1.26 -5.69 -21.99
C TYR A 982 -1.90 -6.11 -20.68
N PRO A 983 -3.13 -5.69 -20.38
CA PRO A 983 -3.76 -5.97 -19.11
C PRO A 983 -4.32 -7.39 -19.04
N ASP A 984 -4.61 -7.82 -17.81
CA ASP A 984 -5.39 -9.02 -17.57
C ASP A 984 -6.87 -8.72 -17.89
N MET A 985 -7.44 -9.50 -18.81
CA MET A 985 -8.78 -9.31 -19.33
C MET A 985 -9.53 -10.62 -19.36
N SER A 986 -10.86 -10.55 -19.34
CA SER A 986 -11.71 -11.71 -19.58
C SER A 986 -12.77 -11.41 -20.63
N ALA A 987 -13.07 -12.42 -21.44
CA ALA A 987 -14.16 -12.39 -22.39
C ALA A 987 -15.02 -13.65 -22.20
N GLU A 988 -16.33 -13.47 -22.21
CA GLU A 988 -17.27 -14.57 -22.01
C GLU A 988 -18.13 -14.77 -23.25
N THR A 989 -18.45 -16.02 -23.55
CA THR A 989 -19.46 -16.32 -24.56
C THR A 989 -20.85 -16.01 -24.00
N VAL A 990 -21.79 -15.80 -24.91
CA VAL A 990 -23.23 -15.89 -24.65
C VAL A 990 -23.59 -17.28 -24.09
N ASP A 991 -24.71 -17.34 -23.37
CA ASP A 991 -25.30 -18.60 -22.96
C ASP A 991 -25.83 -19.35 -24.18
N VAL A 992 -25.44 -20.62 -24.28
CA VAL A 992 -25.88 -21.52 -25.34
C VAL A 992 -27.00 -22.38 -24.77
N PRO A 993 -28.26 -22.11 -25.14
CA PRO A 993 -29.38 -22.89 -24.63
C PRO A 993 -29.39 -24.30 -25.24
N SER A 994 -29.84 -25.25 -24.45
CA SER A 994 -30.00 -26.65 -24.80
C SER A 994 -31.41 -27.12 -24.45
N ILE A 995 -31.98 -27.97 -25.31
CA ILE A 995 -33.28 -28.63 -25.07
C ILE A 995 -33.13 -29.80 -24.07
N ARG A 996 -31.91 -30.32 -23.90
CA ARG A 996 -31.53 -31.40 -22.97
C ARG A 996 -30.63 -30.87 -21.86
N GLN A 997 -30.58 -31.55 -20.72
CA GLN A 997 -29.80 -31.08 -19.58
C GLN A 997 -28.28 -31.15 -19.86
N VAL A 998 -27.56 -30.07 -19.63
CA VAL A 998 -26.10 -29.99 -19.63
C VAL A 998 -25.59 -30.43 -18.26
N ILE A 999 -24.99 -31.62 -18.19
CA ILE A 999 -24.47 -32.22 -16.94
C ILE A 999 -22.94 -32.17 -16.83
N ALA A 1000 -22.26 -32.02 -17.97
CA ALA A 1000 -20.81 -31.79 -18.04
C ALA A 1000 -20.49 -30.97 -19.28
N GLY A 1001 -19.32 -30.35 -19.29
CA GLY A 1001 -18.82 -29.62 -20.45
C GLY A 1001 -17.32 -29.80 -20.66
N GLU A 1002 -16.90 -29.53 -21.89
CA GLU A 1002 -15.49 -29.45 -22.27
C GLU A 1002 -15.29 -28.27 -23.20
N LEU A 1003 -14.29 -27.43 -22.91
CA LEU A 1003 -13.83 -26.36 -23.77
C LEU A 1003 -12.43 -26.71 -24.26
N GLN A 1004 -12.26 -26.73 -25.57
CA GLN A 1004 -10.97 -26.84 -26.26
C GLN A 1004 -10.72 -25.53 -26.99
N SER A 1005 -9.52 -24.98 -26.91
CA SER A 1005 -9.18 -23.69 -27.53
C SER A 1005 -7.75 -23.70 -28.04
N SER A 1006 -7.38 -22.75 -28.91
CA SER A 1006 -6.01 -22.60 -29.40
C SER A 1006 -5.49 -21.21 -29.08
N TRP A 1007 -4.33 -21.16 -28.43
CA TRP A 1007 -3.71 -19.93 -27.95
C TRP A 1007 -2.33 -19.74 -28.55
N ASP A 1008 -1.92 -18.48 -28.74
CA ASP A 1008 -0.54 -18.17 -29.08
C ASP A 1008 0.42 -18.44 -27.89
N ASN A 1009 -0.09 -18.29 -26.67
CA ASN A 1009 0.63 -18.55 -25.43
C ASN A 1009 -0.32 -18.81 -24.24
N THR A 1010 0.05 -19.75 -23.37
CA THR A 1010 -0.73 -20.14 -22.18
C THR A 1010 -0.01 -19.88 -20.84
N GLN A 1011 0.85 -18.88 -20.75
CA GLN A 1011 1.57 -18.53 -19.51
C GLN A 1011 0.85 -17.46 -18.69
N ASN A 1012 1.36 -17.20 -17.48
CA ASN A 1012 0.90 -16.17 -16.53
C ASN A 1012 -0.53 -16.38 -16.03
N GLU A 1013 -1.40 -15.38 -16.18
CA GLU A 1013 -2.78 -15.36 -15.67
C GLU A 1013 -3.80 -15.89 -16.71
N GLN A 1014 -3.32 -16.59 -17.74
CA GLN A 1014 -4.19 -17.23 -18.73
C GLN A 1014 -5.06 -18.31 -18.07
N ALA A 1015 -6.34 -18.32 -18.41
CA ALA A 1015 -7.25 -19.39 -18.00
C ALA A 1015 -8.41 -19.60 -18.98
N VAL A 1016 -8.93 -20.81 -18.98
CA VAL A 1016 -10.17 -21.20 -19.66
C VAL A 1016 -11.16 -21.72 -18.63
N ALA A 1017 -12.45 -21.40 -18.81
CA ALA A 1017 -13.49 -21.86 -17.89
C ALA A 1017 -14.82 -22.13 -18.59
N ILE A 1018 -15.60 -23.03 -18.02
CA ILE A 1018 -16.95 -23.39 -18.44
C ILE A 1018 -17.94 -23.27 -17.28
N SER A 1019 -19.18 -22.93 -17.59
CA SER A 1019 -20.27 -22.78 -16.64
C SER A 1019 -21.60 -23.20 -17.26
N ASN A 1020 -22.46 -23.86 -16.50
CA ASN A 1020 -23.84 -24.20 -16.90
C ASN A 1020 -24.90 -23.38 -16.15
N ASP A 1021 -24.51 -22.45 -15.27
CA ASP A 1021 -25.39 -21.69 -14.38
C ASP A 1021 -25.32 -20.17 -14.61
N GLN A 1022 -25.10 -19.78 -15.86
CA GLN A 1022 -24.94 -18.37 -16.32
C GLN A 1022 -23.71 -17.66 -15.72
N GLY A 1023 -22.72 -18.42 -15.27
CA GLY A 1023 -21.47 -17.90 -14.71
C GLY A 1023 -21.52 -17.59 -13.21
N LYS A 1024 -22.51 -18.14 -12.48
CA LYS A 1024 -22.52 -18.08 -11.01
C LYS A 1024 -21.41 -18.96 -10.43
N SER A 1025 -21.14 -20.11 -11.05
CA SER A 1025 -20.02 -20.98 -10.74
C SER A 1025 -19.25 -21.36 -12.02
N TRP A 1026 -17.95 -21.67 -11.86
CA TRP A 1026 -17.05 -21.95 -12.97
C TRP A 1026 -16.18 -23.16 -12.70
N VAL A 1027 -16.16 -24.11 -13.64
CA VAL A 1027 -15.07 -25.09 -13.74
C VAL A 1027 -13.97 -24.44 -14.55
N SER A 1028 -12.83 -24.18 -13.91
CA SER A 1028 -11.72 -23.40 -14.52
C SER A 1028 -10.43 -24.19 -14.54
N ALA A 1029 -9.61 -23.94 -15.55
CA ALA A 1029 -8.23 -24.41 -15.61
C ALA A 1029 -7.31 -23.30 -16.11
N SER A 1030 -6.18 -23.11 -15.43
CA SER A 1030 -5.20 -22.06 -15.75
C SER A 1030 -4.04 -22.63 -16.55
N ASN A 1031 -3.40 -21.77 -17.35
CA ASN A 1031 -2.22 -22.08 -18.15
C ASN A 1031 -2.40 -23.31 -19.06
N THR A 1032 -3.58 -23.45 -19.65
CA THR A 1032 -3.99 -24.58 -20.48
C THR A 1032 -4.98 -24.16 -21.56
N GLU A 1033 -5.02 -24.93 -22.63
CA GLU A 1033 -5.92 -24.75 -23.77
C GLU A 1033 -7.26 -25.49 -23.60
N THR A 1034 -7.35 -26.37 -22.60
CA THR A 1034 -8.51 -27.25 -22.39
C THR A 1034 -9.00 -27.23 -20.95
N VAL A 1035 -10.32 -27.26 -20.76
CA VAL A 1035 -10.96 -27.51 -19.47
C VAL A 1035 -12.17 -28.43 -19.66
N SER A 1036 -12.31 -29.42 -18.79
CA SER A 1036 -13.44 -30.35 -18.79
C SER A 1036 -13.91 -30.62 -17.36
N GLY A 1037 -15.21 -30.73 -17.13
CA GLY A 1037 -15.72 -31.12 -15.81
C GLY A 1037 -17.22 -31.35 -15.77
N GLN A 1038 -17.65 -32.10 -14.74
CA GLN A 1038 -19.06 -32.29 -14.40
C GLN A 1038 -19.56 -31.12 -13.56
N PHE A 1039 -20.83 -30.76 -13.74
CA PHE A 1039 -21.51 -29.73 -12.96
C PHE A 1039 -22.22 -30.34 -11.76
N ALA A 1040 -22.46 -29.54 -10.72
CA ALA A 1040 -23.12 -30.00 -9.49
C ALA A 1040 -24.59 -30.38 -9.73
N SER A 1041 -25.25 -29.68 -10.66
CA SER A 1041 -26.60 -29.95 -11.14
C SER A 1041 -26.65 -29.80 -12.65
N GLY A 1042 -27.54 -30.54 -13.31
CA GLY A 1042 -27.83 -30.36 -14.74
C GLY A 1042 -28.58 -29.05 -14.99
N SER A 1043 -28.35 -28.40 -16.13
CA SER A 1043 -29.04 -27.15 -16.49
C SER A 1043 -29.44 -27.10 -17.96
N GLY A 1044 -30.22 -26.10 -18.37
CA GLY A 1044 -30.62 -25.91 -19.76
C GLY A 1044 -29.63 -25.14 -20.66
N GLN A 1045 -28.40 -24.85 -20.22
CA GLN A 1045 -27.47 -23.99 -20.99
C GLN A 1045 -26.00 -24.20 -20.63
N ILE A 1046 -25.09 -23.74 -21.49
CA ILE A 1046 -23.65 -23.70 -21.21
C ILE A 1046 -23.01 -22.42 -21.75
N ARG A 1047 -21.94 -21.94 -21.10
CA ARG A 1047 -21.11 -20.84 -21.57
C ARG A 1047 -19.63 -21.07 -21.26
N ALA A 1048 -18.77 -20.36 -21.98
CA ALA A 1048 -17.33 -20.36 -21.82
C ALA A 1048 -16.79 -18.98 -21.41
N ARG A 1049 -15.63 -18.95 -20.74
CA ARG A 1049 -14.84 -17.76 -20.44
C ARG A 1049 -13.38 -17.97 -20.79
N PHE A 1050 -12.80 -16.95 -21.42
CA PHE A 1050 -11.39 -16.85 -21.76
C PHE A 1050 -10.77 -15.72 -20.93
N SER A 1051 -9.78 -16.04 -20.10
CA SER A 1051 -8.96 -15.07 -19.39
C SER A 1051 -7.64 -14.91 -20.13
N LEU A 1052 -7.36 -13.70 -20.60
CA LEU A 1052 -6.17 -13.31 -21.36
C LEU A 1052 -5.29 -12.42 -20.49
N SER A 1053 -3.98 -12.56 -20.63
CA SER A 1053 -2.95 -11.78 -19.94
C SER A 1053 -1.82 -11.41 -20.90
N SER A 1054 -0.70 -10.93 -20.38
CA SER A 1054 0.52 -10.70 -21.15
C SER A 1054 1.53 -11.83 -20.98
N TYR A 1055 2.47 -11.98 -21.92
CA TYR A 1055 3.59 -12.91 -21.80
C TYR A 1055 4.92 -12.32 -22.30
N ASP A 1056 6.02 -13.03 -22.02
CA ASP A 1056 7.36 -12.62 -22.45
C ASP A 1056 7.77 -13.29 -23.78
N ASP A 1057 7.62 -12.55 -24.89
CA ASP A 1057 8.06 -12.92 -26.24
C ASP A 1057 9.58 -12.84 -26.48
N GLY A 1058 10.35 -12.29 -25.54
CA GLY A 1058 11.82 -12.19 -25.60
C GLY A 1058 12.41 -11.11 -26.51
N ASP A 1059 11.61 -10.36 -27.28
CA ASP A 1059 12.12 -9.51 -28.37
C ASP A 1059 12.04 -7.98 -28.10
N GLY A 1060 11.29 -7.54 -27.08
CA GLY A 1060 11.13 -6.12 -26.74
C GLY A 1060 12.16 -5.54 -25.73
N ILE A 1061 12.64 -4.32 -26.01
CA ILE A 1061 13.49 -3.52 -25.09
C ILE A 1061 12.71 -2.50 -24.25
N LEU A 1062 11.42 -2.25 -24.54
CA LEU A 1062 10.62 -1.21 -23.88
C LEU A 1062 9.55 -1.74 -22.91
N GLU A 1063 8.84 -2.81 -23.25
CA GLU A 1063 7.61 -3.28 -22.58
C GLU A 1063 7.71 -4.78 -22.22
N ARG A 1064 6.83 -5.31 -21.35
CA ARG A 1064 6.52 -6.76 -21.35
C ARG A 1064 5.65 -7.09 -22.58
N ASN A 1065 5.80 -8.30 -23.09
CA ASN A 1065 6.35 -8.48 -24.44
C ASN A 1065 5.34 -8.99 -25.50
N ALA A 1066 4.13 -9.44 -25.14
CA ALA A 1066 3.00 -9.57 -26.07
C ALA A 1066 1.70 -9.77 -25.28
N GLY A 1067 0.55 -9.43 -25.87
CA GLY A 1067 -0.76 -9.81 -25.37
C GLY A 1067 -1.14 -11.19 -25.90
N GLN A 1068 -1.84 -11.97 -25.08
CA GLN A 1068 -2.37 -13.27 -25.52
C GLN A 1068 -3.49 -13.10 -26.55
N SER A 1069 -3.62 -14.11 -27.41
CA SER A 1069 -4.72 -14.23 -28.36
C SER A 1069 -5.26 -15.66 -28.41
N VAL A 1070 -6.57 -15.75 -28.64
CA VAL A 1070 -7.29 -17.01 -28.86
C VAL A 1070 -7.66 -17.09 -30.34
N ASP A 1071 -7.07 -18.04 -31.05
CA ASP A 1071 -7.30 -18.23 -32.48
C ASP A 1071 -8.65 -18.89 -32.74
N LEU A 1072 -8.98 -19.94 -31.98
CA LEU A 1072 -10.26 -20.67 -32.09
C LEU A 1072 -10.67 -21.32 -30.78
N PHE A 1073 -11.94 -21.73 -30.70
CA PHE A 1073 -12.41 -22.65 -29.66
C PHE A 1073 -13.56 -23.53 -30.13
N ASP A 1074 -13.69 -24.68 -29.46
CA ASP A 1074 -14.80 -25.63 -29.52
C ASP A 1074 -15.32 -25.87 -28.10
N LEU A 1075 -16.62 -25.69 -27.89
CA LEU A 1075 -17.32 -25.93 -26.63
C LEU A 1075 -18.27 -27.11 -26.80
N PHE A 1076 -18.01 -28.17 -26.04
CA PHE A 1076 -18.77 -29.42 -26.01
C PHE A 1076 -19.57 -29.56 -24.71
N SER A 1077 -20.58 -30.42 -24.72
CA SER A 1077 -21.35 -30.81 -23.53
C SER A 1077 -21.81 -32.26 -23.55
N ASP A 1078 -21.94 -32.82 -22.35
CA ASP A 1078 -22.67 -34.06 -22.13
C ASP A 1078 -24.14 -33.70 -21.85
N LEU A 1079 -25.03 -34.21 -22.71
CA LEU A 1079 -26.45 -33.90 -22.67
C LEU A 1079 -27.26 -35.10 -22.15
N ASN A 1080 -27.99 -34.90 -21.05
CA ASN A 1080 -28.91 -35.88 -20.46
C ASN A 1080 -30.36 -35.61 -20.90
N ASP A 1081 -31.06 -36.66 -21.30
CA ASP A 1081 -32.45 -36.64 -21.79
C ASP A 1081 -33.51 -36.66 -20.66
N THR A 1082 -33.09 -36.68 -19.39
CA THR A 1082 -34.01 -36.53 -18.26
C THR A 1082 -34.77 -35.20 -18.38
N PRO A 1083 -36.11 -35.18 -18.33
CA PRO A 1083 -36.89 -33.97 -18.57
C PRO A 1083 -36.74 -33.01 -17.39
N LEU A 1084 -36.31 -31.78 -17.66
CA LEU A 1084 -36.13 -30.73 -16.64
C LEU A 1084 -37.28 -29.72 -16.74
N LEU A 1085 -38.01 -29.52 -15.65
CA LEU A 1085 -39.00 -28.45 -15.54
C LEU A 1085 -38.29 -27.17 -15.10
N ASN A 1086 -38.28 -26.15 -15.94
CA ASN A 1086 -37.65 -24.86 -15.63
C ASN A 1086 -38.67 -23.72 -15.72
N SER A 1087 -38.78 -22.95 -14.64
CA SER A 1087 -39.62 -21.75 -14.52
C SER A 1087 -41.09 -21.98 -14.92
N GLN A 1088 -41.62 -23.17 -14.60
CA GLN A 1088 -42.99 -23.53 -14.93
C GLN A 1088 -43.95 -23.29 -13.76
N SER A 1089 -45.20 -22.97 -14.09
CA SER A 1089 -46.29 -22.87 -13.13
C SER A 1089 -47.46 -23.70 -13.61
N PHE A 1090 -47.99 -24.51 -12.71
CA PHE A 1090 -49.12 -25.39 -12.92
C PHE A 1090 -50.28 -24.94 -12.04
N ASP A 1091 -51.44 -24.72 -12.66
CA ASP A 1091 -52.70 -24.35 -12.00
C ASP A 1091 -53.82 -25.23 -12.56
N GLY A 1092 -54.24 -26.26 -11.82
CA GLY A 1092 -55.18 -27.24 -12.33
C GLY A 1092 -55.45 -28.42 -11.39
N GLU A 1093 -56.28 -29.37 -11.85
CA GLU A 1093 -56.43 -30.66 -11.18
C GLU A 1093 -55.11 -31.45 -11.28
N ILE A 1094 -54.69 -32.17 -10.23
CA ILE A 1094 -53.45 -32.96 -10.24
C ILE A 1094 -53.35 -33.88 -11.46
N ARG A 1095 -54.45 -34.52 -11.88
CA ARG A 1095 -54.46 -35.37 -13.10
C ARG A 1095 -54.14 -34.62 -14.39
N GLU A 1096 -54.43 -33.31 -14.45
CA GLU A 1096 -54.15 -32.47 -15.62
C GLU A 1096 -52.67 -32.12 -15.64
N ILE A 1097 -52.12 -31.75 -14.49
CA ILE A 1097 -50.68 -31.53 -14.29
C ILE A 1097 -49.87 -32.79 -14.64
N LEU A 1098 -50.30 -33.96 -14.16
CA LEU A 1098 -49.67 -35.24 -14.52
C LEU A 1098 -49.71 -35.51 -16.02
N ASN A 1099 -50.79 -35.11 -16.71
CA ASN A 1099 -50.88 -35.29 -18.16
C ASN A 1099 -49.94 -34.34 -18.90
N ASP A 1100 -49.84 -33.10 -18.47
CA ASP A 1100 -48.93 -32.11 -19.06
C ASP A 1100 -47.47 -32.55 -18.92
N ILE A 1101 -47.09 -33.01 -17.72
CA ILE A 1101 -45.74 -33.53 -17.45
C ILE A 1101 -45.48 -34.83 -18.20
N ALA A 1102 -46.47 -35.74 -18.24
CA ALA A 1102 -46.35 -36.97 -19.01
C ALA A 1102 -46.12 -36.70 -20.49
N GLU A 1103 -46.81 -35.72 -21.05
CA GLU A 1103 -46.65 -35.31 -22.44
C GLU A 1103 -45.32 -34.57 -22.68
N PHE A 1104 -44.79 -33.84 -21.69
CA PHE A 1104 -43.50 -33.14 -21.75
C PHE A 1104 -42.31 -34.13 -21.69
N GLY A 1105 -42.34 -35.06 -20.74
CA GLY A 1105 -41.22 -35.95 -20.41
C GLY A 1105 -41.28 -37.36 -20.99
N ASN A 1106 -42.27 -37.64 -21.86
CA ASN A 1106 -42.56 -38.98 -22.40
C ASN A 1106 -42.85 -40.02 -21.31
N PHE A 1107 -43.67 -39.65 -20.33
CA PHE A 1107 -44.15 -40.56 -19.29
C PHE A 1107 -45.57 -41.03 -19.59
N ILE A 1108 -45.97 -42.09 -18.90
CA ILE A 1108 -47.33 -42.60 -18.80
C ILE A 1108 -47.65 -42.86 -17.33
N TRP A 1109 -48.92 -42.75 -16.97
CA TRP A 1109 -49.36 -43.07 -15.61
C TRP A 1109 -50.69 -43.80 -15.55
N GLU A 1110 -50.88 -44.55 -14.47
CA GLU A 1110 -52.15 -45.22 -14.15
C GLU A 1110 -52.45 -45.19 -12.65
N VAL A 1111 -53.74 -45.27 -12.31
CA VAL A 1111 -54.19 -45.59 -10.94
C VAL A 1111 -54.53 -47.08 -10.87
N ARG A 1112 -53.84 -47.79 -9.98
CA ARG A 1112 -54.04 -49.23 -9.77
C ARG A 1112 -54.32 -49.56 -8.32
N TRP A 1113 -54.80 -50.77 -8.10
CA TRP A 1113 -54.94 -51.33 -6.76
C TRP A 1113 -53.73 -52.22 -6.50
N ASP A 1114 -52.85 -51.78 -5.62
CA ASP A 1114 -51.70 -52.57 -5.21
C ASP A 1114 -52.16 -53.64 -4.20
N GLN A 1115 -52.10 -54.90 -4.63
CA GLN A 1115 -52.52 -56.04 -3.82
C GLN A 1115 -51.56 -56.29 -2.63
N SER A 1116 -50.33 -55.77 -2.68
CA SER A 1116 -49.34 -55.94 -1.63
C SER A 1116 -49.58 -54.97 -0.46
N THR A 1117 -49.83 -53.70 -0.77
CA THR A 1117 -50.10 -52.66 0.21
C THR A 1117 -51.58 -52.55 0.58
N GLU A 1118 -52.47 -53.23 -0.17
CA GLU A 1118 -53.93 -53.10 -0.10
C GLU A 1118 -54.39 -51.64 -0.18
N SER A 1119 -53.86 -50.88 -1.14
CA SER A 1119 -54.18 -49.47 -1.33
C SER A 1119 -54.28 -49.09 -2.83
N LEU A 1120 -54.82 -47.91 -3.11
CA LEU A 1120 -54.69 -47.33 -4.45
C LEU A 1120 -53.30 -46.72 -4.59
N ALA A 1121 -52.66 -46.99 -5.72
CA ALA A 1121 -51.35 -46.46 -6.07
C ALA A 1121 -51.40 -45.73 -7.40
N VAL A 1122 -50.61 -44.67 -7.54
CA VAL A 1122 -50.29 -44.06 -8.82
C VAL A 1122 -48.95 -44.59 -9.26
N VAL A 1123 -48.91 -45.19 -10.44
CA VAL A 1123 -47.66 -45.55 -11.10
C VAL A 1123 -47.38 -44.54 -12.19
N PHE A 1124 -46.22 -43.90 -12.17
CA PHE A 1124 -45.75 -42.93 -13.16
C PHE A 1124 -44.39 -43.40 -13.68
N THR A 1125 -44.27 -43.62 -14.99
CA THR A 1125 -43.12 -44.32 -15.58
C THR A 1125 -42.97 -43.96 -17.05
N ARG A 1126 -41.77 -44.09 -17.63
CA ARG A 1126 -41.57 -44.01 -19.08
C ARG A 1126 -41.97 -45.35 -19.73
N PRO A 1127 -42.60 -45.33 -20.92
CA PRO A 1127 -42.88 -46.56 -21.64
C PRO A 1127 -41.60 -47.40 -21.84
N GLY A 1128 -41.60 -48.63 -21.34
CA GLY A 1128 -40.51 -49.60 -21.52
C GLY A 1128 -39.65 -49.82 -20.28
N GLN A 1129 -39.79 -48.99 -19.24
CA GLN A 1129 -39.03 -49.14 -17.99
C GLN A 1129 -39.48 -50.33 -17.13
N ARG A 1130 -40.73 -50.78 -17.30
CA ARG A 1130 -41.32 -51.88 -16.52
C ARG A 1130 -41.58 -53.12 -17.36
N GLU A 1131 -41.27 -54.29 -16.80
CA GLU A 1131 -41.59 -55.58 -17.39
C GLU A 1131 -43.03 -56.03 -17.08
N ALA A 1132 -43.61 -56.82 -17.99
CA ALA A 1132 -44.94 -57.40 -17.88
C ALA A 1132 -45.07 -58.36 -16.68
N SER A 1133 -46.12 -58.23 -15.85
CA SER A 1133 -46.37 -59.16 -14.73
C SER A 1133 -47.35 -60.32 -15.05
N GLY A 1134 -47.85 -60.44 -16.28
CA GLY A 1134 -48.76 -61.53 -16.66
C GLY A 1134 -48.91 -61.78 -18.17
N ASP A 1135 -49.23 -63.03 -18.51
CA ASP A 1135 -49.54 -63.46 -19.88
C ASP A 1135 -50.98 -63.08 -20.24
N VAL A 1136 -51.16 -62.31 -21.31
CA VAL A 1136 -52.47 -61.96 -21.87
C VAL A 1136 -52.60 -62.61 -23.23
N ASN A 1137 -53.69 -63.34 -23.46
CA ASN A 1137 -53.95 -63.91 -24.78
C ASN A 1137 -54.29 -62.78 -25.77
N LEU A 1138 -53.42 -62.59 -26.76
CA LEU A 1138 -53.70 -61.69 -27.87
C LEU A 1138 -54.80 -62.28 -28.76
N VAL A 1139 -55.78 -61.46 -29.11
CA VAL A 1139 -56.87 -61.84 -30.03
C VAL A 1139 -56.40 -61.68 -31.47
N ASP A 1140 -55.69 -60.58 -31.73
CA ASP A 1140 -55.13 -60.23 -33.03
C ASP A 1140 -53.96 -59.25 -32.83
N TYR A 1141 -53.04 -59.20 -33.80
CA TYR A 1141 -52.01 -58.17 -33.86
C TYR A 1141 -51.64 -57.81 -35.29
N ASP A 1142 -51.27 -56.55 -35.51
CA ASP A 1142 -50.71 -56.02 -36.76
C ASP A 1142 -49.36 -55.37 -36.45
N TYR A 1143 -48.27 -55.78 -37.10
CA TYR A 1143 -46.91 -55.29 -36.84
C TYR A 1143 -46.24 -54.81 -38.13
N ASN A 1144 -45.60 -53.63 -38.09
CA ASN A 1144 -45.02 -52.96 -39.24
C ASN A 1144 -43.66 -52.33 -38.90
N ILE A 1145 -42.68 -52.47 -39.80
CA ILE A 1145 -41.38 -51.78 -39.76
C ILE A 1145 -41.33 -50.78 -40.91
N ASP A 1146 -40.97 -49.53 -40.62
CA ASP A 1146 -40.88 -48.42 -41.57
C ASP A 1146 -39.45 -47.84 -41.60
N ASP A 1147 -38.67 -48.30 -42.58
CA ASP A 1147 -37.30 -47.82 -42.83
C ASP A 1147 -37.27 -46.45 -43.51
N GLU A 1148 -38.38 -45.99 -44.11
CA GLU A 1148 -38.47 -44.63 -44.69
C GLU A 1148 -38.62 -43.55 -43.61
N ALA A 1149 -38.87 -43.94 -42.36
CA ALA A 1149 -39.02 -43.03 -41.23
C ALA A 1149 -37.68 -42.61 -40.59
N ILE A 1150 -36.54 -43.07 -41.10
CA ILE A 1150 -35.20 -42.74 -40.58
C ILE A 1150 -34.81 -41.32 -40.96
N THR A 1151 -34.30 -40.55 -40.00
CA THR A 1151 -33.68 -39.24 -40.25
C THR A 1151 -32.21 -39.29 -39.86
N GLU A 1152 -31.32 -39.20 -40.84
CA GLU A 1152 -29.88 -39.02 -40.61
C GLU A 1152 -29.46 -37.55 -40.75
N LYS A 1153 -30.33 -36.71 -41.32
CA LYS A 1153 -30.15 -35.26 -41.45
C LYS A 1153 -31.46 -34.52 -41.17
N ALA A 1154 -31.41 -33.48 -40.36
CA ALA A 1154 -32.55 -32.59 -40.14
C ALA A 1154 -32.18 -31.13 -40.40
N VAL A 1155 -33.13 -30.40 -40.99
CA VAL A 1155 -33.14 -28.93 -41.06
C VAL A 1155 -34.36 -28.42 -40.30
N VAL A 1156 -34.14 -27.60 -39.28
CA VAL A 1156 -35.22 -26.97 -38.50
C VAL A 1156 -35.27 -25.49 -38.85
N ASN A 1157 -36.44 -25.04 -39.31
CA ASN A 1157 -36.74 -23.64 -39.59
C ASN A 1157 -37.59 -23.07 -38.46
N GLY A 1158 -37.03 -22.09 -37.75
CA GLY A 1158 -37.67 -21.32 -36.71
C GLY A 1158 -38.20 -19.97 -37.18
N THR A 1159 -38.72 -19.16 -36.25
CA THR A 1159 -39.27 -17.84 -36.57
C THR A 1159 -38.18 -16.83 -36.95
N GLN A 1160 -36.99 -16.96 -36.34
CA GLN A 1160 -35.85 -16.08 -36.57
C GLN A 1160 -34.52 -16.84 -36.78
N GLY A 1161 -34.55 -18.18 -36.84
CA GLY A 1161 -33.33 -18.95 -37.06
C GLY A 1161 -33.54 -20.24 -37.85
N GLN A 1162 -32.45 -20.76 -38.40
CA GLN A 1162 -32.38 -22.01 -39.13
C GLN A 1162 -31.20 -22.83 -38.60
N GLY A 1163 -31.46 -24.09 -38.29
CA GLY A 1163 -30.44 -25.03 -37.82
C GLY A 1163 -30.42 -26.28 -38.67
N GLU A 1164 -29.23 -26.82 -38.90
CA GLU A 1164 -29.02 -28.08 -39.60
C GLU A 1164 -28.13 -28.99 -38.75
N TYR A 1165 -28.46 -30.28 -38.73
CA TYR A 1165 -27.61 -31.31 -38.15
C TYR A 1165 -27.66 -32.57 -39.03
N ALA A 1166 -26.51 -33.22 -39.21
CA ALA A 1166 -26.39 -34.48 -39.94
C ALA A 1166 -25.45 -35.43 -39.20
N LEU A 1167 -25.79 -36.72 -39.16
CA LEU A 1167 -24.90 -37.75 -38.62
C LEU A 1167 -23.65 -37.89 -39.51
N PRO A 1168 -22.50 -38.30 -38.94
CA PRO A 1168 -21.31 -38.63 -39.72
C PRO A 1168 -21.53 -39.74 -40.77
N SER A 1169 -22.56 -40.58 -40.59
CA SER A 1169 -22.92 -41.64 -41.53
C SER A 1169 -23.68 -41.14 -42.77
N TRP A 1170 -24.22 -39.92 -42.74
CA TRP A 1170 -25.05 -39.40 -43.83
C TRP A 1170 -24.24 -39.27 -45.13
N ASP A 1171 -24.75 -39.87 -46.20
CA ASP A 1171 -24.05 -39.97 -47.49
C ASP A 1171 -24.59 -39.02 -48.58
N GLY A 1172 -25.60 -38.22 -48.23
CA GLY A 1172 -26.25 -37.29 -49.16
C GLY A 1172 -27.65 -37.71 -49.62
N ASP A 1173 -28.20 -38.84 -49.19
CA ASP A 1173 -29.55 -39.26 -49.58
C ASP A 1173 -30.63 -38.28 -49.06
N GLU A 1174 -31.50 -37.79 -49.96
CA GLU A 1174 -32.62 -36.92 -49.64
C GLU A 1174 -33.73 -37.66 -48.88
N ALA A 1175 -33.85 -38.98 -49.03
CA ALA A 1175 -34.87 -39.78 -48.33
C ALA A 1175 -34.63 -39.85 -46.81
N LEU A 1176 -33.37 -39.70 -46.38
CA LEU A 1176 -32.95 -39.71 -44.98
C LEU A 1176 -32.82 -38.29 -44.40
N ALA A 1177 -33.20 -37.27 -45.17
CA ALA A 1177 -33.19 -35.88 -44.76
C ALA A 1177 -34.62 -35.37 -44.50
N THR A 1178 -34.85 -34.76 -43.34
CA THR A 1178 -36.13 -34.14 -43.00
C THR A 1178 -35.99 -32.63 -42.83
N THR A 1179 -37.06 -31.89 -43.14
CA THR A 1179 -37.13 -30.45 -42.88
C THR A 1179 -38.39 -30.15 -42.08
N GLN A 1180 -38.21 -29.55 -40.91
CA GLN A 1180 -39.30 -29.26 -39.98
C GLN A 1180 -39.39 -27.76 -39.70
N THR A 1181 -40.60 -27.29 -39.44
CA THR A 1181 -40.84 -25.90 -39.03
C THR A 1181 -41.23 -25.89 -37.57
N ILE A 1182 -40.39 -25.29 -36.72
CA ILE A 1182 -40.60 -25.22 -35.28
C ILE A 1182 -40.55 -23.74 -34.89
N PRO A 1183 -41.69 -23.02 -34.89
CA PRO A 1183 -41.70 -21.58 -34.66
C PRO A 1183 -41.04 -21.14 -33.34
N ALA A 1184 -41.11 -22.00 -32.32
CA ALA A 1184 -40.50 -21.79 -31.00
C ALA A 1184 -38.96 -21.78 -31.02
N ALA A 1185 -38.31 -22.27 -32.09
CA ALA A 1185 -36.89 -22.06 -32.30
C ALA A 1185 -36.64 -20.60 -32.70
N THR A 1186 -36.47 -19.73 -31.70
CA THR A 1186 -36.33 -18.29 -31.89
C THR A 1186 -34.91 -17.87 -32.29
N SER A 1187 -33.95 -18.79 -32.35
CA SER A 1187 -32.56 -18.53 -32.75
C SER A 1187 -31.99 -19.67 -33.58
N ASP A 1188 -30.92 -19.40 -34.34
CA ASP A 1188 -30.18 -20.43 -35.09
C ASP A 1188 -29.67 -21.54 -34.16
N ARG A 1189 -29.27 -21.19 -32.93
CA ARG A 1189 -28.77 -22.15 -31.93
C ARG A 1189 -29.86 -23.08 -31.43
N LEU A 1190 -31.03 -22.54 -31.07
CA LEU A 1190 -32.18 -23.36 -30.69
C LEU A 1190 -32.65 -24.24 -31.85
N ALA A 1191 -32.61 -23.73 -33.08
CA ALA A 1191 -32.93 -24.50 -34.27
C ALA A 1191 -31.90 -25.63 -34.51
N LYS A 1192 -30.61 -25.39 -34.27
CA LYS A 1192 -29.54 -26.40 -34.39
C LYS A 1192 -29.68 -27.48 -33.32
N SER A 1193 -29.94 -27.09 -32.07
CA SER A 1193 -30.24 -28.02 -30.97
C SER A 1193 -31.46 -28.90 -31.31
N ALA A 1194 -32.54 -28.30 -31.82
CA ALA A 1194 -33.72 -29.02 -32.27
C ALA A 1194 -33.44 -30.01 -33.42
N ALA A 1195 -32.65 -29.59 -34.41
CA ALA A 1195 -32.28 -30.44 -35.54
C ALA A 1195 -31.47 -31.66 -35.07
N MET A 1196 -30.55 -31.45 -34.14
CA MET A 1196 -29.75 -32.51 -33.54
C MET A 1196 -30.62 -33.51 -32.75
N THR A 1197 -31.47 -33.02 -31.85
CA THR A 1197 -32.39 -33.87 -31.07
C THR A 1197 -33.27 -34.71 -32.00
N LEU A 1198 -33.80 -34.10 -33.07
CA LEU A 1198 -34.64 -34.80 -34.04
C LEU A 1198 -33.89 -35.95 -34.73
N VAL A 1199 -32.67 -35.71 -35.21
CA VAL A 1199 -31.85 -36.73 -35.86
C VAL A 1199 -31.50 -37.86 -34.89
N GLN A 1200 -31.05 -37.53 -33.68
CA GLN A 1200 -30.66 -38.55 -32.69
C GLN A 1200 -31.82 -39.50 -32.37
N GLU A 1201 -33.03 -38.96 -32.17
CA GLU A 1201 -34.20 -39.76 -31.77
C GLU A 1201 -34.88 -40.51 -32.93
N THR A 1202 -34.58 -40.16 -34.17
CA THR A 1202 -35.22 -40.76 -35.36
C THR A 1202 -34.23 -41.44 -36.31
N SER A 1203 -32.99 -41.66 -35.85
CA SER A 1203 -31.92 -42.34 -36.60
C SER A 1203 -32.08 -43.86 -36.75
N THR A 1204 -33.10 -44.45 -36.12
CA THR A 1204 -33.41 -45.89 -36.20
C THR A 1204 -34.73 -46.13 -36.94
N PRO A 1205 -34.99 -47.32 -37.53
CA PRO A 1205 -36.28 -47.64 -38.15
C PRO A 1205 -37.46 -47.49 -37.18
N LEU A 1206 -38.61 -47.05 -37.66
CA LEU A 1206 -39.83 -46.98 -36.85
C LEU A 1206 -40.56 -48.33 -36.90
N GLU A 1207 -40.66 -49.01 -35.77
CA GLU A 1207 -41.44 -50.23 -35.62
C GLU A 1207 -42.73 -49.92 -34.89
N THR A 1208 -43.88 -50.38 -35.39
CA THR A 1208 -45.18 -50.17 -34.77
C THR A 1208 -45.98 -51.46 -34.69
N ALA A 1209 -46.83 -51.58 -33.67
CA ALA A 1209 -47.79 -52.68 -33.57
C ALA A 1209 -49.16 -52.19 -33.10
N THR A 1210 -50.24 -52.79 -33.59
CA THR A 1210 -51.57 -52.70 -32.97
C THR A 1210 -51.93 -54.06 -32.41
N VAL A 1211 -52.33 -54.13 -31.15
CA VAL A 1211 -52.59 -55.38 -30.43
C VAL A 1211 -54.00 -55.35 -29.85
N GLU A 1212 -54.80 -56.38 -30.11
CA GLU A 1212 -56.17 -56.50 -29.59
C GLU A 1212 -56.28 -57.56 -28.49
N ILE A 1213 -57.00 -57.23 -27.41
CA ILE A 1213 -57.15 -58.06 -26.21
C ILE A 1213 -58.63 -58.29 -25.90
N GLU A 1214 -59.01 -59.55 -25.66
CA GLU A 1214 -60.41 -59.99 -25.62
C GLU A 1214 -61.16 -59.53 -24.36
N GLN A 1215 -60.46 -59.39 -23.22
CA GLN A 1215 -61.00 -58.93 -21.94
C GLN A 1215 -59.89 -58.40 -21.02
N TYR A 1216 -60.21 -57.41 -20.17
CA TYR A 1216 -59.34 -56.95 -19.09
C TYR A 1216 -59.33 -57.97 -17.92
N PRO A 1217 -58.24 -58.74 -17.68
CA PRO A 1217 -58.18 -59.64 -16.55
C PRO A 1217 -58.23 -58.84 -15.25
N ALA A 1218 -58.96 -59.32 -14.24
CA ALA A 1218 -59.01 -58.63 -12.96
C ALA A 1218 -57.61 -58.54 -12.33
N GLY A 1219 -57.20 -57.31 -11.98
CA GLY A 1219 -55.88 -57.02 -11.41
C GLY A 1219 -54.73 -57.01 -12.41
N TRP A 1220 -55.01 -56.91 -13.71
CA TRP A 1220 -54.01 -56.61 -14.74
C TRP A 1220 -53.70 -55.10 -14.79
N ASN A 1221 -52.48 -54.71 -15.15
CA ASN A 1221 -52.00 -53.32 -15.11
C ASN A 1221 -51.61 -52.87 -16.52
N LEU A 1222 -51.89 -51.62 -16.89
CA LEU A 1222 -51.67 -51.10 -18.25
C LEU A 1222 -50.26 -50.55 -18.46
N VAL A 1223 -49.59 -50.06 -17.41
CA VAL A 1223 -48.19 -49.57 -17.49
C VAL A 1223 -47.16 -50.70 -17.46
N GLU A 1224 -47.55 -51.88 -16.98
CA GLU A 1224 -46.78 -53.11 -17.17
C GLU A 1224 -47.10 -53.56 -18.60
N MET A 1225 -46.14 -53.42 -19.52
CA MET A 1225 -46.36 -53.73 -20.92
C MET A 1225 -46.92 -55.13 -21.10
N VAL A 1226 -47.67 -55.37 -22.18
CA VAL A 1226 -48.00 -56.74 -22.57
C VAL A 1226 -46.69 -57.50 -22.72
N SER A 1227 -46.57 -58.69 -22.14
CA SER A 1227 -45.51 -59.62 -22.56
C SER A 1227 -45.76 -59.95 -24.02
N LEU A 1228 -45.05 -59.28 -24.94
CA LEU A 1228 -45.25 -59.40 -26.39
C LEU A 1228 -44.61 -60.69 -26.93
N ALA A 1229 -44.59 -61.78 -26.16
CA ALA A 1229 -44.04 -63.06 -26.58
C ALA A 1229 -44.67 -63.59 -27.89
N ASP A 1230 -45.86 -63.08 -28.25
CA ASP A 1230 -46.60 -63.40 -29.47
C ASP A 1230 -46.30 -62.44 -30.65
N LEU A 1231 -45.60 -61.31 -30.44
CA LEU A 1231 -45.06 -60.47 -31.53
C LEU A 1231 -43.79 -61.12 -32.12
N PRO A 1232 -43.37 -60.74 -33.33
CA PRO A 1232 -42.11 -61.21 -33.91
C PRO A 1232 -40.92 -60.99 -32.95
N GLU A 1233 -40.00 -61.96 -32.85
CA GLU A 1233 -38.78 -61.85 -32.00
C GLU A 1233 -37.92 -60.61 -32.31
N THR A 1234 -38.11 -59.99 -33.48
CA THR A 1234 -37.42 -58.78 -33.91
C THR A 1234 -37.99 -57.48 -33.33
N ALA A 1235 -39.18 -57.49 -32.72
CA ALA A 1235 -39.97 -56.29 -32.40
C ALA A 1235 -39.40 -55.38 -31.30
N GLY A 1236 -38.27 -55.71 -30.67
CA GLY A 1236 -37.66 -54.91 -29.60
C GLY A 1236 -38.60 -54.58 -28.43
N ALA A 1237 -38.22 -53.58 -27.62
CA ALA A 1237 -39.12 -53.00 -26.62
C ALA A 1237 -40.02 -51.95 -27.29
N MET A 1238 -41.34 -52.03 -27.09
CA MET A 1238 -42.33 -51.20 -27.79
C MET A 1238 -43.14 -50.37 -26.79
N LYS A 1239 -43.11 -49.04 -26.91
CA LYS A 1239 -43.87 -48.06 -26.13
C LYS A 1239 -45.37 -48.13 -26.43
N ILE A 1240 -46.23 -47.93 -25.42
CA ILE A 1240 -47.70 -47.84 -25.62
C ILE A 1240 -48.07 -46.38 -25.95
N TYR A 1241 -48.61 -46.14 -27.15
CA TYR A 1241 -49.09 -44.83 -27.58
C TYR A 1241 -50.52 -44.52 -27.18
N SER A 1242 -51.41 -45.51 -27.23
CA SER A 1242 -52.81 -45.30 -26.92
C SER A 1242 -53.52 -46.59 -26.54
N VAL A 1243 -54.55 -46.45 -25.69
CA VAL A 1243 -55.48 -47.51 -25.31
C VAL A 1243 -56.88 -47.12 -25.74
N GLU A 1244 -57.49 -47.89 -26.63
CA GLU A 1244 -58.89 -47.74 -27.03
C GLU A 1244 -59.70 -48.96 -26.56
N GLU A 1245 -60.86 -48.73 -25.97
CA GLU A 1245 -61.81 -49.80 -25.61
C GLU A 1245 -63.06 -49.66 -26.47
N LYS A 1246 -63.42 -50.73 -27.20
CA LYS A 1246 -64.66 -50.79 -27.97
C LYS A 1246 -65.27 -52.18 -27.90
N ASP A 1247 -66.55 -52.22 -27.52
CA ASP A 1247 -67.36 -53.45 -27.47
C ASP A 1247 -66.74 -54.61 -26.65
N GLY A 1248 -65.92 -54.29 -25.64
CA GLY A 1248 -65.25 -55.26 -24.77
C GLY A 1248 -63.85 -55.69 -25.22
N VAL A 1249 -63.38 -55.21 -26.37
CA VAL A 1249 -62.02 -55.40 -26.87
C VAL A 1249 -61.17 -54.17 -26.53
N ILE A 1250 -59.96 -54.40 -26.04
CA ILE A 1250 -58.96 -53.36 -25.81
C ILE A 1250 -57.95 -53.40 -26.96
N SER A 1251 -57.81 -52.29 -27.67
CA SER A 1251 -56.80 -52.10 -28.72
C SER A 1251 -55.67 -51.23 -28.19
N LEU A 1252 -54.45 -51.76 -28.18
CA LEU A 1252 -53.23 -51.05 -27.83
C LEU A 1252 -52.48 -50.67 -29.10
N ARG A 1253 -52.06 -49.42 -29.23
CA ARG A 1253 -51.08 -49.00 -30.24
C ARG A 1253 -49.70 -48.92 -29.62
N LEU A 1254 -48.71 -49.51 -30.28
CA LEU A 1254 -47.35 -49.66 -29.80
C LEU A 1254 -46.32 -49.14 -30.83
N GLY A 1255 -45.13 -48.75 -30.38
CA GLY A 1255 -43.96 -48.62 -31.25
C GLY A 1255 -42.64 -48.37 -30.53
N ASN A 1256 -41.51 -48.61 -31.21
CA ASN A 1256 -40.17 -48.64 -30.59
C ASN A 1256 -39.61 -47.23 -30.26
N ARG A 1257 -40.02 -46.22 -31.02
CA ARG A 1257 -39.67 -44.81 -30.82
C ARG A 1257 -40.78 -43.90 -31.34
N ASP A 1258 -40.79 -42.66 -30.87
CA ASP A 1258 -41.80 -41.66 -31.25
C ASP A 1258 -41.72 -41.36 -32.75
N ARG A 1259 -42.87 -41.00 -33.33
CA ARG A 1259 -42.92 -40.56 -34.74
C ARG A 1259 -42.29 -39.18 -34.88
N ILE A 1260 -41.84 -38.84 -36.09
CA ILE A 1260 -41.25 -37.51 -36.36
C ILE A 1260 -42.17 -36.38 -35.89
N GLU A 1261 -43.48 -36.47 -36.13
CA GLU A 1261 -44.41 -35.42 -35.73
C GLU A 1261 -44.54 -35.28 -34.20
N GLU A 1262 -44.37 -36.38 -33.47
CA GLU A 1262 -44.40 -36.42 -32.00
C GLU A 1262 -43.12 -35.85 -31.42
N VAL A 1263 -41.96 -36.21 -31.98
CA VAL A 1263 -40.65 -35.64 -31.61
C VAL A 1263 -40.66 -34.12 -31.86
N VAL A 1264 -41.14 -33.68 -33.02
CA VAL A 1264 -41.27 -32.25 -33.36
C VAL A 1264 -42.21 -31.53 -32.39
N SER A 1265 -43.36 -32.13 -32.07
CA SER A 1265 -44.32 -31.53 -31.14
C SER A 1265 -43.78 -31.44 -29.71
N ARG A 1266 -42.95 -32.41 -29.28
CA ARG A 1266 -42.24 -32.36 -27.99
C ARG A 1266 -41.17 -31.27 -28.00
N ILE A 1267 -40.30 -31.26 -29.01
CA ILE A 1267 -39.26 -30.23 -29.17
C ILE A 1267 -39.88 -28.83 -29.17
N GLN A 1268 -41.00 -28.65 -29.88
CA GLN A 1268 -41.70 -27.36 -29.89
C GLN A 1268 -42.12 -26.93 -28.49
N ARG A 1269 -42.73 -27.82 -27.70
CA ARG A 1269 -43.15 -27.51 -26.32
C ARG A 1269 -41.96 -27.25 -25.40
N GLN A 1270 -40.87 -28.01 -25.54
CA GLN A 1270 -39.63 -27.74 -24.79
C GLN A 1270 -39.04 -26.38 -25.13
N LEU A 1271 -39.04 -26.00 -26.42
CA LEU A 1271 -38.57 -24.69 -26.85
C LEU A 1271 -39.49 -23.54 -26.44
N GLU A 1272 -40.81 -23.75 -26.35
CA GLU A 1272 -41.74 -22.74 -25.82
C GLU A 1272 -41.43 -22.41 -24.35
N VAL A 1273 -40.95 -23.38 -23.58
CA VAL A 1273 -40.44 -23.17 -22.21
C VAL A 1273 -39.12 -22.41 -22.23
N VAL A 1274 -38.14 -22.87 -23.02
CA VAL A 1274 -36.80 -22.26 -23.09
C VAL A 1274 -36.83 -20.83 -23.65
N SER A 1275 -37.72 -20.53 -24.59
CA SER A 1275 -37.84 -19.20 -25.23
C SER A 1275 -38.63 -18.17 -24.41
N SER A 1276 -39.23 -18.59 -23.30
CA SER A 1276 -39.90 -17.70 -22.35
C SER A 1276 -38.95 -17.12 -21.28
N ILE A 1277 -37.71 -17.66 -21.24
CA ILE A 1277 -36.55 -17.24 -20.44
C ILE A 1277 -35.75 -16.23 -21.28
#